data_AF-A0A6B2LYX3-F1
#
_entry.id   AF-A0A6B2LYX3-F1
#
_cell.length_a   1.000
_cell.length_b   1.000
_cell.length_c   1.000
_cell.angle_alpha   90.00
_cell.angle_beta   90.00
_cell.angle_gamma   90.00
#
_symmetry.space_group_name_H-M   'P 1'
#
loop_
_entity.id
_entity.type
_entity.pdbx_description
1 polymer ?
#
loop_
_entity_poly.entity_id
_entity_poly.type
_entity_poly.pdbx_seq_one_letter_code
_entity_poly.pdbx_strand_id
1 'polypeptide(L)'
;MKVSMFRCHPISGIFLLASTSVAFSAMQFTDVTTEANILHTHAYEPIESIALEDYAQISGGAVAEDFNGDGWIDLYVLQGGDSPNLLYINQKDGTFSDEASARGAGLTGPYMGACAADYDADGDIDIFISGAEPPHSLLINDGTGSFTVDQQQIDQPLATVTSPSWGDIDNDGLLELSLGSWRFSRTPIPEDFLQIYRNVGDGQLEPYITLRNDWDYIPRFLDIDNDRLQDLLLVADFGSTRWFRNFGNGIFLQAGTSDIENGMGSAVGDIDNDGDLDVFMTSIRLFDSAQEVWLTTGNRLLLNNGTGGFTDITEESGVRDGGWGWGAEMADFDNDGDLDIFHVNGWGLNNPPGTFNQLGTTPSRLFENTGDNVFEEIAELSGDAADTGQGRCAIAFDYDNDGDMDIFIANNSIPVGGEANLSHEPAPPVLLRNDTVNTNNFINIRLEGTNAPHHTDGIGARVYIQTGETEQMRELHASSGFNGHGPGRIAHFGLGTSTTVDQIRARWTTGDETEIRNVDAGQNIVLKSPQATLSKREILPGEEFTAAFPAEALPEGATAMWTINGVEYTNPATLALAEPGEYLLKVSIFTGDQADGLEWSESLLLVVASTEVDERSVARKWNEQNLAAIRIDFPDPTKHARNLFASSVAMWDTWAAYDSKATGLLHNESATAEDIDTARNEAISHAAYRVLVDRYKDSVNASTTLISLNNQMLELGYDPLNTGTAGSTPAALGNRVAASVIAYTSSDGWDDVSGFLGEAYTAVNDPLPVAESGTTMDFPNRWQPLLFEEAFTQNQQTTDLVQSFLGPNWGAVRPFAFTSFQPDQILHLDPGPPPQLGTATDSEFKDGNLEVIYRSSLLGPDTNEMIDISPGAIGNNTLGLNDGTGYPLNPYTGEPYAPNMVNHADFGRVLAEFWADGPDSETPPGHWNTLANELYDHPEFIRQFEGTGPELDPLEWDVKVYFAMNGALHDAAIAAWGCKRVYDYVRPISSIRYMGQLGQSSEPQGPAYDPMGLPLVPGLVEVITEESSASGQRHDHLAAHVGKVAIKSWSAGENETLGVVDWMLPADWLPYQRDTFVTPAFPGYVSGHSTFSRAAAEVLARMTGSEFFPGGMETFTAHENEFLEFEPGPTMDVVLQWATYFDAADQAGLSRLYGGIHVPADDGPGRIMGSIAGIQAWELATQYFDGSITGQPMETQLSFVDPNSIQLDWTTIRGAFYKLQESSNLESGIFTDSSDWIWAGETIESNLLPVPPALEPRKFYRVIRTHQSPAAE
;
A
#
# COMPACT_ATOMS: atom_id res chain seq x y z
N MET A 1 -33.88 26.21 40.64
CA MET A 1 -35.20 26.87 40.56
C MET A 1 -36.00 26.09 39.53
N LYS A 2 -37.11 25.46 39.93
CA LYS A 2 -37.96 24.61 39.07
C LYS A 2 -38.68 25.46 38.03
N VAL A 3 -38.72 25.03 36.77
CA VAL A 3 -39.86 25.32 35.87
C VAL A 3 -40.19 24.05 35.08
N SER A 4 -41.43 23.61 35.26
CA SER A 4 -42.11 22.44 34.73
C SER A 4 -42.82 22.77 33.41
N MET A 5 -42.69 21.90 32.39
CA MET A 5 -43.59 21.90 31.22
C MET A 5 -44.77 20.95 31.46
N PHE A 6 -45.98 21.44 31.17
CA PHE A 6 -47.22 20.67 31.08
C PHE A 6 -47.59 20.51 29.61
N ARG A 7 -47.90 19.27 29.21
CA ARG A 7 -48.53 18.90 27.93
C ARG A 7 -49.92 19.56 27.79
N CYS A 8 -50.25 20.06 26.60
CA CYS A 8 -51.62 20.28 26.14
C CYS A 8 -51.78 19.73 24.71
N HIS A 9 -52.82 18.91 24.52
CA HIS A 9 -53.26 18.33 23.24
C HIS A 9 -53.68 19.40 22.22
N PRO A 10 -53.59 19.14 20.90
CA PRO A 10 -54.13 20.03 19.89
C PRO A 10 -55.62 19.74 19.63
N ILE A 11 -56.39 20.83 19.52
CA ILE A 11 -57.74 20.87 18.94
C ILE A 11 -57.61 21.33 17.49
N SER A 12 -58.31 20.60 16.62
CA SER A 12 -58.52 20.82 15.19
C SER A 12 -58.72 22.29 14.78
N GLY A 13 -57.99 22.73 13.75
CA GLY A 13 -58.17 24.02 13.08
C GLY A 13 -57.61 23.98 11.66
N ILE A 14 -58.50 23.76 10.69
CA ILE A 14 -58.26 23.66 9.25
C ILE A 14 -57.54 24.91 8.70
N PHE A 15 -56.39 24.71 8.05
CA PHE A 15 -55.88 25.58 7.00
C PHE A 15 -55.76 24.75 5.72
N LEU A 16 -56.54 25.13 4.70
CA LEU A 16 -56.39 24.66 3.34
C LEU A 16 -55.08 25.21 2.77
N LEU A 17 -54.05 24.38 2.70
CA LEU A 17 -53.01 24.45 1.68
C LEU A 17 -53.33 23.33 0.68
N ALA A 18 -53.26 23.66 -0.61
CA ALA A 18 -53.41 22.67 -1.66
C ALA A 18 -52.23 21.69 -1.56
N SER A 19 -52.44 20.56 -0.89
CA SER A 19 -51.55 19.41 -1.01
C SER A 19 -51.83 18.79 -2.37
N THR A 20 -50.89 18.94 -3.29
CA THR A 20 -50.62 17.86 -4.24
C THR A 20 -50.22 16.67 -3.39
N SER A 21 -51.18 15.79 -3.09
CA SER A 21 -50.85 14.45 -2.61
C SER A 21 -50.13 13.76 -3.76
N VAL A 22 -48.81 13.80 -3.76
CA VAL A 22 -48.04 12.73 -4.39
C VAL A 22 -48.41 11.52 -3.55
N ALA A 23 -49.15 10.59 -4.15
CA ALA A 23 -49.41 9.32 -3.52
C ALA A 23 -48.07 8.58 -3.53
N PHE A 24 -47.40 8.50 -2.38
CA PHE A 24 -46.33 7.52 -2.18
C PHE A 24 -46.95 6.15 -2.41
N SER A 25 -46.39 5.39 -3.36
CA SER A 25 -46.75 4.00 -3.52
C SER A 25 -45.99 3.25 -2.44
N ALA A 26 -46.60 3.06 -1.27
CA ALA A 26 -45.97 2.26 -0.22
C ALA A 26 -45.65 0.88 -0.80
N MET A 27 -44.41 0.39 -0.60
CA MET A 27 -44.03 -0.99 -0.87
C MET A 27 -45.09 -1.95 -0.32
N GLN A 28 -45.33 -3.09 -0.95
CA GLN A 28 -46.33 -4.05 -0.50
C GLN A 28 -45.73 -5.44 -0.46
N PHE A 29 -45.73 -6.07 0.72
CA PHE A 29 -45.34 -7.47 0.87
C PHE A 29 -46.53 -8.33 1.28
N THR A 30 -46.62 -9.53 0.72
CA THR A 30 -47.65 -10.54 1.05
C THR A 30 -46.98 -11.81 1.58
N ASP A 31 -47.42 -12.31 2.74
CA ASP A 31 -46.99 -13.62 3.22
C ASP A 31 -47.56 -14.74 2.33
N VAL A 32 -46.67 -15.34 1.54
CA VAL A 32 -46.99 -16.45 0.63
C VAL A 32 -46.50 -17.80 1.15
N THR A 33 -45.99 -17.88 2.38
CA THR A 33 -45.35 -19.08 2.95
C THR A 33 -46.14 -20.38 2.73
N THR A 34 -47.45 -20.33 3.01
CA THR A 34 -48.33 -21.50 2.83
C THR A 34 -48.59 -21.79 1.35
N GLU A 35 -48.73 -20.76 0.53
CA GLU A 35 -48.94 -20.89 -0.92
C GLU A 35 -47.69 -21.49 -1.59
N ALA A 36 -46.51 -21.05 -1.14
CA ALA A 36 -45.21 -21.53 -1.55
C ALA A 36 -44.84 -22.91 -1.00
N ASN A 37 -45.73 -23.54 -0.20
CA ASN A 37 -45.55 -24.88 0.35
C ASN A 37 -44.34 -25.03 1.32
N ILE A 38 -43.99 -23.96 2.02
CA ILE A 38 -42.97 -23.95 3.09
C ILE A 38 -43.67 -24.18 4.43
N LEU A 39 -43.97 -25.43 4.78
CA LEU A 39 -44.91 -25.78 5.87
C LEU A 39 -44.27 -26.33 7.16
N HIS A 40 -42.95 -26.26 7.30
CA HIS A 40 -42.27 -26.77 8.50
C HIS A 40 -42.37 -25.80 9.68
N THR A 41 -42.02 -26.26 10.87
CA THR A 41 -41.88 -25.41 12.06
C THR A 41 -40.55 -25.68 12.71
N HIS A 42 -39.81 -24.63 13.08
CA HIS A 42 -38.53 -24.77 13.74
C HIS A 42 -38.69 -25.52 15.08
N ALA A 43 -38.02 -26.67 15.22
CA ALA A 43 -38.24 -27.59 16.33
C ALA A 43 -36.91 -27.95 17.00
N TYR A 44 -36.31 -26.98 17.69
CA TYR A 44 -35.16 -27.20 18.55
C TYR A 44 -35.63 -27.74 19.93
N GLU A 45 -35.75 -29.06 20.08
CA GLU A 45 -36.05 -29.69 21.38
C GLU A 45 -34.83 -29.54 22.32
N PRO A 46 -34.97 -28.91 23.50
CA PRO A 46 -33.86 -28.75 24.43
C PRO A 46 -33.45 -30.11 25.01
N ILE A 47 -32.25 -30.57 24.65
CA ILE A 47 -31.58 -31.67 25.36
C ILE A 47 -31.40 -31.23 26.82
N GLU A 48 -31.69 -32.10 27.81
CA GLU A 48 -31.88 -31.82 29.26
C GLU A 48 -30.76 -31.04 30.04
N SER A 49 -29.82 -30.36 29.38
CA SER A 49 -28.81 -29.50 30.00
C SER A 49 -29.10 -28.01 29.80
N ILE A 50 -28.96 -27.23 30.88
CA ILE A 50 -29.22 -25.76 30.93
C ILE A 50 -28.33 -24.97 29.95
N ALA A 51 -27.22 -25.53 29.46
CA ALA A 51 -26.32 -24.85 28.51
C ALA A 51 -26.83 -24.85 27.06
N LEU A 52 -27.82 -25.69 26.71
CA LEU A 52 -28.34 -25.82 25.34
C LEU A 52 -29.62 -25.02 25.08
N GLU A 53 -30.28 -24.49 26.12
CA GLU A 53 -31.51 -23.69 25.98
C GLU A 53 -31.26 -22.31 25.32
N ASP A 54 -30.09 -21.70 25.56
CA ASP A 54 -29.72 -20.40 24.95
C ASP A 54 -29.35 -20.56 23.47
N TYR A 55 -28.68 -21.67 23.09
CA TYR A 55 -28.31 -21.94 21.69
C TYR A 55 -29.53 -22.21 20.79
N ALA A 56 -30.56 -22.87 21.33
CA ALA A 56 -31.85 -23.04 20.66
C ALA A 56 -32.48 -21.70 20.22
N GLN A 57 -32.18 -20.63 20.96
CA GLN A 57 -32.79 -19.33 20.74
C GLN A 57 -32.00 -18.45 19.79
N ILE A 58 -30.75 -18.75 19.48
CA ILE A 58 -29.93 -17.98 18.52
C ILE A 58 -29.58 -18.78 17.26
N SER A 59 -30.07 -20.04 17.15
CA SER A 59 -30.01 -20.85 15.92
C SER A 59 -31.07 -20.42 14.91
N GLY A 60 -31.06 -20.93 13.69
CA GLY A 60 -32.08 -20.63 12.67
C GLY A 60 -31.47 -20.06 11.40
N GLY A 61 -30.36 -20.65 10.94
CA GLY A 61 -29.72 -20.25 9.71
C GLY A 61 -30.38 -20.79 8.45
N ALA A 62 -30.21 -20.06 7.35
CA ALA A 62 -30.68 -20.44 6.04
C ALA A 62 -29.75 -19.90 4.95
N VAL A 63 -29.74 -20.56 3.80
CA VAL A 63 -29.02 -20.11 2.59
C VAL A 63 -29.96 -20.19 1.40
N ALA A 64 -29.93 -19.18 0.53
CA ALA A 64 -30.68 -19.14 -0.71
C ALA A 64 -29.72 -19.11 -1.91
N GLU A 65 -29.69 -20.19 -2.70
CA GLU A 65 -28.82 -20.35 -3.86
C GLU A 65 -29.46 -21.28 -4.91
N ASP A 66 -29.00 -21.23 -6.16
CA ASP A 66 -29.44 -22.16 -7.22
C ASP A 66 -28.69 -23.51 -7.13
N PHE A 67 -29.00 -24.32 -6.11
CA PHE A 67 -28.27 -25.57 -5.81
C PHE A 67 -28.34 -26.61 -6.93
N ASN A 68 -29.36 -26.56 -7.78
CA ASN A 68 -29.59 -27.55 -8.84
C ASN A 68 -29.29 -27.03 -10.26
N GLY A 69 -28.85 -25.77 -10.38
CA GLY A 69 -28.41 -25.13 -11.63
C GLY A 69 -29.53 -24.88 -12.63
N ASP A 70 -30.78 -24.74 -12.19
CA ASP A 70 -31.93 -24.59 -13.07
C ASP A 70 -32.37 -23.13 -13.29
N GLY A 71 -31.65 -22.19 -12.67
CA GLY A 71 -31.83 -20.75 -12.76
C GLY A 71 -32.91 -20.19 -11.84
N TRP A 72 -33.38 -20.97 -10.87
CA TRP A 72 -34.35 -20.55 -9.85
C TRP A 72 -33.73 -20.77 -8.47
N ILE A 73 -33.85 -19.79 -7.59
CA ILE A 73 -33.26 -19.84 -6.26
C ILE A 73 -33.98 -20.89 -5.41
N ASP A 74 -33.21 -21.81 -4.84
CA ASP A 74 -33.61 -22.83 -3.88
C ASP A 74 -33.29 -22.36 -2.44
N LEU A 75 -33.85 -23.00 -1.41
CA LEU A 75 -33.58 -22.64 -0.01
C LEU A 75 -33.12 -23.85 0.80
N TYR A 76 -32.01 -23.70 1.52
CA TYR A 76 -31.59 -24.64 2.56
C TYR A 76 -31.81 -24.03 3.94
N VAL A 77 -32.54 -24.72 4.82
CA VAL A 77 -32.99 -24.19 6.12
C VAL A 77 -32.61 -25.14 7.24
N LEU A 78 -31.94 -24.61 8.27
CA LEU A 78 -31.53 -25.35 9.46
C LEU A 78 -32.71 -25.48 10.44
N GLN A 79 -33.02 -26.70 10.89
CA GLN A 79 -34.06 -26.94 11.90
C GLN A 79 -33.51 -27.15 13.32
N GLY A 80 -32.27 -27.63 13.42
CA GLY A 80 -31.59 -27.89 14.69
C GLY A 80 -32.14 -29.06 15.52
N GLY A 81 -31.29 -29.59 16.41
CA GLY A 81 -31.64 -30.68 17.33
C GLY A 81 -31.84 -32.03 16.64
N ASP A 82 -32.96 -32.70 16.94
CA ASP A 82 -33.30 -34.04 16.40
C ASP A 82 -34.05 -33.97 15.06
N SER A 83 -34.41 -32.78 14.57
CA SER A 83 -35.11 -32.58 13.31
C SER A 83 -34.13 -32.45 12.14
N PRO A 84 -34.38 -33.09 10.99
CA PRO A 84 -33.49 -32.98 9.84
C PRO A 84 -33.59 -31.60 9.20
N ASN A 85 -32.47 -31.02 8.77
CA ASN A 85 -32.46 -29.80 7.95
C ASN A 85 -33.25 -30.00 6.64
N LEU A 86 -33.68 -28.90 6.03
CA LEU A 86 -34.59 -28.89 4.88
C LEU A 86 -33.91 -28.27 3.66
N LEU A 87 -34.23 -28.78 2.48
CA LEU A 87 -33.76 -28.31 1.18
C LEU A 87 -34.99 -28.18 0.29
N TYR A 88 -35.44 -26.94 0.14
CA TYR A 88 -36.58 -26.53 -0.65
C TYR A 88 -36.15 -26.24 -2.08
N ILE A 89 -36.52 -27.14 -3.00
CA ILE A 89 -36.28 -26.98 -4.42
C ILE A 89 -37.44 -26.20 -5.05
N ASN A 90 -37.14 -25.11 -5.75
CA ASN A 90 -38.12 -24.26 -6.40
C ASN A 90 -38.77 -24.97 -7.60
N GLN A 91 -40.10 -25.02 -7.62
CA GLN A 91 -40.87 -25.73 -8.65
C GLN A 91 -41.25 -24.86 -9.85
N LYS A 92 -40.83 -23.59 -9.88
CA LYS A 92 -41.08 -22.62 -10.98
C LYS A 92 -42.54 -22.28 -11.21
N ASP A 93 -43.37 -22.55 -10.21
CA ASP A 93 -44.81 -22.28 -10.22
C ASP A 93 -45.26 -21.51 -8.97
N GLY A 94 -44.31 -20.87 -8.29
CA GLY A 94 -44.50 -20.17 -7.02
C GLY A 94 -44.49 -21.09 -5.81
N THR A 95 -44.12 -22.37 -5.96
CA THR A 95 -44.05 -23.35 -4.86
C THR A 95 -42.70 -24.01 -4.72
N PHE A 96 -42.40 -24.51 -3.51
CA PHE A 96 -41.22 -25.30 -3.20
C PHE A 96 -41.56 -26.76 -2.85
N SER A 97 -40.60 -27.66 -3.07
CA SER A 97 -40.65 -29.06 -2.64
C SER A 97 -39.48 -29.35 -1.70
N ASP A 98 -39.76 -29.83 -0.49
CA ASP A 98 -38.69 -30.34 0.40
C ASP A 98 -38.15 -31.67 -0.12
N GLU A 99 -36.88 -31.67 -0.48
CA GLU A 99 -36.16 -32.82 -1.02
C GLU A 99 -34.91 -33.19 -0.22
N ALA A 100 -34.72 -32.64 0.99
CA ALA A 100 -33.49 -32.78 1.77
C ALA A 100 -33.06 -34.24 1.98
N SER A 101 -33.98 -35.11 2.39
CA SER A 101 -33.68 -36.53 2.61
C SER A 101 -33.39 -37.27 1.32
N ALA A 102 -34.01 -36.89 0.19
CA ALA A 102 -33.79 -37.53 -1.10
C ALA A 102 -32.43 -37.14 -1.69
N ARG A 103 -31.96 -35.94 -1.34
CA ARG A 103 -30.73 -35.30 -1.82
C ARG A 103 -29.59 -35.32 -0.80
N GLY A 104 -29.69 -36.05 0.30
CA GLY A 104 -28.58 -36.19 1.26
C GLY A 104 -28.29 -34.98 2.15
N ALA A 105 -29.09 -33.91 2.07
CA ALA A 105 -28.92 -32.68 2.85
C ALA A 105 -29.64 -32.67 4.22
N GLY A 106 -30.45 -33.70 4.52
CA GLY A 106 -31.27 -33.78 5.74
C GLY A 106 -30.52 -34.16 7.02
N LEU A 107 -29.45 -33.43 7.37
CA LEU A 107 -28.66 -33.67 8.58
C LEU A 107 -29.42 -33.26 9.85
N THR A 108 -29.20 -34.00 10.93
CA THR A 108 -29.71 -33.69 12.28
C THR A 108 -28.53 -33.31 13.18
N GLY A 109 -28.65 -32.26 13.97
CA GLY A 109 -27.60 -31.82 14.89
C GLY A 109 -27.84 -30.42 15.44
N PRO A 110 -27.06 -29.98 16.42
CA PRO A 110 -27.17 -28.64 17.01
C PRO A 110 -26.54 -27.57 16.08
N TYR A 111 -26.98 -27.52 14.82
CA TYR A 111 -26.48 -26.56 13.83
C TYR A 111 -27.03 -25.15 14.06
N MET A 112 -26.22 -24.14 13.77
CA MET A 112 -26.46 -22.74 14.13
C MET A 112 -26.67 -21.87 12.88
N GLY A 113 -25.62 -21.70 12.09
CA GLY A 113 -25.58 -20.91 10.87
C GLY A 113 -25.12 -21.73 9.67
N ALA A 114 -25.33 -21.18 8.48
CA ALA A 114 -24.94 -21.79 7.22
C ALA A 114 -24.43 -20.72 6.25
N CYS A 115 -23.49 -21.09 5.40
CA CYS A 115 -23.06 -20.33 4.23
C CYS A 115 -22.81 -21.32 3.08
N ALA A 116 -22.84 -20.84 1.84
CA ALA A 116 -22.63 -21.68 0.67
C ALA A 116 -21.67 -21.01 -0.31
N ALA A 117 -20.86 -21.80 -1.00
CA ALA A 117 -19.92 -21.34 -2.02
C ALA A 117 -19.40 -22.55 -2.82
N ASP A 118 -18.86 -22.30 -4.01
CA ASP A 118 -18.05 -23.25 -4.79
C ASP A 118 -16.64 -23.33 -4.20
N TYR A 119 -16.49 -23.97 -3.03
CA TYR A 119 -15.23 -23.93 -2.27
C TYR A 119 -14.17 -24.86 -2.85
N ASP A 120 -14.54 -25.95 -3.52
CA ASP A 120 -13.60 -26.88 -4.16
C ASP A 120 -13.37 -26.59 -5.66
N ALA A 121 -14.00 -25.53 -6.17
CA ALA A 121 -13.88 -25.02 -7.53
C ALA A 121 -14.34 -26.02 -8.60
N ASP A 122 -15.36 -26.83 -8.29
CA ASP A 122 -15.99 -27.74 -9.23
C ASP A 122 -17.15 -27.12 -10.02
N GLY A 123 -17.57 -25.91 -9.64
CA GLY A 123 -18.62 -25.11 -10.28
C GLY A 123 -19.98 -25.20 -9.59
N ASP A 124 -20.12 -26.10 -8.62
CA ASP A 124 -21.36 -26.39 -7.93
C ASP A 124 -21.35 -25.72 -6.55
N ILE A 125 -22.51 -25.23 -6.08
CA ILE A 125 -22.59 -24.59 -4.77
C ILE A 125 -22.62 -25.66 -3.67
N ASP A 126 -21.62 -25.64 -2.79
CA ASP A 126 -21.55 -26.45 -1.57
C ASP A 126 -22.09 -25.70 -0.35
N ILE A 127 -22.47 -26.44 0.69
CA ILE A 127 -23.03 -25.84 1.92
C ILE A 127 -22.14 -26.16 3.12
N PHE A 128 -21.66 -25.14 3.80
CA PHE A 128 -21.05 -25.27 5.12
C PHE A 128 -22.09 -24.98 6.21
N ILE A 129 -22.17 -25.86 7.22
CA ILE A 129 -23.02 -25.67 8.40
C ILE A 129 -22.21 -25.64 9.69
N SER A 130 -22.36 -24.57 10.43
CA SER A 130 -21.75 -24.37 11.74
C SER A 130 -22.59 -25.01 12.85
N GLY A 131 -21.95 -25.37 13.96
CA GLY A 131 -22.58 -26.08 15.08
C GLY A 131 -22.33 -25.38 16.41
N ALA A 132 -23.24 -25.55 17.37
CA ALA A 132 -23.09 -25.04 18.73
C ALA A 132 -21.88 -25.65 19.45
N GLU A 133 -21.56 -26.90 19.11
CA GLU A 133 -20.32 -27.62 19.40
C GLU A 133 -19.97 -28.48 18.16
N PRO A 134 -18.70 -28.91 17.97
CA PRO A 134 -18.36 -29.84 16.90
C PRO A 134 -19.26 -31.10 16.88
N PRO A 135 -19.57 -31.66 15.70
CA PRO A 135 -18.93 -31.37 14.41
C PRO A 135 -19.58 -30.20 13.66
N HIS A 136 -18.74 -29.41 12.99
CA HIS A 136 -19.14 -28.63 11.82
C HIS A 136 -19.17 -29.55 10.61
N SER A 137 -20.02 -29.27 9.62
CA SER A 137 -20.15 -30.15 8.44
C SER A 137 -20.11 -29.35 7.15
N LEU A 138 -19.43 -29.92 6.16
CA LEU A 138 -19.41 -29.42 4.79
C LEU A 138 -20.17 -30.43 3.93
N LEU A 139 -21.16 -29.94 3.17
CA LEU A 139 -22.01 -30.72 2.30
C LEU A 139 -21.61 -30.41 0.86
N ILE A 140 -21.01 -31.40 0.21
CA ILE A 140 -20.51 -31.34 -1.15
C ILE A 140 -21.64 -31.66 -2.13
N ASN A 141 -21.98 -30.71 -3.00
CA ASN A 141 -22.96 -30.84 -4.06
C ASN A 141 -22.36 -31.62 -5.24
N ASP A 142 -23.21 -32.27 -6.04
CA ASP A 142 -22.80 -32.99 -7.25
C ASP A 142 -23.28 -32.31 -8.55
N GLY A 143 -23.65 -31.04 -8.43
CA GLY A 143 -24.19 -30.20 -9.50
C GLY A 143 -25.64 -30.49 -9.86
N THR A 144 -26.27 -31.46 -9.20
CA THR A 144 -27.71 -31.72 -9.37
C THR A 144 -28.53 -31.19 -8.21
N GLY A 145 -27.89 -30.61 -7.19
CA GLY A 145 -28.46 -30.30 -5.89
C GLY A 145 -28.56 -31.55 -5.00
N SER A 146 -27.69 -32.54 -5.18
CA SER A 146 -27.57 -33.71 -4.30
C SER A 146 -26.26 -33.64 -3.53
N PHE A 147 -26.31 -33.84 -2.22
CA PHE A 147 -25.23 -33.54 -1.29
C PHE A 147 -24.65 -34.79 -0.63
N THR A 148 -23.34 -34.76 -0.40
CA THR A 148 -22.61 -35.72 0.43
C THR A 148 -21.82 -35.00 1.52
N VAL A 149 -21.77 -35.57 2.72
CA VAL A 149 -21.03 -34.95 3.83
C VAL A 149 -19.54 -35.25 3.68
N ASP A 150 -18.72 -34.20 3.65
CA ASP A 150 -17.26 -34.33 3.73
C ASP A 150 -16.86 -34.85 5.12
N GLN A 151 -15.91 -35.77 5.13
CA GLN A 151 -15.36 -36.37 6.35
C GLN A 151 -14.21 -35.56 6.95
N GLN A 152 -13.79 -34.45 6.31
CA GLN A 152 -12.79 -33.55 6.88
C GLN A 152 -13.28 -32.99 8.22
N GLN A 153 -12.49 -33.20 9.29
CA GLN A 153 -12.84 -32.71 10.63
C GLN A 153 -12.32 -31.29 10.83
N ILE A 154 -13.22 -30.31 10.75
CA ILE A 154 -12.94 -28.93 11.16
C ILE A 154 -13.15 -28.87 12.69
N ASP A 155 -12.08 -29.19 13.41
CA ASP A 155 -12.09 -29.28 14.87
C ASP A 155 -11.78 -27.91 15.50
N GLN A 156 -12.81 -27.18 15.91
CA GLN A 156 -12.71 -26.05 16.84
C GLN A 156 -12.93 -26.57 18.27
N PRO A 157 -11.88 -26.78 19.08
CA PRO A 157 -12.06 -27.25 20.43
C PRO A 157 -12.66 -26.13 21.27
N LEU A 158 -13.95 -26.29 21.61
CA LEU A 158 -14.63 -25.73 22.78
C LEU A 158 -15.62 -24.57 22.54
N ALA A 159 -15.83 -24.01 21.32
CA ALA A 159 -16.64 -22.79 21.08
C ALA A 159 -17.86 -22.93 20.16
N THR A 160 -18.91 -22.13 20.42
CA THR A 160 -20.12 -22.07 19.57
C THR A 160 -19.88 -21.18 18.38
N VAL A 161 -19.96 -21.75 17.19
CA VAL A 161 -19.82 -21.01 15.94
C VAL A 161 -21.19 -20.51 15.52
N THR A 162 -21.41 -19.20 15.58
CA THR A 162 -22.65 -18.54 15.18
C THR A 162 -22.71 -18.45 13.67
N SER A 163 -21.93 -17.56 13.06
CA SER A 163 -21.94 -17.30 11.63
C SER A 163 -20.60 -17.67 10.95
N PRO A 164 -20.62 -18.53 9.92
CA PRO A 164 -19.49 -18.75 9.02
C PRO A 164 -19.55 -17.82 7.79
N SER A 165 -18.39 -17.48 7.21
CA SER A 165 -18.29 -16.69 5.97
C SER A 165 -17.14 -17.14 5.08
N TRP A 166 -17.36 -17.15 3.77
CA TRP A 166 -16.37 -17.43 2.73
C TRP A 166 -15.83 -16.12 2.09
N GLY A 167 -14.57 -16.12 1.67
CA GLY A 167 -13.95 -15.02 0.92
C GLY A 167 -12.61 -15.44 0.30
N ASP A 168 -12.17 -14.74 -0.73
CA ASP A 168 -10.86 -14.92 -1.37
C ASP A 168 -9.93 -13.83 -0.85
N ILE A 169 -9.15 -14.14 0.18
CA ILE A 169 -8.36 -13.11 0.89
C ILE A 169 -6.96 -12.93 0.32
N ASP A 170 -6.50 -13.80 -0.58
CA ASP A 170 -5.19 -13.69 -1.21
C ASP A 170 -5.23 -13.71 -2.75
N ASN A 171 -6.43 -13.64 -3.33
CA ASN A 171 -6.71 -13.61 -4.77
C ASN A 171 -6.14 -14.82 -5.51
N ASP A 172 -6.01 -15.97 -4.83
CA ASP A 172 -5.59 -17.23 -5.44
C ASP A 172 -6.76 -18.00 -6.09
N GLY A 173 -7.99 -17.51 -5.88
CA GLY A 173 -9.26 -18.04 -6.37
C GLY A 173 -9.75 -19.27 -5.60
N LEU A 174 -9.13 -19.62 -4.50
CA LEU A 174 -9.67 -20.58 -3.53
C LEU A 174 -10.30 -19.80 -2.37
N LEU A 175 -11.49 -20.21 -1.93
CA LEU A 175 -12.20 -19.49 -0.87
C LEU A 175 -11.75 -19.95 0.52
N GLU A 176 -11.34 -18.99 1.35
CA GLU A 176 -11.07 -19.12 2.78
C GLU A 176 -12.36 -19.16 3.61
N LEU A 177 -12.34 -19.98 4.66
CA LEU A 177 -13.45 -20.07 5.61
C LEU A 177 -13.11 -19.35 6.92
N SER A 178 -13.89 -18.35 7.29
CA SER A 178 -13.84 -17.72 8.61
C SER A 178 -14.95 -18.24 9.52
N LEU A 179 -14.60 -18.55 10.78
CA LEU A 179 -15.54 -19.04 11.78
C LEU A 179 -15.60 -18.08 12.98
N GLY A 180 -16.73 -17.37 13.11
CA GLY A 180 -17.11 -16.57 14.28
C GLY A 180 -17.33 -17.47 15.49
N SER A 181 -16.92 -17.05 16.69
CA SER A 181 -17.15 -17.82 17.91
C SER A 181 -17.82 -16.95 18.97
N TRP A 182 -18.91 -17.42 19.57
CA TRP A 182 -19.54 -16.75 20.71
C TRP A 182 -19.72 -17.71 21.88
N ARG A 183 -19.59 -17.23 23.13
CA ARG A 183 -19.81 -18.07 24.32
C ARG A 183 -20.40 -17.30 25.49
N PHE A 184 -21.46 -17.85 26.09
CA PHE A 184 -22.04 -17.29 27.31
C PHE A 184 -21.27 -17.73 28.57
N SER A 185 -20.07 -17.18 28.83
CA SER A 185 -19.34 -17.38 30.09
C SER A 185 -19.22 -16.08 30.91
N ARG A 186 -19.75 -16.09 32.14
CA ARG A 186 -19.57 -14.98 33.11
C ARG A 186 -18.14 -14.88 33.68
N THR A 187 -17.20 -15.71 33.21
CA THR A 187 -15.80 -15.72 33.64
C THR A 187 -14.91 -15.67 32.39
N PRO A 188 -14.03 -14.66 32.24
CA PRO A 188 -13.09 -14.61 31.12
C PRO A 188 -12.21 -15.87 31.10
N ILE A 189 -12.19 -16.58 29.97
CA ILE A 189 -11.26 -17.70 29.74
C ILE A 189 -10.13 -17.17 28.83
N PRO A 190 -8.84 -17.46 29.10
CA PRO A 190 -7.72 -16.84 28.40
C PRO A 190 -7.46 -17.26 26.93
N GLU A 191 -8.33 -18.05 26.28
CA GLU A 191 -8.00 -18.77 25.02
C GLU A 191 -9.16 -18.81 23.98
N ASP A 192 -10.03 -17.80 23.90
CA ASP A 192 -11.06 -17.73 22.85
C ASP A 192 -10.56 -16.91 21.63
N PHE A 193 -10.67 -17.48 20.42
CA PHE A 193 -10.13 -16.92 19.18
C PHE A 193 -11.14 -17.05 18.03
N LEU A 194 -11.03 -16.16 17.03
CA LEU A 194 -11.57 -16.35 15.69
C LEU A 194 -10.55 -17.13 14.87
N GLN A 195 -10.98 -18.10 14.06
CA GLN A 195 -10.11 -18.85 13.16
C GLN A 195 -10.51 -18.63 11.70
N ILE A 196 -9.52 -18.35 10.86
CA ILE A 196 -9.62 -18.41 9.41
C ILE A 196 -8.90 -19.68 8.95
N TYR A 197 -9.54 -20.45 8.08
CA TYR A 197 -8.98 -21.64 7.44
C TYR A 197 -8.64 -21.32 5.99
N ARG A 198 -7.40 -21.60 5.60
CA ARG A 198 -6.92 -21.50 4.22
C ARG A 198 -7.38 -22.70 3.42
N ASN A 199 -7.83 -22.45 2.20
CA ASN A 199 -8.06 -23.49 1.23
C ASN A 199 -6.76 -23.77 0.46
N VAL A 200 -6.26 -25.00 0.56
CA VAL A 200 -5.00 -25.40 -0.10
C VAL A 200 -5.26 -26.17 -1.41
N GLY A 201 -6.51 -26.17 -1.87
CA GLY A 201 -6.98 -26.82 -3.09
C GLY A 201 -7.45 -28.26 -2.89
N ASP A 202 -8.13 -28.79 -3.90
CA ASP A 202 -8.74 -30.13 -3.89
C ASP A 202 -9.71 -30.35 -2.70
N GLY A 203 -10.44 -29.28 -2.34
CA GLY A 203 -11.42 -29.27 -1.26
C GLY A 203 -10.81 -29.44 0.14
N GLN A 204 -9.55 -29.07 0.36
CA GLN A 204 -8.87 -29.19 1.66
C GLN A 204 -8.73 -27.84 2.37
N LEU A 205 -9.23 -27.76 3.61
CA LEU A 205 -9.03 -26.61 4.50
C LEU A 205 -7.98 -26.87 5.60
N GLU A 206 -7.14 -25.89 5.92
CA GLU A 206 -6.20 -25.92 7.06
C GLU A 206 -6.23 -24.64 7.90
N PRO A 207 -5.96 -24.70 9.23
CA PRO A 207 -5.92 -23.49 10.05
C PRO A 207 -4.85 -22.50 9.57
N TYR A 208 -5.24 -21.25 9.32
CA TYR A 208 -4.37 -20.22 8.75
C TYR A 208 -4.11 -19.05 9.71
N ILE A 209 -5.15 -18.28 10.06
CA ILE A 209 -5.04 -17.07 10.90
C ILE A 209 -5.89 -17.23 12.15
N THR A 210 -5.33 -16.87 13.30
CA THR A 210 -6.02 -16.88 14.58
C THR A 210 -6.05 -15.46 15.15
N LEU A 211 -7.24 -14.87 15.26
CA LEU A 211 -7.43 -13.53 15.84
C LEU A 211 -8.02 -13.64 17.25
N ARG A 212 -7.71 -12.66 18.10
CA ARG A 212 -8.34 -12.58 19.42
C ARG A 212 -9.84 -12.35 19.26
N ASN A 213 -10.63 -13.21 19.91
CA ASN A 213 -12.07 -13.06 19.98
C ASN A 213 -12.45 -11.95 20.97
N ASP A 214 -13.33 -11.04 20.56
CA ASP A 214 -13.93 -10.01 21.43
C ASP A 214 -15.46 -10.10 21.45
N TRP A 215 -15.99 -11.31 21.63
CA TRP A 215 -17.42 -11.61 21.51
C TRP A 215 -17.94 -11.42 20.08
N ASP A 216 -17.09 -11.79 19.11
CA ASP A 216 -17.35 -11.62 17.69
C ASP A 216 -18.47 -12.59 17.25
N TYR A 217 -19.60 -12.02 16.83
CA TYR A 217 -20.81 -12.72 16.39
C TYR A 217 -20.77 -13.07 14.90
N ILE A 218 -20.18 -12.19 14.08
CA ILE A 218 -20.13 -12.30 12.62
C ILE A 218 -18.76 -11.87 12.12
N PRO A 219 -18.01 -12.76 11.44
CA PRO A 219 -16.97 -12.37 10.50
C PRO A 219 -17.55 -12.14 9.10
N ARG A 220 -17.10 -11.10 8.40
CA ARG A 220 -17.42 -10.83 7.00
C ARG A 220 -16.19 -10.41 6.22
N PHE A 221 -16.02 -10.98 5.03
CA PHE A 221 -15.02 -10.55 4.07
C PHE A 221 -15.63 -9.53 3.11
N LEU A 222 -14.96 -8.40 2.92
CA LEU A 222 -15.34 -7.34 1.98
C LEU A 222 -14.12 -6.47 1.66
N ASP A 223 -14.05 -5.83 0.49
CA ASP A 223 -12.97 -4.90 0.16
C ASP A 223 -13.32 -3.49 0.71
N ILE A 224 -12.77 -3.07 1.87
CA ILE A 224 -13.17 -1.83 2.55
C ILE A 224 -12.50 -0.60 1.93
N ASP A 225 -11.23 -0.70 1.52
CA ASP A 225 -10.43 0.42 1.00
C ASP A 225 -10.09 0.31 -0.50
N ASN A 226 -10.79 -0.57 -1.21
CA ASN A 226 -10.79 -0.67 -2.68
C ASN A 226 -9.41 -1.09 -3.24
N ASP A 227 -8.62 -1.81 -2.45
CA ASP A 227 -7.26 -2.26 -2.80
C ASP A 227 -7.24 -3.64 -3.49
N ARG A 228 -8.42 -4.25 -3.65
CA ARG A 228 -8.68 -5.58 -4.24
C ARG A 228 -8.32 -6.77 -3.36
N LEU A 229 -7.93 -6.56 -2.12
CA LEU A 229 -7.79 -7.62 -1.13
C LEU A 229 -9.01 -7.57 -0.23
N GLN A 230 -9.69 -8.71 -0.04
CA GLN A 230 -10.81 -8.72 0.89
C GLN A 230 -10.31 -8.53 2.33
N ASP A 231 -10.83 -7.50 2.97
CA ASP A 231 -10.67 -7.13 4.37
C ASP A 231 -11.61 -7.92 5.28
N LEU A 232 -11.52 -7.71 6.58
CA LEU A 232 -12.33 -8.44 7.56
C LEU A 232 -13.09 -7.49 8.50
N LEU A 233 -14.41 -7.57 8.48
CA LEU A 233 -15.32 -6.93 9.47
C LEU A 233 -15.76 -7.96 10.52
N LEU A 234 -15.62 -7.61 11.80
CA LEU A 234 -16.05 -8.40 12.96
C LEU A 234 -17.10 -7.62 13.76
N VAL A 235 -18.35 -8.08 13.74
CA VAL A 235 -19.44 -7.51 14.55
C VAL A 235 -19.50 -8.20 15.90
N ALA A 236 -19.52 -7.44 16.99
CA ALA A 236 -19.44 -7.96 18.35
C ALA A 236 -20.69 -7.68 19.19
N ASP A 237 -21.08 -8.65 20.02
CA ASP A 237 -22.21 -8.53 20.96
C ASP A 237 -21.81 -7.65 22.15
N PHE A 238 -20.97 -8.12 23.08
CA PHE A 238 -20.58 -7.30 24.23
C PHE A 238 -19.25 -6.53 24.07
N GLY A 239 -18.47 -6.86 23.04
CA GLY A 239 -17.20 -6.19 22.70
C GLY A 239 -17.38 -5.06 21.70
N SER A 240 -16.27 -4.59 21.14
CA SER A 240 -16.33 -3.58 20.07
C SER A 240 -16.38 -4.26 18.71
N THR A 241 -17.22 -3.75 17.82
CA THR A 241 -17.12 -4.09 16.39
C THR A 241 -15.78 -3.58 15.87
N ARG A 242 -15.07 -4.39 15.08
CA ARG A 242 -13.73 -4.07 14.56
C ARG A 242 -13.66 -4.39 13.07
N TRP A 243 -12.85 -3.66 12.33
CA TRP A 243 -12.50 -4.01 10.96
C TRP A 243 -10.98 -4.00 10.78
N PHE A 244 -10.50 -4.85 9.88
CA PHE A 244 -9.09 -5.12 9.64
C PHE A 244 -8.78 -5.01 8.17
N ARG A 245 -7.74 -4.26 7.83
CA ARG A 245 -7.21 -4.20 6.48
C ARG A 245 -6.28 -5.35 6.19
N ASN A 246 -6.41 -5.93 5.02
CA ASN A 246 -5.62 -7.02 4.50
C ASN A 246 -4.48 -6.47 3.63
N PHE A 247 -3.24 -6.79 4.00
CA PHE A 247 -2.05 -6.39 3.23
C PHE A 247 -1.46 -7.55 2.41
N GLY A 248 -2.24 -8.62 2.24
CA GLY A 248 -1.84 -9.85 1.55
C GLY A 248 -0.97 -10.77 2.42
N ASN A 249 -0.75 -11.99 1.93
CA ASN A 249 0.03 -13.03 2.62
C ASN A 249 -0.42 -13.32 4.08
N GLY A 250 -1.71 -13.09 4.37
CA GLY A 250 -2.33 -13.36 5.68
C GLY A 250 -2.07 -12.31 6.75
N ILE A 251 -1.72 -11.08 6.34
CA ILE A 251 -1.48 -9.97 7.25
C ILE A 251 -2.75 -9.12 7.35
N PHE A 252 -3.43 -9.18 8.50
CA PHE A 252 -4.56 -8.31 8.83
C PHE A 252 -4.17 -7.32 9.93
N LEU A 253 -4.31 -6.02 9.66
CA LEU A 253 -4.09 -4.95 10.65
C LEU A 253 -5.42 -4.29 10.99
N GLN A 254 -5.72 -4.16 12.29
CA GLN A 254 -6.96 -3.52 12.71
C GLN A 254 -6.95 -2.04 12.30
N ALA A 255 -7.89 -1.65 11.44
CA ALA A 255 -8.00 -0.31 10.90
C ALA A 255 -8.96 0.58 11.70
N GLY A 256 -9.90 0.00 12.43
CA GLY A 256 -10.78 0.78 13.29
C GLY A 256 -11.67 -0.04 14.22
N THR A 257 -12.58 0.66 14.90
CA THR A 257 -13.49 0.10 15.89
C THR A 257 -14.73 0.97 16.05
N SER A 258 -15.86 0.37 16.45
CA SER A 258 -17.08 1.08 16.84
C SER A 258 -17.60 0.59 18.19
N ASP A 259 -18.04 1.51 19.04
CA ASP A 259 -18.56 1.26 20.40
C ASP A 259 -20.02 0.73 20.38
N ILE A 260 -20.36 -0.10 19.39
CA ILE A 260 -21.69 -0.71 19.28
C ILE A 260 -21.81 -1.77 20.36
N GLU A 261 -22.66 -1.47 21.35
CA GLU A 261 -23.07 -2.45 22.35
C GLU A 261 -24.20 -3.33 21.77
N ASN A 262 -24.05 -4.65 21.84
CA ASN A 262 -24.95 -5.72 21.34
C ASN A 262 -25.12 -5.71 19.82
N GLY A 263 -24.02 -5.66 19.07
CA GLY A 263 -24.05 -5.91 17.63
C GLY A 263 -24.32 -7.40 17.37
N MET A 264 -25.39 -7.73 16.64
CA MET A 264 -25.79 -9.13 16.39
C MET A 264 -25.83 -9.47 14.91
N GLY A 265 -26.27 -8.54 14.07
CA GLY A 265 -26.33 -8.66 12.62
C GLY A 265 -25.79 -7.43 11.91
N SER A 266 -25.55 -7.57 10.62
CA SER A 266 -25.07 -6.48 9.79
C SER A 266 -25.51 -6.64 8.33
N ALA A 267 -25.54 -5.54 7.58
CA ALA A 267 -25.71 -5.50 6.13
C ALA A 267 -24.66 -4.54 5.52
N VAL A 268 -24.18 -4.81 4.30
CA VAL A 268 -23.19 -3.97 3.60
C VAL A 268 -23.72 -3.62 2.21
N GLY A 269 -23.47 -2.39 1.78
CA GLY A 269 -23.82 -1.92 0.45
C GLY A 269 -23.41 -0.47 0.27
N ASP A 270 -23.29 -0.04 -0.98
CA ASP A 270 -23.06 1.36 -1.38
C ASP A 270 -24.42 2.09 -1.33
N ILE A 271 -24.72 2.74 -0.20
CA ILE A 271 -26.06 3.29 0.05
C ILE A 271 -26.27 4.68 -0.55
N ASP A 272 -25.19 5.36 -0.91
CA ASP A 272 -25.20 6.71 -1.47
C ASP A 272 -24.66 6.80 -2.90
N ASN A 273 -24.35 5.64 -3.48
CA ASN A 273 -23.89 5.45 -4.85
C ASN A 273 -22.57 6.19 -5.14
N ASP A 274 -21.66 6.25 -4.16
CA ASP A 274 -20.32 6.84 -4.28
C ASP A 274 -19.23 5.82 -4.68
N GLY A 275 -19.56 4.53 -4.69
CA GLY A 275 -18.68 3.43 -5.07
C GLY A 275 -17.94 2.76 -3.91
N ASP A 276 -18.19 3.17 -2.68
CA ASP A 276 -17.61 2.61 -1.46
C ASP A 276 -18.65 1.80 -0.65
N LEU A 277 -18.19 0.82 0.12
CA LEU A 277 -19.08 -0.07 0.88
C LEU A 277 -19.38 0.49 2.27
N ASP A 278 -20.66 0.75 2.54
CA ASP A 278 -21.16 1.21 3.84
C ASP A 278 -21.66 0.06 4.70
N VAL A 279 -21.73 0.27 6.02
CA VAL A 279 -22.04 -0.80 6.98
C VAL A 279 -23.19 -0.43 7.89
N PHE A 280 -24.29 -1.19 7.79
CA PHE A 280 -25.37 -1.19 8.76
C PHE A 280 -25.20 -2.32 9.78
N MET A 281 -25.51 -2.05 11.05
CA MET A 281 -25.44 -3.02 12.14
C MET A 281 -26.68 -2.97 13.03
N THR A 282 -27.24 -4.13 13.33
CA THR A 282 -28.37 -4.25 14.24
C THR A 282 -27.94 -4.26 15.69
N SER A 283 -28.76 -3.66 16.55
CA SER A 283 -28.57 -3.68 18.01
C SER A 283 -29.89 -3.49 18.75
N ILE A 284 -29.86 -3.56 20.08
CA ILE A 284 -31.04 -3.50 20.93
C ILE A 284 -31.42 -2.05 21.23
N ARG A 285 -32.70 -1.68 21.09
CA ARG A 285 -33.28 -0.41 21.52
C ARG A 285 -34.59 -0.61 22.29
N LEU A 286 -34.69 0.01 23.47
CA LEU A 286 -35.93 0.05 24.26
C LEU A 286 -36.70 1.35 24.04
N PHE A 287 -38.01 1.24 23.79
CA PHE A 287 -38.92 2.38 23.72
C PHE A 287 -39.49 2.76 25.09
N ASP A 288 -39.51 4.06 25.39
CA ASP A 288 -40.23 4.67 26.52
C ASP A 288 -39.70 4.34 27.95
N SER A 289 -38.43 3.95 28.09
CA SER A 289 -37.79 3.88 29.41
C SER A 289 -37.31 5.27 29.85
N ALA A 290 -37.94 5.85 30.88
CA ALA A 290 -37.42 7.02 31.59
C ALA A 290 -36.14 6.71 32.41
N GLN A 291 -35.53 5.56 32.18
CA GLN A 291 -34.28 5.07 32.78
C GLN A 291 -33.38 4.62 31.63
N GLU A 292 -32.13 5.08 31.61
CA GLU A 292 -31.04 4.43 30.86
C GLU A 292 -30.94 2.99 31.38
N VAL A 293 -31.45 2.04 30.58
CA VAL A 293 -31.22 0.62 30.81
C VAL A 293 -29.91 0.31 30.11
N TRP A 294 -28.94 -0.22 30.86
CA TRP A 294 -27.64 -0.64 30.35
C TRP A 294 -27.82 -1.48 29.08
N LEU A 295 -27.00 -1.25 28.03
CA LEU A 295 -26.95 -2.02 26.77
C LEU A 295 -28.16 -1.87 25.80
N THR A 296 -28.69 -0.67 25.55
CA THR A 296 -29.80 -0.48 24.58
C THR A 296 -29.61 0.73 23.63
N THR A 297 -28.46 0.80 22.97
CA THR A 297 -28.07 1.97 22.16
C THR A 297 -28.67 2.01 20.74
N GLY A 298 -29.35 0.96 20.29
CA GLY A 298 -29.95 0.84 18.95
C GLY A 298 -28.95 0.61 17.82
N ASN A 299 -29.45 0.50 16.59
CA ASN A 299 -28.67 0.18 15.38
C ASN A 299 -27.54 1.19 15.10
N ARG A 300 -26.66 0.88 14.13
CA ARG A 300 -25.74 1.86 13.51
C ARG A 300 -25.77 1.80 11.99
N LEU A 301 -25.48 2.93 11.38
CA LEU A 301 -25.12 3.05 9.97
C LEU A 301 -23.83 3.85 9.86
N LEU A 302 -22.82 3.23 9.26
CA LEU A 302 -21.47 3.76 9.11
C LEU A 302 -21.21 4.02 7.62
N LEU A 303 -20.97 5.28 7.27
CA LEU A 303 -20.63 5.72 5.92
C LEU A 303 -19.12 5.62 5.71
N ASN A 304 -18.68 4.94 4.65
CA ASN A 304 -17.27 4.81 4.29
C ASN A 304 -16.76 6.09 3.62
N ASN A 305 -15.45 6.28 3.56
CA ASN A 305 -14.80 7.43 2.93
C ASN A 305 -13.82 7.03 1.82
N GLY A 306 -13.93 5.79 1.32
CA GLY A 306 -13.08 5.20 0.29
C GLY A 306 -11.67 4.82 0.71
N THR A 307 -11.21 5.30 1.87
CA THR A 307 -9.89 4.96 2.40
C THR A 307 -9.95 3.95 3.51
N GLY A 308 -11.10 3.38 3.83
CA GLY A 308 -11.34 2.46 4.95
C GLY A 308 -11.47 3.10 6.33
N GLY A 309 -11.88 4.38 6.35
CA GLY A 309 -12.39 5.08 7.53
C GLY A 309 -13.92 5.23 7.46
N PHE A 310 -14.59 5.24 8.61
CA PHE A 310 -16.06 5.31 8.67
C PHE A 310 -16.58 6.49 9.49
N THR A 311 -17.70 7.06 9.07
CA THR A 311 -18.47 8.09 9.77
C THR A 311 -19.81 7.53 10.26
N ASP A 312 -20.11 7.63 11.55
CA ASP A 312 -21.42 7.23 12.10
C ASP A 312 -22.50 8.28 11.74
N ILE A 313 -23.46 7.89 10.90
CA ILE A 313 -24.56 8.75 10.43
C ILE A 313 -25.93 8.33 10.99
N THR A 314 -25.94 7.56 12.09
CA THR A 314 -27.15 6.85 12.56
C THR A 314 -28.32 7.77 12.96
N GLU A 315 -28.05 8.92 13.57
CA GLU A 315 -29.14 9.83 14.00
C GLU A 315 -29.72 10.59 12.82
N GLU A 316 -28.85 11.04 11.93
CA GLU A 316 -29.18 11.80 10.73
C GLU A 316 -29.97 10.95 9.74
N SER A 317 -29.59 9.68 9.61
CA SER A 317 -30.23 8.69 8.71
C SER A 317 -31.56 8.14 9.24
N GLY A 318 -31.84 8.27 10.54
CA GLY A 318 -33.12 7.82 11.12
C GLY A 318 -33.22 6.33 11.45
N VAL A 319 -32.17 5.54 11.21
CA VAL A 319 -32.19 4.06 11.36
C VAL A 319 -31.96 3.54 12.77
N ARG A 320 -31.77 4.45 13.75
CA ARG A 320 -31.45 4.13 15.16
C ARG A 320 -32.39 3.09 15.78
N ASP A 321 -33.64 3.00 15.32
CA ASP A 321 -34.62 2.08 15.89
C ASP A 321 -34.39 0.60 15.56
N GLY A 322 -33.74 -0.11 16.49
CA GLY A 322 -33.40 -1.53 16.30
C GLY A 322 -34.29 -2.55 16.99
N GLY A 323 -35.20 -2.19 17.89
CA GLY A 323 -35.95 -3.20 18.66
C GLY A 323 -35.03 -4.19 19.40
N TRP A 324 -35.09 -5.48 19.05
CA TRP A 324 -34.06 -6.46 19.41
C TRP A 324 -33.59 -7.12 18.11
N GLY A 325 -32.77 -6.38 17.36
CA GLY A 325 -32.40 -6.71 15.99
C GLY A 325 -31.45 -7.89 15.87
N TRP A 326 -31.60 -8.67 14.79
CA TRP A 326 -30.74 -9.82 14.43
C TRP A 326 -30.28 -9.67 12.98
N GLY A 327 -30.53 -10.65 12.11
CA GLY A 327 -30.18 -10.59 10.70
C GLY A 327 -30.76 -9.36 9.99
N ALA A 328 -29.94 -8.77 9.13
CA ALA A 328 -30.25 -7.61 8.31
C ALA A 328 -29.76 -7.84 6.88
N GLU A 329 -30.45 -7.22 5.93
CA GLU A 329 -30.14 -7.23 4.50
C GLU A 329 -30.30 -5.82 3.93
N MET A 330 -29.49 -5.51 2.92
CA MET A 330 -29.64 -4.32 2.08
C MET A 330 -30.07 -4.77 0.68
N ALA A 331 -31.18 -4.21 0.19
CA ALA A 331 -31.69 -4.49 -1.15
C ALA A 331 -32.53 -3.30 -1.63
N ASP A 332 -32.62 -3.11 -2.94
CA ASP A 332 -33.49 -2.11 -3.54
C ASP A 332 -34.88 -2.74 -3.75
N PHE A 333 -35.80 -2.58 -2.77
CA PHE A 333 -37.06 -3.32 -2.77
C PHE A 333 -38.11 -2.72 -3.70
N ASP A 334 -38.01 -1.44 -4.04
CA ASP A 334 -38.93 -0.78 -4.94
C ASP A 334 -38.32 -0.45 -6.32
N ASN A 335 -37.09 -0.92 -6.57
CA ASN A 335 -36.34 -0.78 -7.80
C ASN A 335 -36.02 0.67 -8.19
N ASP A 336 -35.96 1.61 -7.24
CA ASP A 336 -35.76 3.03 -7.53
C ASP A 336 -34.30 3.45 -7.74
N GLY A 337 -33.35 2.59 -7.39
CA GLY A 337 -31.90 2.79 -7.53
C GLY A 337 -31.18 3.01 -6.19
N ASP A 338 -31.91 3.15 -5.08
CA ASP A 338 -31.36 3.35 -3.75
C ASP A 338 -31.50 2.06 -2.91
N LEU A 339 -30.49 1.72 -2.10
CA LEU A 339 -30.57 0.53 -1.24
C LEU A 339 -31.40 0.81 0.02
N ASP A 340 -32.42 -0.02 0.26
CA ASP A 340 -33.21 -0.07 1.49
C ASP A 340 -32.60 -1.03 2.52
N ILE A 341 -33.06 -0.96 3.77
CA ILE A 341 -32.60 -1.85 4.85
C ILE A 341 -33.77 -2.60 5.47
N PHE A 342 -33.72 -3.94 5.45
CA PHE A 342 -34.64 -4.80 6.20
C PHE A 342 -33.90 -5.52 7.32
N HIS A 343 -34.49 -5.57 8.52
CA HIS A 343 -33.94 -6.42 9.58
C HIS A 343 -35.03 -7.05 10.46
N VAL A 344 -34.72 -8.24 10.99
CA VAL A 344 -35.65 -9.01 11.82
C VAL A 344 -35.44 -8.73 13.31
N ASN A 345 -36.45 -9.05 14.11
CA ASN A 345 -36.49 -8.75 15.55
C ASN A 345 -36.90 -9.96 16.41
N GLY A 346 -36.60 -9.91 17.71
CA GLY A 346 -37.28 -10.70 18.73
C GLY A 346 -36.38 -11.44 19.73
N TRP A 347 -36.82 -11.59 20.99
CA TRP A 347 -36.18 -12.42 22.02
C TRP A 347 -37.18 -13.11 22.98
N GLY A 348 -36.96 -14.40 23.27
CA GLY A 348 -37.96 -15.30 23.86
C GLY A 348 -37.86 -15.66 25.35
N LEU A 349 -36.98 -15.05 26.15
CA LEU A 349 -36.77 -15.47 27.55
C LEU A 349 -37.73 -14.91 28.60
N ASN A 350 -37.83 -15.65 29.71
CA ASN A 350 -38.37 -15.26 31.02
C ASN A 350 -37.54 -14.16 31.68
N ASN A 351 -37.49 -13.00 31.04
CA ASN A 351 -36.88 -11.82 31.60
C ASN A 351 -37.62 -11.44 32.91
N PRO A 352 -36.89 -10.97 33.95
CA PRO A 352 -37.51 -10.46 35.16
C PRO A 352 -38.60 -9.45 34.79
N PRO A 353 -39.81 -9.52 35.41
CA PRO A 353 -40.92 -8.63 35.05
C PRO A 353 -40.49 -7.17 34.97
N GLY A 354 -40.55 -6.58 33.77
CA GLY A 354 -40.25 -5.16 33.52
C GLY A 354 -38.84 -4.80 33.02
N THR A 355 -38.04 -5.75 32.50
CA THR A 355 -36.70 -5.45 31.91
C THR A 355 -36.70 -5.40 30.38
N PHE A 356 -37.09 -6.48 29.69
CA PHE A 356 -37.07 -6.53 28.21
C PHE A 356 -38.30 -7.21 27.57
N ASN A 357 -39.30 -7.62 28.35
CA ASN A 357 -40.48 -8.34 27.84
C ASN A 357 -41.27 -7.56 26.77
N GLN A 358 -41.12 -6.23 26.70
CA GLN A 358 -41.79 -5.41 25.70
C GLN A 358 -41.17 -5.58 24.29
N LEU A 359 -39.94 -6.09 24.20
CA LEU A 359 -39.23 -6.24 22.93
C LEU A 359 -39.47 -7.59 22.24
N GLY A 360 -39.98 -8.59 22.97
CA GLY A 360 -40.21 -9.94 22.46
C GLY A 360 -41.28 -10.04 21.37
N THR A 361 -42.04 -8.97 21.12
CA THR A 361 -43.04 -8.88 20.04
C THR A 361 -42.79 -7.67 19.14
N THR A 362 -41.57 -7.11 19.13
CA THR A 362 -41.24 -6.00 18.23
C THR A 362 -41.27 -6.54 16.80
N PRO A 363 -41.99 -5.90 15.88
CA PRO A 363 -42.00 -6.37 14.51
C PRO A 363 -40.64 -6.16 13.85
N SER A 364 -40.34 -6.90 12.80
CA SER A 364 -39.26 -6.59 11.85
C SER A 364 -39.35 -5.14 11.36
N ARG A 365 -38.21 -4.58 10.91
CA ARG A 365 -38.11 -3.22 10.39
C ARG A 365 -37.81 -3.25 8.91
N LEU A 366 -38.42 -2.31 8.19
CA LEU A 366 -38.14 -1.99 6.80
C LEU A 366 -37.91 -0.49 6.72
N PHE A 367 -36.67 -0.10 6.45
CA PHE A 367 -36.23 1.28 6.30
C PHE A 367 -36.10 1.58 4.80
N GLU A 368 -37.05 2.35 4.27
CA GLU A 368 -37.03 2.86 2.90
C GLU A 368 -36.02 3.99 2.79
N ASN A 369 -35.07 3.90 1.86
CA ASN A 369 -34.14 4.99 1.56
C ASN A 369 -34.88 6.06 0.76
N THR A 370 -35.01 7.25 1.34
CA THR A 370 -35.72 8.37 0.70
C THR A 370 -34.78 9.33 -0.04
N GLY A 371 -33.52 8.92 -0.20
CA GLY A 371 -32.40 9.71 -0.72
C GLY A 371 -31.68 10.52 0.35
N ASP A 372 -30.52 11.10 -0.03
CA ASP A 372 -29.65 11.91 0.84
C ASP A 372 -29.27 11.20 2.16
N ASN A 373 -29.14 9.86 2.15
CA ASN A 373 -28.83 9.01 3.30
C ASN A 373 -29.88 9.05 4.42
N VAL A 374 -31.14 9.37 4.10
CA VAL A 374 -32.25 9.46 5.04
C VAL A 374 -33.25 8.32 4.82
N PHE A 375 -33.57 7.61 5.90
CA PHE A 375 -34.46 6.45 5.86
C PHE A 375 -35.77 6.66 6.63
N GLU A 376 -36.88 6.14 6.11
CA GLU A 376 -38.18 6.07 6.78
C GLU A 376 -38.55 4.63 7.15
N GLU A 377 -38.93 4.38 8.41
CA GLU A 377 -39.40 3.06 8.84
C GLU A 377 -40.86 2.85 8.41
N ILE A 378 -41.10 1.87 7.53
CA ILE A 378 -42.39 1.67 6.86
C ILE A 378 -42.95 0.25 7.01
N ALA A 379 -42.38 -0.65 7.81
CA ALA A 379 -42.81 -2.05 7.84
C ALA A 379 -44.31 -2.23 8.11
N GLU A 380 -44.91 -1.44 9.01
CA GLU A 380 -46.35 -1.50 9.30
C GLU A 380 -47.24 -0.98 8.15
N LEU A 381 -46.67 -0.21 7.22
CA LEU A 381 -47.34 0.32 6.04
C LEU A 381 -47.17 -0.62 4.83
N SER A 382 -46.19 -1.53 4.88
CA SER A 382 -45.77 -2.37 3.76
C SER A 382 -46.35 -3.78 3.77
N GLY A 383 -47.65 -3.90 4.04
CA GLY A 383 -48.36 -5.18 4.02
C GLY A 383 -47.96 -6.08 5.20
N ASP A 384 -47.45 -7.27 4.90
CA ASP A 384 -47.05 -8.28 5.90
C ASP A 384 -45.58 -8.15 6.36
N ALA A 385 -44.85 -7.11 5.94
CA ALA A 385 -43.44 -6.87 6.28
C ALA A 385 -43.16 -6.71 7.79
N ALA A 386 -44.14 -6.24 8.57
CA ALA A 386 -44.05 -6.13 10.02
C ALA A 386 -44.24 -7.49 10.74
N ASP A 387 -43.46 -8.51 10.35
CA ASP A 387 -43.49 -9.82 11.00
C ASP A 387 -43.11 -9.73 12.49
N THR A 388 -43.82 -10.46 13.34
CA THR A 388 -43.62 -10.46 14.81
C THR A 388 -43.11 -11.81 15.34
N GLY A 389 -42.72 -12.71 14.44
CA GLY A 389 -41.99 -13.92 14.78
C GLY A 389 -40.65 -13.64 15.45
N GLN A 390 -40.06 -14.67 16.05
CA GLN A 390 -38.70 -14.58 16.59
C GLN A 390 -37.68 -14.81 15.48
N GLY A 391 -37.45 -13.79 14.66
CA GLY A 391 -36.60 -13.87 13.48
C GLY A 391 -35.12 -13.94 13.86
N ARG A 392 -34.35 -14.72 13.11
CA ARG A 392 -32.89 -14.81 13.25
C ARG A 392 -32.19 -14.46 11.97
N CYS A 393 -32.53 -15.15 10.90
CA CYS A 393 -32.01 -14.88 9.58
C CYS A 393 -33.06 -14.14 8.74
N ALA A 394 -32.59 -13.18 7.95
CA ALA A 394 -33.31 -12.53 6.86
C ALA A 394 -32.49 -12.75 5.59
N ILE A 395 -33.15 -12.99 4.45
CA ILE A 395 -32.50 -13.14 3.14
C ILE A 395 -33.36 -12.44 2.10
N ALA A 396 -32.76 -11.58 1.27
CA ALA A 396 -33.42 -10.94 0.15
C ALA A 396 -33.05 -11.63 -1.18
N PHE A 397 -34.04 -12.01 -1.98
CA PHE A 397 -33.85 -12.61 -3.31
C PHE A 397 -35.17 -12.62 -4.10
N ASP A 398 -35.09 -12.58 -5.43
CA ASP A 398 -36.23 -12.72 -6.34
C ASP A 398 -36.60 -14.21 -6.51
N TYR A 399 -37.57 -14.70 -5.72
CA TYR A 399 -37.87 -16.15 -5.67
C TYR A 399 -38.76 -16.62 -6.82
N ASP A 400 -39.56 -15.73 -7.42
CA ASP A 400 -40.46 -16.05 -8.53
C ASP A 400 -40.03 -15.50 -9.91
N ASN A 401 -38.85 -14.85 -9.94
CA ASN A 401 -38.11 -14.39 -11.11
C ASN A 401 -38.87 -13.30 -11.89
N ASP A 402 -39.56 -12.41 -11.17
CA ASP A 402 -40.35 -11.32 -11.73
C ASP A 402 -39.67 -9.94 -11.63
N GLY A 403 -38.54 -9.88 -10.91
CA GLY A 403 -37.63 -8.73 -10.85
C GLY A 403 -37.80 -7.83 -9.63
N ASP A 404 -38.71 -8.14 -8.71
CA ASP A 404 -38.70 -7.52 -7.39
C ASP A 404 -38.04 -8.43 -6.33
N MET A 405 -37.48 -7.79 -5.31
CA MET A 405 -36.74 -8.51 -4.27
C MET A 405 -37.71 -8.97 -3.17
N ASP A 406 -37.81 -10.28 -2.96
CA ASP A 406 -38.61 -10.90 -1.90
C ASP A 406 -37.80 -11.11 -0.63
N ILE A 407 -38.47 -11.44 0.48
CA ILE A 407 -37.82 -11.62 1.77
C ILE A 407 -38.18 -12.97 2.39
N PHE A 408 -37.17 -13.76 2.72
CA PHE A 408 -37.31 -14.95 3.57
C PHE A 408 -36.84 -14.66 5.01
N ILE A 409 -37.63 -15.10 5.98
CA ILE A 409 -37.37 -14.94 7.42
C ILE A 409 -37.35 -16.31 8.08
N ALA A 410 -36.22 -16.68 8.68
CA ALA A 410 -36.12 -17.86 9.52
C ALA A 410 -36.57 -17.52 10.95
N ASN A 411 -37.78 -17.97 11.29
CA ASN A 411 -38.40 -17.74 12.60
C ASN A 411 -38.25 -18.96 13.51
N ASN A 412 -37.70 -18.74 14.71
CA ASN A 412 -37.53 -19.82 15.70
C ASN A 412 -38.83 -20.17 16.43
N SER A 413 -39.65 -19.16 16.71
CA SER A 413 -40.90 -19.34 17.45
C SER A 413 -41.83 -18.13 17.33
N ILE A 414 -43.09 -18.30 17.71
CA ILE A 414 -44.10 -17.23 17.73
C ILE A 414 -44.66 -17.02 19.14
N PRO A 415 -44.98 -15.77 19.53
CA PRO A 415 -45.64 -15.49 20.80
C PRO A 415 -47.06 -16.10 20.88
N VAL A 416 -47.38 -16.83 21.96
CA VAL A 416 -48.74 -17.35 22.19
C VAL A 416 -49.52 -16.49 23.17
N GLY A 417 -50.71 -16.03 22.77
CA GLY A 417 -51.74 -15.58 23.71
C GLY A 417 -51.73 -14.10 24.12
N GLY A 418 -51.05 -13.21 23.39
CA GLY A 418 -51.15 -11.76 23.57
C GLY A 418 -50.58 -11.20 24.88
N GLU A 419 -50.00 -12.03 25.74
CA GLU A 419 -49.17 -11.60 26.86
C GLU A 419 -47.72 -12.06 26.63
N ALA A 420 -46.78 -11.13 26.77
CA ALA A 420 -45.35 -11.30 26.54
C ALA A 420 -44.62 -12.17 27.58
N ASN A 421 -45.23 -13.28 28.01
CA ASN A 421 -44.65 -14.19 28.99
C ASN A 421 -45.06 -15.65 28.79
N LEU A 422 -44.03 -16.48 28.60
CA LEU A 422 -43.90 -17.89 29.03
C LEU A 422 -44.35 -19.01 28.09
N SER A 423 -44.96 -18.76 26.94
CA SER A 423 -45.19 -19.83 25.95
C SER A 423 -44.93 -19.33 24.52
N HIS A 424 -43.89 -19.88 23.92
CA HIS A 424 -43.61 -19.77 22.50
C HIS A 424 -44.00 -21.12 21.87
N GLU A 425 -44.66 -21.08 20.73
CA GLU A 425 -44.88 -22.28 19.91
C GLU A 425 -43.90 -22.25 18.74
N PRO A 426 -43.44 -23.42 18.27
CA PRO A 426 -42.72 -23.52 17.01
C PRO A 426 -43.37 -22.67 15.92
N ALA A 427 -42.60 -21.80 15.29
CA ALA A 427 -43.07 -20.96 14.19
C ALA A 427 -42.63 -21.57 12.86
N PRO A 428 -43.46 -21.44 11.81
CA PRO A 428 -42.95 -21.57 10.46
C PRO A 428 -42.02 -20.39 10.13
N PRO A 429 -41.06 -20.57 9.21
CA PRO A 429 -40.43 -19.42 8.56
C PRO A 429 -41.49 -18.60 7.80
N VAL A 430 -41.11 -17.41 7.35
CA VAL A 430 -41.98 -16.55 6.54
C VAL A 430 -41.32 -16.27 5.20
N LEU A 431 -42.05 -16.42 4.10
CA LEU A 431 -41.68 -15.94 2.77
C LEU A 431 -42.64 -14.80 2.39
N LEU A 432 -42.10 -13.60 2.30
CA LEU A 432 -42.80 -12.39 1.93
C LEU A 432 -42.55 -12.13 0.45
N ARG A 433 -43.58 -12.33 -0.39
CA ARG A 433 -43.50 -11.92 -1.80
C ARG A 433 -43.65 -10.41 -1.88
N ASN A 434 -42.79 -9.75 -2.63
CA ASN A 434 -42.93 -8.36 -2.98
C ASN A 434 -44.03 -8.23 -4.06
N ASP A 435 -45.04 -7.41 -3.78
CA ASP A 435 -46.19 -7.15 -4.66
C ASP A 435 -46.26 -5.64 -4.97
N THR A 436 -45.12 -4.96 -4.89
CA THR A 436 -45.02 -3.51 -5.06
C THR A 436 -45.35 -3.12 -6.49
N VAL A 437 -46.45 -2.38 -6.66
CA VAL A 437 -46.89 -1.93 -8.00
C VAL A 437 -46.31 -0.55 -8.31
N ASN A 438 -45.20 -0.53 -9.05
CA ASN A 438 -44.59 0.70 -9.55
C ASN A 438 -44.31 0.65 -11.07
N THR A 439 -43.60 1.65 -11.59
CA THR A 439 -43.14 1.69 -13.00
C THR A 439 -41.62 1.60 -13.11
N ASN A 440 -40.97 1.18 -12.04
CA ASN A 440 -39.54 1.04 -11.98
C ASN A 440 -39.12 -0.22 -12.73
N ASN A 441 -37.84 -0.30 -13.10
CA ASN A 441 -37.26 -1.42 -13.84
C ASN A 441 -36.04 -1.90 -13.06
N PHE A 442 -35.59 -3.10 -13.40
CA PHE A 442 -34.46 -3.74 -12.72
C PHE A 442 -33.46 -4.29 -13.73
N ILE A 443 -32.29 -4.70 -13.25
CA ILE A 443 -31.41 -5.63 -13.94
C ILE A 443 -30.70 -6.50 -12.92
N ASN A 444 -30.66 -7.81 -13.17
CA ASN A 444 -29.88 -8.75 -12.38
C ASN A 444 -28.63 -9.15 -13.16
N ILE A 445 -27.47 -9.13 -12.51
CA ILE A 445 -26.19 -9.48 -13.12
C ILE A 445 -25.59 -10.65 -12.33
N ARG A 446 -25.58 -11.82 -12.96
CA ARG A 446 -24.85 -12.99 -12.47
C ARG A 446 -23.44 -13.00 -13.04
N LEU A 447 -22.44 -13.19 -12.19
CA LEU A 447 -21.07 -13.42 -12.65
C LEU A 447 -20.81 -14.92 -12.84
N GLU A 448 -20.05 -15.26 -13.89
CA GLU A 448 -19.55 -16.61 -14.15
C GLU A 448 -18.07 -16.53 -14.53
N GLY A 449 -17.20 -16.91 -13.58
CA GLY A 449 -15.79 -17.15 -13.83
C GLY A 449 -15.59 -18.35 -14.78
N THR A 450 -14.52 -18.32 -15.57
CA THR A 450 -14.32 -19.32 -16.65
C THR A 450 -13.20 -20.35 -16.38
N ASN A 451 -12.57 -20.38 -15.19
CA ASN A 451 -11.33 -21.12 -14.92
C ASN A 451 -11.27 -21.85 -13.57
N ALA A 452 -10.95 -23.15 -13.58
CA ALA A 452 -10.52 -23.92 -12.41
C ALA A 452 -8.98 -23.89 -12.27
N PRO A 453 -8.40 -23.68 -11.09
CA PRO A 453 -8.94 -24.04 -9.79
C PRO A 453 -9.65 -22.89 -9.06
N HIS A 454 -10.10 -21.86 -9.77
CA HIS A 454 -10.76 -20.70 -9.15
C HIS A 454 -12.26 -20.95 -8.98
N HIS A 455 -12.85 -20.46 -7.90
CA HIS A 455 -14.30 -20.43 -7.72
C HIS A 455 -14.94 -19.68 -8.90
N THR A 456 -16.00 -20.24 -9.47
CA THR A 456 -16.62 -19.69 -10.69
C THR A 456 -17.59 -18.53 -10.41
N ASP A 457 -17.57 -18.02 -9.19
CA ASP A 457 -18.72 -17.34 -8.59
C ASP A 457 -18.58 -15.83 -8.57
N GLY A 458 -17.36 -15.33 -8.86
CA GLY A 458 -17.06 -13.91 -8.80
C GLY A 458 -17.14 -13.31 -7.39
N ILE A 459 -17.06 -14.12 -6.33
CA ILE A 459 -16.95 -13.61 -4.95
C ILE A 459 -15.76 -12.65 -4.85
N GLY A 460 -15.98 -11.47 -4.26
CA GLY A 460 -15.02 -10.35 -4.20
C GLY A 460 -15.00 -9.46 -5.44
N ALA A 461 -15.70 -9.80 -6.53
CA ALA A 461 -15.80 -8.93 -7.70
C ALA A 461 -16.81 -7.81 -7.47
N ARG A 462 -16.54 -6.63 -8.04
CA ARG A 462 -17.45 -5.48 -8.03
C ARG A 462 -18.11 -5.29 -9.39
N VAL A 463 -19.42 -5.13 -9.38
CA VAL A 463 -20.25 -4.84 -10.56
C VAL A 463 -20.72 -3.41 -10.48
N TYR A 464 -20.49 -2.66 -11.55
CA TYR A 464 -20.88 -1.27 -11.73
C TYR A 464 -21.90 -1.18 -12.85
N ILE A 465 -22.96 -0.39 -12.65
CA ILE A 465 -23.87 -0.01 -13.72
C ILE A 465 -23.95 1.50 -13.86
N GLN A 466 -24.03 1.98 -15.10
CA GLN A 466 -24.27 3.39 -15.42
C GLN A 466 -25.66 3.55 -16.03
N THR A 467 -26.47 4.45 -15.48
CA THR A 467 -27.73 4.93 -16.06
C THR A 467 -27.78 6.46 -16.05
N GLY A 468 -27.58 7.09 -17.21
CA GLY A 468 -27.51 8.54 -17.31
C GLY A 468 -26.33 9.11 -16.51
N GLU A 469 -26.62 9.92 -15.50
CA GLU A 469 -25.61 10.52 -14.61
C GLU A 469 -25.36 9.70 -13.32
N THR A 470 -26.13 8.63 -13.08
CA THR A 470 -26.04 7.79 -11.88
C THR A 470 -25.22 6.53 -12.17
N GLU A 471 -24.17 6.30 -11.38
CA GLU A 471 -23.47 5.01 -11.30
C GLU A 471 -23.96 4.29 -10.03
N GLN A 472 -24.09 2.96 -10.05
CA GLN A 472 -24.36 2.15 -8.85
C GLN A 472 -23.33 1.03 -8.80
N MET A 473 -22.93 0.61 -7.59
CA MET A 473 -21.99 -0.49 -7.37
C MET A 473 -22.58 -1.59 -6.48
N ARG A 474 -22.28 -2.85 -6.80
CA ARG A 474 -22.55 -4.02 -5.93
C ARG A 474 -21.31 -4.91 -5.91
N GLU A 475 -20.87 -5.29 -4.71
CA GLU A 475 -19.85 -6.31 -4.52
C GLU A 475 -20.50 -7.68 -4.31
N LEU A 476 -20.01 -8.72 -5.00
CA LEU A 476 -20.46 -10.08 -4.74
C LEU A 476 -19.74 -10.66 -3.53
N HIS A 477 -20.49 -11.20 -2.57
CA HIS A 477 -19.93 -11.73 -1.32
C HIS A 477 -20.57 -13.06 -0.94
N ALA A 478 -19.78 -13.95 -0.34
CA ALA A 478 -20.24 -15.23 0.22
C ALA A 478 -20.28 -15.23 1.76
N SER A 479 -20.73 -14.10 2.32
CA SER A 479 -20.71 -13.78 3.75
C SER A 479 -22.12 -13.66 4.34
N SER A 480 -22.25 -13.84 5.67
CA SER A 480 -23.57 -13.86 6.34
C SER A 480 -23.98 -12.52 7.00
N GLY A 481 -25.27 -12.17 6.94
CA GLY A 481 -25.90 -11.03 7.63
C GLY A 481 -26.18 -11.27 9.13
N PHE A 482 -26.51 -12.50 9.46
CA PHE A 482 -26.49 -13.18 10.77
C PHE A 482 -27.20 -14.53 10.56
N ASN A 483 -26.46 -15.63 10.50
CA ASN A 483 -26.95 -16.97 10.13
C ASN A 483 -27.69 -17.06 8.75
N GLY A 484 -27.85 -15.97 8.02
CA GLY A 484 -28.48 -15.90 6.70
C GLY A 484 -27.46 -15.56 5.62
N HIS A 485 -27.57 -16.23 4.47
CA HIS A 485 -26.75 -15.97 3.29
C HIS A 485 -27.68 -15.97 2.05
N GLY A 486 -27.80 -14.82 1.39
CA GLY A 486 -28.51 -14.69 0.11
C GLY A 486 -27.70 -15.16 -1.10
N PRO A 487 -28.22 -14.93 -2.32
CA PRO A 487 -27.55 -15.35 -3.54
C PRO A 487 -26.23 -14.58 -3.72
N GLY A 488 -25.10 -15.22 -3.43
CA GLY A 488 -23.77 -14.60 -3.47
C GLY A 488 -23.25 -14.35 -4.90
N ARG A 489 -23.92 -14.91 -5.91
CA ARG A 489 -23.52 -14.83 -7.33
C ARG A 489 -24.30 -13.78 -8.15
N ILE A 490 -25.31 -13.11 -7.59
CA ILE A 490 -26.24 -12.24 -8.33
C ILE A 490 -26.22 -10.82 -7.74
N ALA A 491 -25.83 -9.84 -8.54
CA ALA A 491 -25.96 -8.43 -8.23
C ALA A 491 -27.28 -7.88 -8.79
N HIS A 492 -28.19 -7.46 -7.92
CA HIS A 492 -29.45 -6.82 -8.28
C HIS A 492 -29.32 -5.29 -8.27
N PHE A 493 -29.91 -4.65 -9.27
CA PHE A 493 -29.97 -3.19 -9.38
C PHE A 493 -31.35 -2.73 -9.82
N GLY A 494 -31.98 -1.84 -9.05
CA GLY A 494 -33.09 -1.03 -9.53
C GLY A 494 -32.61 0.10 -10.42
N LEU A 495 -33.42 0.42 -11.42
CA LEU A 495 -33.09 1.38 -12.48
C LEU A 495 -34.05 2.58 -12.47
N GLY A 496 -34.94 2.64 -11.49
CA GLY A 496 -36.11 3.52 -11.50
C GLY A 496 -36.84 3.41 -12.84
N THR A 497 -37.23 4.55 -13.40
CA THR A 497 -37.96 4.58 -14.69
C THR A 497 -37.10 4.33 -15.93
N SER A 498 -35.79 4.08 -15.78
CA SER A 498 -34.87 3.87 -16.90
C SER A 498 -35.15 2.53 -17.58
N THR A 499 -35.30 2.58 -18.91
CA THR A 499 -35.58 1.38 -19.72
C THR A 499 -34.32 0.74 -20.30
N THR A 500 -33.15 1.33 -20.08
CA THR A 500 -31.85 0.89 -20.62
C THR A 500 -30.73 1.23 -19.64
N VAL A 501 -29.72 0.37 -19.58
CA VAL A 501 -28.44 0.58 -18.87
C VAL A 501 -27.37 0.95 -19.88
N ASP A 502 -26.71 2.09 -19.67
CA ASP A 502 -25.72 2.63 -20.61
C ASP A 502 -24.45 1.79 -20.63
N GLN A 503 -24.02 1.32 -19.46
CA GLN A 503 -22.82 0.50 -19.27
C GLN A 503 -23.02 -0.43 -18.07
N ILE A 504 -22.56 -1.67 -18.22
CA ILE A 504 -22.38 -2.62 -17.12
C ILE A 504 -20.91 -3.04 -17.17
N ARG A 505 -20.19 -2.87 -16.06
CA ARG A 505 -18.78 -3.20 -15.92
C ARG A 505 -18.60 -4.10 -14.70
N ALA A 506 -17.98 -5.25 -14.88
CA ALA A 506 -17.57 -6.13 -13.77
C ALA A 506 -16.04 -6.08 -13.65
N ARG A 507 -15.56 -5.76 -12.45
CA ARG A 507 -14.14 -5.82 -12.06
C ARG A 507 -13.92 -7.09 -11.24
N TRP A 508 -13.19 -8.04 -11.80
CA TRP A 508 -12.93 -9.35 -11.20
C TRP A 508 -11.82 -9.25 -10.14
N THR A 509 -11.77 -10.18 -9.19
CA THR A 509 -10.71 -10.26 -8.14
C THR A 509 -9.30 -10.36 -8.74
N THR A 510 -9.18 -10.98 -9.92
CA THR A 510 -7.93 -11.05 -10.71
C THR A 510 -7.45 -9.71 -11.29
N GLY A 511 -8.26 -8.65 -11.20
CA GLY A 511 -7.98 -7.35 -11.80
C GLY A 511 -8.41 -7.21 -13.27
N ASP A 512 -8.85 -8.30 -13.91
CA ASP A 512 -9.50 -8.22 -15.21
C ASP A 512 -10.82 -7.44 -15.13
N GLU A 513 -11.24 -6.84 -16.24
CA GLU A 513 -12.55 -6.20 -16.37
C GLU A 513 -13.35 -6.81 -17.52
N THR A 514 -14.67 -6.83 -17.39
CA THR A 514 -15.59 -7.14 -18.47
C THR A 514 -16.65 -6.07 -18.57
N GLU A 515 -16.94 -5.64 -19.80
CA GLU A 515 -17.88 -4.55 -20.05
C GLU A 515 -18.89 -4.91 -21.13
N ILE A 516 -20.14 -4.54 -20.91
CA ILE A 516 -21.19 -4.46 -21.94
C ILE A 516 -21.91 -3.12 -21.86
N ARG A 517 -22.45 -2.65 -22.99
CA ARG A 517 -23.10 -1.32 -23.08
C ARG A 517 -24.46 -1.41 -23.76
N ASN A 518 -25.33 -0.44 -23.46
CA ASN A 518 -26.67 -0.29 -24.03
C ASN A 518 -27.53 -1.56 -23.86
N VAL A 519 -27.69 -2.00 -22.62
CA VAL A 519 -28.48 -3.18 -22.26
C VAL A 519 -29.92 -2.76 -21.97
N ASP A 520 -30.91 -3.50 -22.48
CA ASP A 520 -32.31 -3.22 -22.16
C ASP A 520 -32.61 -3.62 -20.70
N ALA A 521 -33.41 -2.82 -20.01
CA ALA A 521 -33.86 -3.12 -18.64
C ALA A 521 -34.79 -4.34 -18.57
N GLY A 522 -35.01 -4.85 -17.36
CA GLY A 522 -35.89 -5.99 -17.05
C GLY A 522 -35.31 -7.33 -17.48
N GLN A 523 -34.01 -7.54 -17.26
CA GLN A 523 -33.27 -8.71 -17.73
C GLN A 523 -32.37 -9.30 -16.64
N ASN A 524 -32.18 -10.62 -16.71
CA ASN A 524 -31.11 -11.33 -16.03
C ASN A 524 -29.95 -11.51 -17.01
N ILE A 525 -28.80 -10.92 -16.71
CA ILE A 525 -27.59 -10.96 -17.51
C ILE A 525 -26.58 -11.87 -16.83
N VAL A 526 -25.92 -12.70 -17.64
CA VAL A 526 -24.73 -13.43 -17.22
C VAL A 526 -23.51 -12.74 -17.81
N LEU A 527 -22.66 -12.19 -16.95
CA LEU A 527 -21.36 -11.64 -17.30
C LEU A 527 -20.30 -12.68 -17.02
N LYS A 528 -19.66 -13.15 -18.08
CA LYS A 528 -18.58 -14.14 -17.99
C LYS A 528 -17.27 -13.41 -17.90
N SER A 529 -16.36 -13.89 -17.06
CA SER A 529 -14.99 -13.37 -17.06
C SER A 529 -14.40 -13.51 -18.46
N PRO A 530 -13.43 -12.67 -18.87
CA PRO A 530 -12.67 -12.95 -20.07
C PRO A 530 -12.09 -14.36 -19.94
N GLN A 531 -12.00 -15.12 -21.03
CA GLN A 531 -11.22 -16.35 -21.02
C GLN A 531 -9.73 -16.00 -20.86
N ALA A 532 -9.31 -15.70 -19.64
CA ALA A 532 -8.02 -16.21 -19.20
C ALA A 532 -8.13 -17.74 -19.23
N THR A 533 -7.06 -18.46 -19.53
CA THR A 533 -7.02 -19.91 -19.32
C THR A 533 -6.15 -20.14 -18.10
N LEU A 534 -6.77 -20.44 -16.98
CA LEU A 534 -6.12 -21.15 -15.89
C LEU A 534 -6.89 -22.46 -15.74
N SER A 535 -6.23 -23.56 -16.09
CA SER A 535 -6.81 -24.90 -15.96
C SER A 535 -5.82 -25.80 -15.24
N LYS A 536 -6.14 -26.17 -14.00
CA LYS A 536 -5.53 -27.30 -13.27
C LYS A 536 -6.05 -28.60 -13.91
N ARG A 537 -5.17 -29.51 -14.32
CA ARG A 537 -5.56 -30.87 -14.76
C ARG A 537 -4.55 -31.93 -14.34
N GLU A 538 -5.04 -32.93 -13.63
CA GLU A 538 -4.34 -34.19 -13.33
C GLU A 538 -4.27 -35.08 -14.59
N ILE A 539 -3.08 -35.63 -14.91
CA ILE A 539 -2.92 -36.63 -15.99
C ILE A 539 -2.43 -37.95 -15.39
N LEU A 540 -3.23 -39.00 -15.57
CA LEU A 540 -2.96 -40.34 -15.04
C LEU A 540 -2.00 -41.15 -15.94
N PRO A 541 -1.36 -42.22 -15.42
CA PRO A 541 -0.41 -43.02 -16.17
C PRO A 541 -1.01 -43.67 -17.44
N GLY A 542 -0.50 -43.25 -18.61
CA GLY A 542 -0.82 -43.84 -19.92
C GLY A 542 -1.70 -42.99 -20.84
N GLU A 543 -2.05 -41.76 -20.45
CA GLU A 543 -2.82 -40.85 -21.31
C GLU A 543 -1.94 -40.19 -22.40
N GLU A 544 -2.45 -40.14 -23.64
CA GLU A 544 -1.86 -39.34 -24.71
C GLU A 544 -2.52 -37.97 -24.72
N PHE A 545 -1.73 -36.91 -24.52
CA PHE A 545 -2.20 -35.54 -24.53
C PHE A 545 -1.85 -34.84 -25.85
N THR A 546 -2.76 -34.03 -26.35
CA THR A 546 -2.57 -33.18 -27.53
C THR A 546 -3.11 -31.79 -27.19
N ALA A 547 -2.23 -30.78 -27.22
CA ALA A 547 -2.60 -29.37 -27.07
C ALA A 547 -2.10 -28.56 -28.26
N ALA A 548 -2.88 -27.55 -28.64
CA ALA A 548 -2.54 -26.53 -29.62
C ALA A 548 -2.26 -25.22 -28.89
N PHE A 549 -1.25 -24.47 -29.34
CA PHE A 549 -0.84 -23.19 -28.76
C PHE A 549 -0.69 -22.12 -29.85
N PRO A 550 -0.95 -20.82 -29.55
CA PRO A 550 -0.73 -19.71 -30.48
C PRO A 550 0.77 -19.47 -30.73
N ALA A 551 1.14 -19.10 -31.95
CA ALA A 551 2.52 -19.08 -32.44
C ALA A 551 3.46 -18.01 -31.83
N GLU A 552 2.98 -17.17 -30.91
CA GLU A 552 3.75 -16.08 -30.29
C GLU A 552 4.45 -16.49 -28.98
N ALA A 553 4.20 -17.71 -28.46
CA ALA A 553 4.62 -18.13 -27.11
C ALA A 553 5.88 -19.01 -27.00
N LEU A 554 6.51 -19.51 -28.08
CA LEU A 554 7.76 -20.31 -27.95
C LEU A 554 8.72 -20.15 -29.16
N PRO A 555 10.03 -19.86 -28.95
CA PRO A 555 11.01 -19.72 -30.03
C PRO A 555 11.53 -21.07 -30.60
N GLU A 556 12.05 -21.02 -31.82
CA GLU A 556 12.47 -22.17 -32.62
C GLU A 556 13.65 -22.94 -31.98
N GLY A 557 13.46 -24.23 -31.68
CA GLY A 557 14.51 -25.14 -31.20
C GLY A 557 14.41 -25.58 -29.73
N ALA A 558 13.36 -25.18 -29.01
CA ALA A 558 13.14 -25.60 -27.63
C ALA A 558 13.08 -27.14 -27.48
N THR A 559 13.97 -27.70 -26.66
CA THR A 559 13.96 -29.10 -26.25
C THR A 559 13.43 -29.22 -24.82
N ALA A 560 12.45 -30.09 -24.61
CA ALA A 560 11.95 -30.40 -23.27
C ALA A 560 12.91 -31.36 -22.54
N MET A 561 13.29 -31.00 -21.31
CA MET A 561 14.01 -31.86 -20.38
C MET A 561 13.09 -32.28 -19.25
N TRP A 562 13.26 -33.50 -18.75
CA TRP A 562 12.57 -33.95 -17.54
C TRP A 562 13.55 -34.68 -16.62
N THR A 563 13.30 -34.61 -15.31
CA THR A 563 14.12 -35.27 -14.30
C THR A 563 13.32 -36.35 -13.56
N ILE A 564 13.99 -37.44 -13.19
CA ILE A 564 13.45 -38.42 -12.22
C ILE A 564 14.48 -38.51 -11.09
N ASN A 565 14.05 -38.23 -9.85
CA ASN A 565 14.91 -38.21 -8.66
C ASN A 565 16.14 -37.29 -8.82
N GLY A 566 15.96 -36.13 -9.45
CA GLY A 566 17.05 -35.17 -9.70
C GLY A 566 18.07 -35.62 -10.77
N VAL A 567 17.75 -36.63 -11.59
CA VAL A 567 18.56 -37.02 -12.77
C VAL A 567 17.81 -36.62 -14.04
N GLU A 568 18.41 -35.73 -14.84
CA GLU A 568 17.90 -35.30 -16.14
C GLU A 568 17.98 -36.43 -17.17
N TYR A 569 16.88 -36.64 -17.89
CA TYR A 569 16.82 -37.48 -19.06
C TYR A 569 16.39 -36.66 -20.27
N THR A 570 17.14 -36.79 -21.36
CA THR A 570 16.87 -36.14 -22.64
C THR A 570 16.74 -37.21 -23.74
N ASN A 571 15.51 -37.46 -24.22
CA ASN A 571 15.29 -37.93 -25.59
C ASN A 571 13.81 -37.82 -26.03
N PRO A 572 13.53 -37.73 -27.34
CA PRO A 572 13.02 -36.54 -27.97
C PRO A 572 11.50 -36.61 -28.10
N ALA A 573 10.77 -35.72 -27.43
CA ALA A 573 9.47 -35.33 -27.95
C ALA A 573 9.74 -34.65 -29.31
N THR A 574 9.20 -35.20 -30.40
CA THR A 574 9.40 -34.64 -31.74
C THR A 574 8.25 -33.67 -32.01
N LEU A 575 8.53 -32.37 -31.96
CA LEU A 575 7.60 -31.33 -32.42
C LEU A 575 7.48 -31.41 -33.95
N ALA A 576 6.26 -31.39 -34.47
CA ALA A 576 6.01 -31.28 -35.91
C ALA A 576 4.90 -30.25 -36.16
N LEU A 577 5.09 -29.42 -37.18
CA LEU A 577 4.10 -28.44 -37.64
C LEU A 577 2.84 -29.17 -38.14
N ALA A 578 1.69 -28.81 -37.57
CA ALA A 578 0.41 -29.35 -37.99
C ALA A 578 -0.06 -28.62 -39.25
N GLU A 579 -0.17 -27.28 -39.19
CA GLU A 579 -0.42 -26.31 -40.27
C GLU A 579 0.10 -24.91 -39.82
N PRO A 580 0.17 -23.88 -40.69
CA PRO A 580 0.78 -22.59 -40.35
C PRO A 580 0.05 -21.88 -39.20
N GLY A 581 0.78 -21.60 -38.12
CA GLY A 581 0.27 -20.88 -36.95
C GLY A 581 -0.04 -21.77 -35.74
N GLU A 582 0.05 -23.11 -35.85
CA GLU A 582 -0.19 -24.04 -34.73
C GLU A 582 0.84 -25.20 -34.74
N TYR A 583 1.47 -25.46 -33.58
CA TYR A 583 2.34 -26.63 -33.37
C TYR A 583 1.62 -27.73 -32.58
N LEU A 584 1.85 -29.01 -32.93
CA LEU A 584 1.35 -30.18 -32.18
C LEU A 584 2.49 -30.78 -31.32
N LEU A 585 2.30 -30.87 -30.00
CA LEU A 585 3.13 -31.69 -29.10
C LEU A 585 2.50 -33.08 -28.92
N LYS A 586 3.30 -34.13 -29.08
CA LYS A 586 2.88 -35.53 -28.86
C LYS A 586 3.81 -36.20 -27.85
N VAL A 587 3.29 -36.60 -26.69
CA VAL A 587 4.05 -37.23 -25.58
C VAL A 587 3.53 -38.64 -25.30
N SER A 588 4.42 -39.61 -25.07
CA SER A 588 4.07 -40.99 -24.66
C SER A 588 4.96 -41.44 -23.49
N ILE A 589 4.38 -41.92 -22.40
CA ILE A 589 5.10 -42.36 -21.18
C ILE A 589 5.06 -43.90 -21.07
N PHE A 590 6.18 -44.56 -20.76
CA PHE A 590 6.25 -46.01 -20.48
C PHE A 590 6.61 -46.29 -19.01
N THR A 591 5.90 -47.21 -18.37
CA THR A 591 6.22 -47.71 -17.02
C THR A 591 7.16 -48.91 -17.06
N GLY A 592 8.17 -48.93 -16.18
CA GLY A 592 9.10 -50.06 -16.08
C GLY A 592 10.04 -50.05 -14.87
N ASP A 593 9.62 -50.74 -13.80
CA ASP A 593 10.36 -51.65 -12.92
C ASP A 593 11.91 -51.49 -12.80
N GLN A 594 12.41 -51.08 -11.62
CA GLN A 594 13.15 -51.94 -10.65
C GLN A 594 14.05 -51.18 -9.66
N ALA A 595 13.97 -51.67 -8.41
CA ALA A 595 15.02 -51.83 -7.39
C ALA A 595 15.18 -50.76 -6.29
N ASP A 596 14.60 -51.15 -5.14
CA ASP A 596 15.19 -51.11 -3.78
C ASP A 596 15.05 -49.84 -2.92
N GLY A 597 13.89 -49.72 -2.27
CA GLY A 597 13.87 -49.84 -0.81
C GLY A 597 13.87 -48.58 0.07
N LEU A 598 13.16 -47.52 -0.31
CA LEU A 598 12.78 -46.44 0.61
C LEU A 598 11.26 -46.22 0.56
N GLU A 599 10.60 -46.36 1.72
CA GLU A 599 9.23 -45.92 1.95
C GLU A 599 9.23 -44.40 2.08
N TRP A 600 8.33 -43.72 1.37
CA TRP A 600 8.19 -42.26 1.36
C TRP A 600 6.93 -41.88 2.13
N SER A 601 7.09 -41.05 3.16
CA SER A 601 6.05 -40.19 3.72
C SER A 601 6.42 -38.74 3.42
N GLU A 602 5.40 -37.92 3.27
CA GLU A 602 5.43 -36.45 3.22
C GLU A 602 5.51 -35.79 1.84
N SER A 603 4.79 -34.68 1.81
CA SER A 603 4.09 -34.06 0.70
C SER A 603 5.02 -33.28 -0.21
N LEU A 604 4.63 -33.23 -1.49
CA LEU A 604 5.35 -32.57 -2.58
C LEU A 604 4.90 -31.09 -2.64
N LEU A 605 5.82 -30.15 -2.41
CA LEU A 605 5.63 -28.74 -2.73
C LEU A 605 6.14 -28.52 -4.16
N LEU A 606 5.28 -28.01 -5.06
CA LEU A 606 5.69 -27.59 -6.39
C LEU A 606 5.35 -26.10 -6.57
N VAL A 607 6.38 -25.28 -6.61
CA VAL A 607 6.36 -23.89 -7.07
C VAL A 607 6.83 -23.91 -8.53
N VAL A 608 6.07 -23.31 -9.44
CA VAL A 608 6.59 -22.96 -10.77
C VAL A 608 6.08 -21.57 -11.15
N ALA A 609 7.05 -20.68 -11.40
CA ALA A 609 6.91 -19.29 -11.77
C ALA A 609 6.27 -19.11 -13.16
N SER A 610 5.68 -17.92 -13.33
CA SER A 610 5.05 -17.41 -14.54
C SER A 610 6.01 -17.40 -15.74
N THR A 611 5.44 -17.44 -16.95
CA THR A 611 6.06 -16.88 -18.14
C THR A 611 5.08 -15.91 -18.82
N GLU A 612 4.70 -14.85 -18.10
CA GLU A 612 4.95 -13.55 -18.72
C GLU A 612 6.44 -13.31 -18.59
N VAL A 613 7.13 -13.06 -19.70
CA VAL A 613 8.48 -12.56 -19.62
C VAL A 613 8.34 -11.16 -19.03
N ASP A 614 8.56 -11.05 -17.73
CA ASP A 614 8.89 -9.77 -17.14
C ASP A 614 10.13 -9.27 -17.89
N GLU A 615 9.91 -8.39 -18.87
CA GLU A 615 10.92 -7.84 -19.78
C GLU A 615 11.91 -6.93 -19.04
N ARG A 616 11.63 -6.59 -17.77
CA ARG A 616 12.57 -5.88 -16.90
C ARG A 616 13.79 -6.74 -16.66
N SER A 617 14.97 -6.14 -16.83
CA SER A 617 16.22 -6.85 -16.58
C SER A 617 16.30 -7.31 -15.12
N VAL A 618 17.14 -8.31 -14.84
CA VAL A 618 17.35 -8.74 -13.45
C VAL A 618 17.85 -7.59 -12.57
N ALA A 619 18.58 -6.62 -13.13
CA ALA A 619 19.06 -5.46 -12.39
C ALA A 619 17.90 -4.53 -12.01
N ARG A 620 16.93 -4.32 -12.91
CA ARG A 620 15.69 -3.58 -12.62
C ARG A 620 14.89 -4.26 -11.52
N LYS A 621 14.73 -5.59 -11.56
CA LYS A 621 14.03 -6.34 -10.49
C LYS A 621 14.66 -6.12 -9.11
N TRP A 622 15.99 -6.23 -9.00
CA TRP A 622 16.68 -5.98 -7.73
C TRP A 622 16.70 -4.51 -7.32
N ASN A 623 16.65 -3.57 -8.27
CA ASN A 623 16.46 -2.15 -7.97
C ASN A 623 15.07 -1.89 -7.38
N GLU A 624 14.00 -2.45 -7.95
CA GLU A 624 12.63 -2.34 -7.43
C GLU A 624 12.51 -2.93 -6.02
N GLN A 625 13.15 -4.09 -5.74
CA GLN A 625 13.20 -4.64 -4.39
C GLN A 625 13.90 -3.71 -3.39
N ASN A 626 14.95 -3.01 -3.82
CA ASN A 626 15.65 -2.03 -2.99
C ASN A 626 14.79 -0.78 -2.77
N LEU A 627 14.07 -0.29 -3.79
CA LEU A 627 13.12 0.82 -3.67
C LEU A 627 11.96 0.49 -2.73
N ALA A 628 11.34 -0.69 -2.89
CA ALA A 628 10.31 -1.19 -1.99
C ALA A 628 10.79 -1.26 -0.53
N ALA A 629 12.03 -1.72 -0.31
CA ALA A 629 12.65 -1.72 1.01
C ALA A 629 12.85 -0.31 1.58
N ILE A 630 13.15 0.69 0.74
CA ILE A 630 13.31 2.09 1.16
C ILE A 630 11.97 2.70 1.60
N ARG A 631 10.88 2.48 0.86
CA ARG A 631 9.53 3.04 1.16
C ARG A 631 9.07 2.71 2.57
N ILE A 632 9.43 1.51 3.05
CA ILE A 632 9.07 1.01 4.37
C ILE A 632 10.20 1.10 5.41
N ASP A 633 11.39 1.63 5.10
CA ASP A 633 12.45 1.84 6.12
C ASP A 633 12.32 3.23 6.77
N PHE A 634 13.06 3.44 7.86
CA PHE A 634 13.22 4.75 8.45
C PHE A 634 13.87 5.71 7.43
N PRO A 635 13.28 6.89 7.13
CA PRO A 635 13.82 7.84 6.16
C PRO A 635 15.23 8.34 6.51
N ASP A 636 16.23 7.72 5.87
CA ASP A 636 17.64 8.08 6.00
C ASP A 636 18.26 8.21 4.60
N PRO A 637 18.22 9.42 3.99
CA PRO A 637 18.72 9.62 2.63
C PRO A 637 20.19 9.23 2.45
N THR A 638 20.99 9.30 3.51
CA THR A 638 22.40 8.92 3.45
C THR A 638 22.59 7.40 3.41
N LYS A 639 21.87 6.67 4.26
CA LYS A 639 21.85 5.20 4.26
C LYS A 639 21.23 4.66 2.98
N HIS A 640 20.15 5.26 2.49
CA HIS A 640 19.46 4.83 1.27
C HIS A 640 20.32 5.03 0.02
N ALA A 641 20.98 6.18 -0.13
CA ALA A 641 21.96 6.40 -1.21
C ALA A 641 23.10 5.37 -1.19
N ARG A 642 23.59 5.03 0.02
CA ARG A 642 24.63 4.00 0.20
C ARG A 642 24.14 2.59 -0.13
N ASN A 643 22.90 2.23 0.20
CA ASN A 643 22.29 0.93 -0.13
C ASN A 643 22.09 0.76 -1.64
N LEU A 644 21.60 1.81 -2.31
CA LEU A 644 21.48 1.87 -3.77
C LEU A 644 22.86 1.76 -4.44
N PHE A 645 23.88 2.45 -3.92
CA PHE A 645 25.24 2.32 -4.43
C PHE A 645 25.82 0.92 -4.25
N ALA A 646 25.72 0.34 -3.05
CA ALA A 646 26.28 -0.98 -2.76
C ALA A 646 25.67 -2.08 -3.64
N SER A 647 24.34 -2.10 -3.79
CA SER A 647 23.66 -3.05 -4.68
C SER A 647 24.06 -2.81 -6.14
N SER A 648 24.15 -1.56 -6.61
CA SER A 648 24.56 -1.24 -7.97
C SER A 648 26.00 -1.67 -8.30
N VAL A 649 26.93 -1.54 -7.34
CA VAL A 649 28.30 -2.05 -7.48
C VAL A 649 28.31 -3.57 -7.57
N ALA A 650 27.49 -4.26 -6.78
CA ALA A 650 27.37 -5.71 -6.83
C ALA A 650 26.87 -6.21 -8.19
N MET A 651 25.89 -5.51 -8.77
CA MET A 651 25.35 -5.80 -10.10
C MET A 651 26.37 -5.45 -11.22
N TRP A 652 27.09 -4.34 -11.09
CA TRP A 652 28.12 -3.95 -12.05
C TRP A 652 29.31 -4.92 -12.07
N ASP A 653 29.87 -5.23 -10.90
CA ASP A 653 31.07 -6.09 -10.80
C ASP A 653 30.79 -7.51 -11.30
N THR A 654 29.57 -8.02 -11.10
CA THR A 654 29.13 -9.30 -11.68
C THR A 654 28.94 -9.22 -13.20
N TRP A 655 28.33 -8.15 -13.71
CA TRP A 655 28.16 -7.95 -15.16
C TRP A 655 29.50 -7.80 -15.90
N ALA A 656 30.41 -7.00 -15.32
CA ALA A 656 31.73 -6.71 -15.86
C ALA A 656 32.64 -7.94 -15.91
N ALA A 657 32.46 -8.89 -14.99
CA ALA A 657 33.25 -10.12 -14.96
C ALA A 657 33.12 -10.97 -16.23
N TYR A 658 32.00 -10.85 -16.95
CA TYR A 658 31.76 -11.54 -18.23
C TYR A 658 32.07 -10.67 -19.46
N ASP A 659 32.39 -9.39 -19.30
CA ASP A 659 32.71 -8.51 -20.41
C ASP A 659 34.23 -8.51 -20.72
N SER A 660 34.56 -8.41 -22.00
CA SER A 660 35.96 -8.46 -22.45
C SER A 660 36.73 -7.15 -22.29
N LYS A 661 36.03 -6.04 -22.00
CA LYS A 661 36.59 -4.69 -21.86
C LYS A 661 36.34 -4.12 -20.48
N ALA A 662 35.13 -4.25 -19.95
CA ALA A 662 34.73 -3.67 -18.69
C ALA A 662 35.60 -4.18 -17.52
N THR A 663 35.64 -3.42 -16.44
CA THR A 663 36.39 -3.75 -15.23
C THR A 663 35.49 -3.55 -14.02
N GLY A 664 35.51 -4.50 -13.07
CA GLY A 664 34.79 -4.33 -11.80
C GLY A 664 35.44 -3.25 -10.92
N LEU A 665 34.64 -2.57 -10.12
CA LEU A 665 35.05 -1.55 -9.15
C LEU A 665 35.77 -2.16 -7.95
N LEU A 666 35.20 -3.18 -7.33
CA LEU A 666 35.70 -3.79 -6.07
C LEU A 666 36.16 -5.23 -6.29
N HIS A 667 35.48 -5.95 -7.16
CA HIS A 667 35.77 -7.34 -7.48
C HIS A 667 36.09 -7.47 -8.97
N ASN A 668 37.30 -7.92 -9.29
CA ASN A 668 37.68 -8.15 -10.68
C ASN A 668 38.09 -9.60 -10.91
N GLU A 669 37.26 -10.30 -11.68
CA GLU A 669 37.40 -11.68 -12.06
C GLU A 669 36.99 -11.80 -13.53
N SER A 670 37.71 -12.59 -14.31
CA SER A 670 37.29 -12.90 -15.69
C SER A 670 36.56 -14.23 -15.69
N ALA A 671 35.24 -14.17 -15.84
CA ALA A 671 34.38 -15.33 -15.91
C ALA A 671 34.07 -15.68 -17.37
N THR A 672 33.89 -16.96 -17.63
CA THR A 672 33.45 -17.46 -18.94
C THR A 672 32.26 -18.38 -18.71
N ALA A 673 31.20 -18.20 -19.49
CA ALA A 673 30.05 -19.08 -19.53
C ALA A 673 29.74 -19.45 -20.98
N GLU A 674 29.09 -20.58 -21.18
CA GLU A 674 28.56 -20.95 -22.50
C GLU A 674 27.39 -20.03 -22.89
N ASP A 675 26.57 -19.65 -21.91
CA ASP A 675 25.54 -18.61 -22.00
C ASP A 675 25.87 -17.50 -20.98
N ILE A 676 26.30 -16.36 -21.50
CA ILE A 676 26.72 -15.21 -20.68
C ILE A 676 25.51 -14.52 -20.04
N ASP A 677 24.37 -14.47 -20.71
CA ASP A 677 23.23 -13.67 -20.26
C ASP A 677 22.55 -14.37 -19.07
N THR A 678 22.34 -15.69 -19.17
CA THR A 678 21.87 -16.51 -18.04
C THR A 678 22.84 -16.45 -16.86
N ALA A 679 24.15 -16.54 -17.13
CA ALA A 679 25.17 -16.49 -16.09
C ALA A 679 25.25 -15.11 -15.41
N ARG A 680 25.02 -14.03 -16.15
CA ARG A 680 24.89 -12.68 -15.57
C ARG A 680 23.67 -12.60 -14.67
N ASN A 681 22.51 -13.11 -15.09
CA ASN A 681 21.28 -13.07 -14.29
C ASN A 681 21.42 -13.77 -12.93
N GLU A 682 22.02 -14.96 -12.91
CA GLU A 682 22.27 -15.71 -11.68
C GLU A 682 23.33 -15.03 -10.80
N ALA A 683 24.46 -14.62 -11.37
CA ALA A 683 25.52 -13.97 -10.61
C ALA A 683 25.05 -12.65 -9.98
N ILE A 684 24.36 -11.81 -10.75
CA ILE A 684 23.75 -10.55 -10.29
C ILE A 684 22.78 -10.83 -9.14
N SER A 685 21.91 -11.83 -9.27
CA SER A 685 20.90 -12.11 -8.24
C SER A 685 21.50 -12.56 -6.93
N HIS A 686 22.47 -13.47 -6.96
CA HIS A 686 23.20 -13.86 -5.76
C HIS A 686 23.97 -12.69 -5.15
N ALA A 687 24.54 -11.80 -5.97
CA ALA A 687 25.27 -10.64 -5.48
C ALA A 687 24.35 -9.60 -4.82
N ALA A 688 23.28 -9.18 -5.52
CA ALA A 688 22.32 -8.19 -5.07
C ALA A 688 21.57 -8.66 -3.83
N TYR A 689 21.03 -9.89 -3.83
CA TYR A 689 20.34 -10.49 -2.69
C TYR A 689 21.20 -10.44 -1.42
N ARG A 690 22.46 -10.89 -1.49
CA ARG A 690 23.34 -10.94 -0.31
C ARG A 690 23.69 -9.55 0.21
N VAL A 691 23.93 -8.60 -0.68
CA VAL A 691 24.18 -7.21 -0.30
C VAL A 691 22.94 -6.62 0.36
N LEU A 692 21.76 -6.73 -0.26
CA LEU A 692 20.51 -6.18 0.28
C LEU A 692 20.11 -6.81 1.62
N VAL A 693 20.25 -8.13 1.77
CA VAL A 693 20.07 -8.81 3.07
C VAL A 693 20.99 -8.23 4.13
N ASP A 694 22.28 -8.00 3.81
CA ASP A 694 23.22 -7.38 4.76
C ASP A 694 22.84 -5.93 5.10
N ARG A 695 22.38 -5.16 4.12
CA ARG A 695 22.00 -3.74 4.29
C ARG A 695 20.72 -3.54 5.12
N TYR A 696 19.74 -4.43 4.99
CA TYR A 696 18.40 -4.27 5.58
C TYR A 696 18.12 -5.14 6.80
N LYS A 697 19.03 -6.05 7.20
CA LYS A 697 18.85 -6.94 8.36
C LYS A 697 18.51 -6.26 9.68
N ASP A 698 18.92 -5.00 9.83
CA ASP A 698 18.70 -4.18 11.04
C ASP A 698 17.75 -2.99 10.77
N SER A 699 17.00 -3.00 9.67
CA SER A 699 15.98 -1.99 9.35
C SER A 699 14.73 -2.15 10.24
N VAL A 700 13.92 -1.09 10.35
CA VAL A 700 12.70 -1.09 11.18
C VAL A 700 11.73 -2.18 10.73
N ASN A 701 11.62 -2.41 9.41
CA ASN A 701 10.77 -3.41 8.79
C ASN A 701 11.56 -4.57 8.16
N ALA A 702 12.67 -4.95 8.80
CA ALA A 702 13.57 -5.99 8.29
C ALA A 702 12.87 -7.32 7.98
N SER A 703 11.89 -7.74 8.78
CA SER A 703 11.15 -8.98 8.52
C SER A 703 10.46 -8.97 7.16
N THR A 704 9.76 -7.88 6.83
CA THR A 704 9.01 -7.72 5.57
C THR A 704 9.95 -7.63 4.38
N THR A 705 11.00 -6.80 4.50
CA THR A 705 12.03 -6.65 3.45
C THR A 705 12.74 -7.97 3.16
N LEU A 706 13.18 -8.69 4.19
CA LEU A 706 13.93 -9.94 4.01
C LEU A 706 13.07 -11.05 3.39
N ILE A 707 11.78 -11.11 3.70
CA ILE A 707 10.85 -12.05 3.05
C ILE A 707 10.74 -11.72 1.55
N SER A 708 10.54 -10.45 1.19
CA SER A 708 10.42 -10.01 -0.20
C SER A 708 11.69 -10.32 -1.02
N LEU A 709 12.87 -10.07 -0.44
CA LEU A 709 14.16 -10.43 -1.06
C LEU A 709 14.34 -11.94 -1.24
N ASN A 710 13.84 -12.76 -0.30
CA ASN A 710 13.86 -14.22 -0.44
C ASN A 710 12.92 -14.69 -1.55
N ASN A 711 11.71 -14.14 -1.61
CA ASN A 711 10.75 -14.46 -2.66
C ASN A 711 11.30 -14.11 -4.04
N GLN A 712 11.96 -12.96 -4.19
CA GLN A 712 12.61 -12.59 -5.45
C GLN A 712 13.66 -13.61 -5.90
N MET A 713 14.46 -14.17 -4.98
CA MET A 713 15.41 -15.26 -5.32
C MET A 713 14.68 -16.50 -5.82
N LEU A 714 13.60 -16.89 -5.14
CA LEU A 714 12.81 -18.07 -5.46
C LEU A 714 12.09 -17.93 -6.81
N GLU A 715 11.50 -16.76 -7.09
CA GLU A 715 10.86 -16.43 -8.37
C GLU A 715 11.84 -16.47 -9.54
N LEU A 716 13.08 -16.02 -9.33
CA LEU A 716 14.16 -16.09 -10.32
C LEU A 716 14.76 -17.51 -10.44
N GLY A 717 14.28 -18.49 -9.67
CA GLY A 717 14.72 -19.87 -9.70
C GLY A 717 16.05 -20.13 -8.98
N TYR A 718 16.47 -19.24 -8.07
CA TYR A 718 17.74 -19.32 -7.36
C TYR A 718 17.55 -19.69 -5.88
N ASP A 719 18.50 -20.46 -5.33
CA ASP A 719 18.46 -20.87 -3.92
C ASP A 719 19.02 -19.75 -2.99
N PRO A 720 18.17 -19.11 -2.16
CA PRO A 720 18.63 -18.09 -1.20
C PRO A 720 19.57 -18.64 -0.13
N LEU A 721 19.66 -19.96 0.07
CA LEU A 721 20.58 -20.61 1.01
C LEU A 721 21.97 -20.92 0.42
N ASN A 722 22.14 -20.78 -0.90
CA ASN A 722 23.42 -21.00 -1.54
C ASN A 722 24.42 -19.89 -1.21
N THR A 723 25.38 -20.21 -0.34
CA THR A 723 26.46 -19.32 0.13
C THR A 723 27.84 -19.75 -0.40
N GLY A 724 27.88 -20.70 -1.33
CA GLY A 724 29.14 -21.25 -1.84
C GLY A 724 29.93 -20.20 -2.61
N THR A 725 31.23 -20.09 -2.34
CA THR A 725 32.16 -19.16 -3.04
C THR A 725 33.24 -19.88 -3.84
N ALA A 726 33.25 -21.22 -3.81
CA ALA A 726 34.27 -22.04 -4.46
C ALA A 726 33.85 -22.44 -5.89
N GLY A 727 34.81 -22.45 -6.81
CA GLY A 727 34.57 -22.84 -8.20
C GLY A 727 34.10 -21.68 -9.09
N SER A 728 33.70 -22.02 -10.31
CA SER A 728 33.42 -21.07 -11.40
C SER A 728 31.93 -20.95 -11.73
N THR A 729 31.02 -21.33 -10.81
CA THR A 729 29.58 -21.16 -11.06
C THR A 729 29.18 -19.69 -10.94
N PRO A 730 28.11 -19.25 -11.63
CA PRO A 730 27.64 -17.88 -11.52
C PRO A 730 27.20 -17.50 -10.10
N ALA A 731 26.48 -18.36 -9.38
CA ALA A 731 26.19 -18.16 -7.96
C ALA A 731 27.46 -17.98 -7.11
N ALA A 732 28.52 -18.75 -7.37
CA ALA A 732 29.77 -18.61 -6.64
C ALA A 732 30.49 -17.30 -6.92
N LEU A 733 30.47 -16.83 -8.17
CA LEU A 733 30.94 -15.50 -8.54
C LEU A 733 30.11 -14.42 -7.84
N GLY A 734 28.77 -14.48 -7.91
CA GLY A 734 27.87 -13.54 -7.25
C GLY A 734 28.12 -13.45 -5.75
N ASN A 735 28.26 -14.59 -5.07
CA ASN A 735 28.60 -14.64 -3.65
C ASN A 735 29.99 -14.04 -3.33
N ARG A 736 31.00 -14.22 -4.21
CA ARG A 736 32.32 -13.59 -4.04
C ARG A 736 32.26 -12.07 -4.24
N VAL A 737 31.51 -11.60 -5.23
CA VAL A 737 31.29 -10.18 -5.47
C VAL A 737 30.57 -9.57 -4.27
N ALA A 738 29.47 -10.16 -3.79
CA ALA A 738 28.78 -9.73 -2.57
C ALA A 738 29.72 -9.66 -1.37
N ALA A 739 30.58 -10.67 -1.18
CA ALA A 739 31.56 -10.66 -0.10
C ALA A 739 32.55 -9.48 -0.21
N SER A 740 33.01 -9.13 -1.43
CA SER A 740 33.85 -7.95 -1.66
C SER A 740 33.12 -6.64 -1.37
N VAL A 741 31.85 -6.53 -1.77
CA VAL A 741 31.01 -5.34 -1.49
C VAL A 741 30.73 -5.19 0.01
N ILE A 742 30.33 -6.26 0.70
CA ILE A 742 30.08 -6.26 2.14
C ILE A 742 31.37 -5.96 2.93
N ALA A 743 32.51 -6.48 2.48
CA ALA A 743 33.81 -6.15 3.09
C ALA A 743 34.17 -4.67 2.90
N TYR A 744 33.83 -4.10 1.74
CA TYR A 744 34.02 -2.67 1.48
C TYR A 744 33.12 -1.83 2.40
N THR A 745 31.81 -2.10 2.44
CA THR A 745 30.87 -1.33 3.27
C THR A 745 31.13 -1.50 4.76
N SER A 746 31.64 -2.64 5.23
CA SER A 746 32.01 -2.76 6.66
C SER A 746 33.26 -1.93 7.06
N SER A 747 33.96 -1.31 6.10
CA SER A 747 35.20 -0.57 6.33
C SER A 747 35.32 0.76 5.58
N ASP A 748 34.22 1.25 4.99
CA ASP A 748 34.21 2.47 4.17
C ASP A 748 34.16 3.78 4.98
N GLY A 749 34.28 3.72 6.30
CA GLY A 749 34.15 4.88 7.19
C GLY A 749 32.81 4.95 7.93
N TRP A 750 31.88 4.04 7.63
CA TRP A 750 30.63 3.84 8.39
C TRP A 750 30.56 2.46 9.03
N ASP A 751 30.04 2.38 10.26
CA ASP A 751 29.78 1.12 10.98
C ASP A 751 28.29 1.03 11.34
N ASP A 752 27.57 0.08 10.73
CA ASP A 752 26.13 -0.11 10.93
C ASP A 752 25.77 -0.63 12.35
N VAL A 753 26.74 -1.12 13.14
CA VAL A 753 26.50 -1.66 14.51
C VAL A 753 26.76 -0.61 15.60
N SER A 754 27.78 0.23 15.44
CA SER A 754 28.14 1.26 16.43
C SER A 754 27.77 2.68 16.00
N GLY A 755 27.37 2.87 14.74
CA GLY A 755 27.06 4.17 14.12
C GLY A 755 28.24 5.13 14.03
N PHE A 756 29.48 4.68 14.34
CA PHE A 756 30.52 5.63 14.74
C PHE A 756 31.97 5.19 14.51
N LEU A 757 32.66 5.93 13.62
CA LEU A 757 34.11 6.02 13.54
C LEU A 757 34.53 7.51 13.65
N GLY A 758 34.39 8.17 14.82
CA GLY A 758 34.69 9.62 14.92
C GLY A 758 34.69 10.27 16.31
N GLU A 759 34.38 11.57 16.39
CA GLU A 759 33.97 12.30 17.62
C GLU A 759 32.45 12.54 17.60
N ALA A 760 31.76 12.36 18.73
CA ALA A 760 30.30 12.47 18.80
C ALA A 760 29.87 13.91 18.49
N TYR A 761 28.88 14.07 17.60
CA TYR A 761 28.26 15.39 17.38
C TYR A 761 27.43 15.76 18.60
N THR A 762 27.47 17.03 18.98
CA THR A 762 26.55 17.60 19.97
C THR A 762 26.14 18.97 19.49
N ALA A 763 24.82 19.20 19.40
CA ALA A 763 24.28 20.49 19.04
C ALA A 763 24.68 21.54 20.09
N VAL A 764 25.02 22.74 19.61
CA VAL A 764 25.45 23.84 20.49
C VAL A 764 24.30 24.69 21.02
N ASN A 765 23.13 24.59 20.38
CA ASN A 765 21.89 25.23 20.82
C ASN A 765 20.99 24.19 21.52
N ASP A 766 20.26 24.65 22.52
CA ASP A 766 19.22 23.85 23.16
C ASP A 766 18.05 23.59 22.18
N PRO A 767 17.36 22.44 22.29
CA PRO A 767 16.23 22.12 21.41
C PRO A 767 15.12 23.19 21.47
N LEU A 768 14.54 23.51 20.32
CA LEU A 768 13.39 24.40 20.18
C LEU A 768 12.09 23.61 20.42
N PRO A 769 11.31 23.90 21.49
CA PRO A 769 9.97 23.33 21.66
C PRO A 769 9.05 23.92 20.59
N VAL A 770 8.63 23.09 19.63
CA VAL A 770 7.88 23.54 18.44
C VAL A 770 6.52 24.12 18.83
N ALA A 771 5.85 23.50 19.80
CA ALA A 771 4.55 23.91 20.34
C ALA A 771 4.59 25.22 21.15
N GLU A 772 5.78 25.72 21.50
CA GLU A 772 5.92 26.97 22.24
C GLU A 772 6.24 28.16 21.31
N SER A 773 5.69 29.32 21.66
CA SER A 773 5.99 30.59 20.98
C SER A 773 7.41 31.08 21.27
N GLY A 774 8.16 31.39 20.22
CA GLY A 774 9.49 31.99 20.28
C GLY A 774 10.62 30.97 20.14
N THR A 775 11.85 31.40 20.45
CA THR A 775 13.02 30.52 20.51
C THR A 775 14.09 31.09 21.42
N THR A 776 14.82 30.23 22.13
CA THR A 776 16.05 30.62 22.81
C THR A 776 17.23 30.04 22.04
N MET A 777 18.07 30.91 21.47
CA MET A 777 19.20 30.50 20.65
C MET A 777 20.43 31.36 20.96
N ASP A 778 21.47 30.74 21.51
CA ASP A 778 22.74 31.40 21.86
C ASP A 778 23.65 31.57 20.63
N PHE A 779 23.54 30.65 19.67
CA PHE A 779 24.35 30.61 18.46
C PHE A 779 23.47 30.68 17.21
N PRO A 780 23.07 31.88 16.76
CA PRO A 780 22.04 32.05 15.72
C PRO A 780 22.45 31.62 14.30
N ASN A 781 23.73 31.35 14.10
CA ASN A 781 24.27 30.82 12.84
C ASN A 781 24.48 29.30 12.88
N ARG A 782 24.01 28.62 13.96
CA ARG A 782 24.23 27.20 14.21
C ARG A 782 22.91 26.45 14.29
N TRP A 783 22.91 25.18 13.91
CA TRP A 783 21.71 24.34 13.94
C TRP A 783 21.13 24.24 15.35
N GLN A 784 19.81 24.18 15.41
CA GLN A 784 19.05 24.02 16.63
C GLN A 784 18.13 22.81 16.42
N PRO A 785 18.31 21.74 17.22
CA PRO A 785 17.39 20.61 17.19
C PRO A 785 15.96 21.04 17.52
N LEU A 786 14.96 20.32 17.02
CA LEU A 786 13.57 20.52 17.42
C LEU A 786 13.18 19.56 18.55
N LEU A 787 12.26 20.01 19.40
CA LEU A 787 11.54 19.22 20.40
C LEU A 787 10.05 19.22 20.04
N PHE A 788 9.50 18.03 19.79
CA PHE A 788 8.10 17.81 19.48
C PHE A 788 7.32 17.27 20.68
N GLU A 789 5.99 17.45 20.67
CA GLU A 789 5.09 16.76 21.60
C GLU A 789 4.85 15.32 21.14
N GLU A 790 4.76 15.12 19.82
CA GLU A 790 4.67 13.84 19.12
C GLU A 790 5.54 13.91 17.85
N ALA A 791 6.26 12.83 17.50
CA ALA A 791 7.21 12.86 16.40
C ALA A 791 7.11 11.59 15.54
N PHE A 792 6.74 11.80 14.28
CA PHE A 792 6.67 10.79 13.25
C PHE A 792 7.47 11.25 12.03
N THR A 793 8.03 10.31 11.27
CA THR A 793 8.62 10.58 9.96
C THR A 793 7.52 10.77 8.92
N GLN A 794 7.88 11.18 7.71
CA GLN A 794 6.90 11.39 6.62
C GLN A 794 6.15 10.10 6.25
N ASN A 795 6.81 8.95 6.26
CA ASN A 795 6.19 7.62 6.14
C ASN A 795 5.66 7.04 7.48
N GLN A 796 5.28 7.92 8.40
CA GLN A 796 4.60 7.60 9.66
C GLN A 796 5.37 6.66 10.62
N GLN A 797 6.70 6.58 10.52
CA GLN A 797 7.52 5.85 11.48
C GLN A 797 7.77 6.69 12.73
N THR A 798 7.61 6.09 13.91
CA THR A 798 7.89 6.78 15.19
C THR A 798 9.37 7.18 15.30
N THR A 799 9.63 8.41 15.76
CA THR A 799 10.99 8.90 16.02
C THR A 799 11.11 9.52 17.43
N ASP A 800 12.33 9.82 17.85
CA ASP A 800 12.60 10.51 19.11
C ASP A 800 11.99 11.92 19.12
N LEU A 801 11.42 12.32 20.26
CA LEU A 801 10.81 13.65 20.46
C LEU A 801 11.82 14.80 20.32
N VAL A 802 13.11 14.55 20.60
CA VAL A 802 14.19 15.50 20.39
C VAL A 802 14.99 15.06 19.19
N GLN A 803 15.12 15.93 18.19
CA GLN A 803 15.91 15.64 17.01
C GLN A 803 17.38 15.38 17.35
N SER A 804 17.91 14.31 16.77
CA SER A 804 19.35 14.06 16.72
C SER A 804 19.86 14.24 15.30
N PHE A 805 21.10 14.72 15.13
CA PHE A 805 21.66 14.89 13.79
C PHE A 805 21.84 13.51 13.14
N LEU A 806 21.01 13.19 12.14
CA LEU A 806 21.14 11.98 11.32
C LEU A 806 22.40 12.03 10.44
N GLY A 807 23.27 11.02 10.56
CA GLY A 807 24.49 10.88 9.77
C GLY A 807 25.56 11.96 9.98
N PRO A 808 25.88 12.43 11.21
CA PRO A 808 26.70 13.62 11.41
C PRO A 808 28.15 13.45 10.95
N ASN A 809 28.61 12.23 10.72
CA ASN A 809 29.96 11.94 10.25
C ASN A 809 29.97 11.34 8.83
N TRP A 810 28.87 11.46 8.07
CA TRP A 810 28.77 10.84 6.74
C TRP A 810 29.80 11.38 5.73
N GLY A 811 30.30 12.61 5.95
CA GLY A 811 31.41 13.15 5.15
C GLY A 811 32.72 12.36 5.24
N ALA A 812 32.88 11.47 6.23
CA ALA A 812 34.02 10.56 6.36
C ALA A 812 33.82 9.22 5.60
N VAL A 813 32.63 8.99 5.04
CA VAL A 813 32.35 7.79 4.24
C VAL A 813 33.08 7.89 2.92
N ARG A 814 33.62 6.76 2.46
CA ARG A 814 34.47 6.68 1.29
C ARG A 814 33.68 6.98 0.01
N PRO A 815 34.11 7.98 -0.80
CA PRO A 815 33.42 8.37 -2.02
C PRO A 815 33.67 7.40 -3.18
N PHE A 816 32.76 7.42 -4.16
CA PHE A 816 32.89 6.75 -5.43
C PHE A 816 33.92 7.44 -6.34
N ALA A 817 33.77 8.73 -6.65
CA ALA A 817 34.59 9.40 -7.66
C ALA A 817 35.68 10.34 -7.11
N PHE A 818 35.50 10.91 -5.91
CA PHE A 818 36.46 11.89 -5.39
C PHE A 818 37.85 11.25 -5.13
N THR A 819 38.88 11.74 -5.82
CA THR A 819 40.19 11.06 -5.95
C THR A 819 41.17 11.25 -4.79
N SER A 820 40.79 11.93 -3.70
CA SER A 820 41.68 12.27 -2.59
C SER A 820 41.19 11.82 -1.21
N PHE A 821 40.56 10.65 -1.09
CA PHE A 821 40.08 10.18 0.20
C PHE A 821 41.21 10.13 1.25
N GLN A 822 41.01 10.84 2.35
CA GLN A 822 41.78 10.72 3.58
C GLN A 822 40.78 10.39 4.69
N PRO A 823 41.06 9.42 5.59
CA PRO A 823 40.11 9.03 6.63
C PRO A 823 39.66 10.17 7.58
N ASP A 824 40.40 11.27 7.64
CA ASP A 824 40.09 12.48 8.43
C ASP A 824 39.50 13.64 7.60
N GLN A 825 39.34 13.47 6.27
CA GLN A 825 38.73 14.47 5.40
C GLN A 825 37.21 14.37 5.46
N ILE A 826 36.55 15.41 5.99
CA ILE A 826 35.09 15.53 6.04
C ILE A 826 34.52 16.34 4.87
N LEU A 827 35.29 17.30 4.34
CA LEU A 827 34.89 18.13 3.20
C LEU A 827 35.60 17.66 1.94
N HIS A 828 34.85 16.99 1.07
CA HIS A 828 35.30 16.61 -0.28
C HIS A 828 35.07 17.73 -1.30
N LEU A 829 33.90 18.37 -1.23
CA LEU A 829 33.56 19.58 -1.96
C LEU A 829 33.22 20.66 -0.94
N ASP A 830 33.91 21.79 -1.02
CA ASP A 830 33.71 22.93 -0.12
C ASP A 830 33.23 24.15 -0.93
N PRO A 831 31.94 24.51 -0.86
CA PRO A 831 31.41 25.72 -1.50
C PRO A 831 31.82 27.01 -0.77
N GLY A 832 32.48 26.91 0.38
CA GLY A 832 32.78 28.02 1.28
C GLY A 832 31.67 28.23 2.32
N PRO A 833 31.91 29.10 3.30
CA PRO A 833 30.98 29.32 4.41
C PRO A 833 29.66 29.96 3.93
N PRO A 834 28.51 29.53 4.49
CA PRO A 834 27.23 30.15 4.20
C PRO A 834 27.16 31.58 4.75
N PRO A 835 26.21 32.40 4.28
CA PRO A 835 25.91 33.71 4.86
C PRO A 835 25.66 33.61 6.37
N GLN A 836 26.03 34.64 7.14
CA GLN A 836 25.89 34.62 8.60
C GLN A 836 25.32 35.93 9.14
N LEU A 837 24.34 35.81 10.03
CA LEU A 837 23.75 36.92 10.77
C LEU A 837 24.80 37.64 11.62
N GLY A 838 24.77 38.97 11.59
CA GLY A 838 25.68 39.84 12.34
C GLY A 838 27.11 39.92 11.77
N THR A 839 27.35 39.40 10.57
CA THR A 839 28.66 39.41 9.90
C THR A 839 28.65 40.29 8.63
N ALA A 840 29.69 40.18 7.80
CA ALA A 840 29.74 40.88 6.52
C ALA A 840 28.67 40.39 5.51
N THR A 841 28.15 39.18 5.70
CA THR A 841 27.11 38.55 4.85
C THR A 841 25.72 38.60 5.50
N ASP A 842 25.53 39.47 6.50
CA ASP A 842 24.27 39.65 7.24
C ASP A 842 23.05 39.96 6.34
N SER A 843 23.25 40.80 5.31
CA SER A 843 22.16 41.11 4.36
C SER A 843 21.71 39.86 3.62
N GLU A 844 22.64 39.07 3.10
CA GLU A 844 22.35 37.86 2.33
C GLU A 844 21.66 36.80 3.19
N PHE A 845 22.06 36.67 4.47
CA PHE A 845 21.38 35.81 5.45
C PHE A 845 19.92 36.22 5.63
N LYS A 846 19.66 37.51 5.81
CA LYS A 846 18.32 38.06 6.01
C LYS A 846 17.46 37.95 4.75
N ASP A 847 18.04 38.27 3.60
CA ASP A 847 17.38 38.18 2.29
C ASP A 847 16.95 36.73 2.00
N GLY A 848 17.79 35.74 2.33
CA GLY A 848 17.43 34.32 2.19
C GLY A 848 16.26 33.88 3.07
N ASN A 849 16.16 34.38 4.31
CA ASN A 849 15.02 34.12 5.18
C ASN A 849 13.75 34.87 4.74
N LEU A 850 13.90 36.09 4.20
CA LEU A 850 12.80 36.84 3.61
C LEU A 850 12.21 36.13 2.39
N GLU A 851 13.04 35.49 1.56
CA GLU A 851 12.56 34.68 0.44
C GLU A 851 11.69 33.51 0.93
N VAL A 852 12.06 32.85 2.03
CA VAL A 852 11.24 31.79 2.63
C VAL A 852 9.89 32.32 3.13
N ILE A 853 9.90 33.46 3.83
CA ILE A 853 8.65 34.11 4.28
C ILE A 853 7.79 34.52 3.07
N TYR A 854 8.41 35.05 2.02
CA TYR A 854 7.73 35.39 0.77
C TYR A 854 7.07 34.17 0.14
N ARG A 855 7.79 33.06 -0.04
CA ARG A 855 7.23 31.82 -0.62
C ARG A 855 6.08 31.27 0.21
N SER A 856 6.22 31.24 1.53
CA SER A 856 5.16 30.82 2.43
C SER A 856 3.91 31.73 2.33
N SER A 857 4.09 33.03 2.07
CA SER A 857 2.98 33.97 1.85
C SER A 857 2.20 33.75 0.55
N LEU A 858 2.68 32.88 -0.35
CA LEU A 858 2.03 32.54 -1.62
C LEU A 858 1.18 31.26 -1.54
N LEU A 859 1.28 30.49 -0.45
CA LEU A 859 0.61 29.19 -0.30
C LEU A 859 -0.86 29.32 0.13
N GLY A 860 -1.51 30.45 -0.19
CA GLY A 860 -2.90 30.72 0.15
C GLY A 860 -3.84 30.09 -0.86
N PRO A 861 -4.56 29.01 -0.52
CA PRO A 861 -5.41 28.28 -1.47
C PRO A 861 -6.62 29.08 -1.97
N ASP A 862 -7.04 30.10 -1.21
CA ASP A 862 -8.13 31.01 -1.56
C ASP A 862 -7.73 32.06 -2.61
N THR A 863 -6.47 32.08 -3.05
CA THR A 863 -5.99 33.02 -4.05
C THR A 863 -6.44 32.61 -5.45
N ASN A 864 -6.83 33.59 -6.28
CA ASN A 864 -7.07 33.40 -7.71
C ASN A 864 -5.83 33.77 -8.56
N GLU A 865 -4.64 33.74 -7.96
CA GLU A 865 -3.39 34.08 -8.65
C GLU A 865 -2.96 32.88 -9.50
N MET A 866 -2.98 33.06 -10.81
CA MET A 866 -2.59 32.02 -11.76
C MET A 866 -1.17 32.25 -12.27
N ILE A 867 -0.40 31.17 -12.38
CA ILE A 867 0.96 31.15 -12.91
C ILE A 867 1.04 30.18 -14.10
N ASP A 868 1.80 30.55 -15.13
CA ASP A 868 2.16 29.63 -16.22
C ASP A 868 3.37 28.80 -15.77
N ILE A 869 3.17 27.51 -15.56
CA ILE A 869 4.22 26.55 -15.15
C ILE A 869 4.66 25.65 -16.32
N SER A 870 4.36 26.01 -17.56
CA SER A 870 4.84 25.26 -18.72
C SER A 870 6.37 25.38 -18.87
N PRO A 871 7.03 24.42 -19.55
CA PRO A 871 8.44 24.57 -19.89
C PRO A 871 8.73 25.78 -20.79
N GLY A 872 7.70 26.40 -21.38
CA GLY A 872 7.80 27.66 -22.12
C GLY A 872 7.96 28.91 -21.24
N ALA A 873 7.59 28.81 -19.96
CA ALA A 873 7.58 29.93 -19.01
C ALA A 873 8.57 29.74 -17.85
N ILE A 874 8.79 28.50 -17.41
CA ILE A 874 9.68 28.15 -16.29
C ILE A 874 10.73 27.10 -16.69
N GLY A 875 11.86 27.06 -15.99
CA GLY A 875 13.00 26.21 -16.34
C GLY A 875 14.08 26.96 -17.13
N ASN A 876 15.10 26.24 -17.62
CA ASN A 876 16.29 26.79 -18.28
C ASN A 876 17.10 27.75 -17.38
N ASN A 877 17.26 27.38 -16.10
CA ASN A 877 18.03 28.20 -15.16
C ASN A 877 19.54 28.07 -15.39
N THR A 878 20.26 29.14 -15.07
CA THR A 878 21.70 29.05 -14.82
C THR A 878 21.94 28.15 -13.61
N LEU A 879 22.89 27.22 -13.69
CA LEU A 879 23.22 26.31 -12.60
C LEU A 879 23.41 27.05 -11.26
N GLY A 880 22.62 26.65 -10.26
CA GLY A 880 22.63 27.21 -8.90
C GLY A 880 21.78 28.47 -8.72
N LEU A 881 21.05 28.90 -9.76
CA LEU A 881 20.13 30.05 -9.74
C LEU A 881 18.70 29.62 -10.10
N ASN A 882 17.76 30.56 -9.94
CA ASN A 882 16.36 30.45 -10.38
C ASN A 882 16.04 31.63 -11.32
N ASP A 883 16.84 31.80 -12.37
CA ASP A 883 16.83 32.94 -13.30
C ASP A 883 16.35 32.59 -14.72
N GLY A 884 15.91 31.35 -14.92
CA GLY A 884 15.45 30.83 -16.20
C GLY A 884 14.11 31.43 -16.62
N THR A 885 13.86 31.43 -17.94
CA THR A 885 12.62 31.95 -18.55
C THR A 885 11.96 30.91 -19.47
N GLY A 886 12.25 29.63 -19.26
CA GLY A 886 11.77 28.52 -20.09
C GLY A 886 12.43 28.41 -21.47
N TYR A 887 11.90 27.48 -22.26
CA TYR A 887 12.31 27.14 -23.62
C TYR A 887 11.22 27.56 -24.62
N PRO A 888 11.53 28.37 -25.65
CA PRO A 888 10.51 28.84 -26.57
C PRO A 888 9.92 27.76 -27.47
N LEU A 889 10.62 26.63 -27.66
CA LEU A 889 10.24 25.53 -28.55
C LEU A 889 10.64 24.19 -27.91
N ASN A 890 9.80 23.17 -28.07
CA ASN A 890 10.15 21.78 -27.79
C ASN A 890 11.14 21.29 -28.88
N PRO A 891 12.31 20.74 -28.51
CA PRO A 891 13.34 20.37 -29.48
C PRO A 891 13.00 19.15 -30.34
N TYR A 892 12.05 18.31 -29.92
CA TYR A 892 11.61 17.12 -30.67
C TYR A 892 10.50 17.45 -31.66
N THR A 893 9.51 18.24 -31.24
CA THR A 893 8.36 18.59 -32.10
C THR A 893 8.61 19.83 -32.96
N GLY A 894 9.50 20.73 -32.51
CA GLY A 894 9.75 22.04 -33.13
C GLY A 894 8.65 23.08 -32.89
N GLU A 895 7.64 22.75 -32.08
CA GLU A 895 6.50 23.61 -31.75
C GLU A 895 6.71 24.31 -30.39
N PRO A 896 6.09 25.48 -30.15
CA PRO A 896 6.11 26.13 -28.83
C PRO A 896 5.43 25.28 -27.75
N TYR A 897 5.95 25.28 -26.52
CA TYR A 897 5.23 24.73 -25.38
C TYR A 897 3.94 25.51 -25.15
N ALA A 898 2.84 24.80 -24.95
CA ALA A 898 1.56 25.42 -24.63
C ALA A 898 1.61 25.98 -23.19
N PRO A 899 1.01 27.15 -22.92
CA PRO A 899 0.86 27.66 -21.56
C PRO A 899 0.14 26.66 -20.67
N ASN A 900 0.64 26.46 -19.46
CA ASN A 900 0.09 25.57 -18.44
C ASN A 900 -0.25 26.40 -17.21
N MET A 901 -1.48 26.94 -17.19
CA MET A 901 -1.93 27.88 -16.17
C MET A 901 -2.50 27.14 -14.96
N VAL A 902 -1.87 27.28 -13.81
CA VAL A 902 -2.34 26.69 -12.53
C VAL A 902 -2.44 27.76 -11.45
N ASN A 903 -3.16 27.46 -10.37
CA ASN A 903 -3.13 28.26 -9.16
C ASN A 903 -1.70 28.27 -8.57
N HIS A 904 -1.16 29.45 -8.28
CA HIS A 904 0.20 29.59 -7.78
C HIS A 904 0.38 28.96 -6.39
N ALA A 905 -0.63 29.03 -5.53
CA ALA A 905 -0.61 28.36 -4.24
C ALA A 905 -0.56 26.83 -4.41
N ASP A 906 -1.40 26.27 -5.28
CA ASP A 906 -1.39 24.84 -5.60
C ASP A 906 -0.04 24.39 -6.13
N PHE A 907 0.56 25.14 -7.06
CA PHE A 907 1.89 24.84 -7.57
C PHE A 907 2.94 24.77 -6.44
N GLY A 908 2.94 25.73 -5.52
CA GLY A 908 3.90 25.75 -4.41
C GLY A 908 3.76 24.56 -3.47
N ARG A 909 2.52 24.15 -3.17
CA ARG A 909 2.18 23.04 -2.27
C ARG A 909 2.48 21.68 -2.90
N VAL A 910 1.98 21.45 -4.11
CA VAL A 910 2.25 20.23 -4.89
C VAL A 910 3.75 20.06 -5.10
N LEU A 911 4.47 21.14 -5.42
CA LEU A 911 5.92 21.07 -5.59
C LEU A 911 6.63 20.69 -4.29
N ALA A 912 6.20 21.23 -3.14
CA ALA A 912 6.78 20.94 -1.83
C ALA A 912 6.63 19.46 -1.46
N GLU A 913 5.46 18.87 -1.70
CA GLU A 913 5.13 17.48 -1.35
C GLU A 913 5.68 16.45 -2.36
N PHE A 914 5.55 16.70 -3.66
CA PHE A 914 6.08 15.80 -4.70
C PHE A 914 7.58 15.54 -4.54
N TRP A 915 8.36 16.59 -4.27
CA TRP A 915 9.80 16.46 -4.04
C TRP A 915 10.17 16.18 -2.58
N ALA A 916 9.20 16.05 -1.66
CA ALA A 916 9.45 15.85 -0.23
C ALA A 916 10.20 14.54 0.01
N ASP A 917 9.54 13.41 -0.25
CA ASP A 917 10.11 12.06 -0.27
C ASP A 917 9.59 11.22 -1.46
N GLY A 918 8.92 11.82 -2.45
CA GLY A 918 8.24 11.12 -3.55
C GLY A 918 6.81 10.73 -3.20
N PRO A 919 5.95 10.45 -4.21
CA PRO A 919 4.56 10.07 -3.98
C PRO A 919 4.42 8.84 -3.07
N ASP A 920 5.42 7.95 -3.05
CA ASP A 920 5.41 6.71 -2.25
C ASP A 920 6.56 6.63 -1.20
N SER A 921 7.22 7.74 -0.89
CA SER A 921 8.26 7.85 0.16
C SER A 921 9.62 7.13 -0.09
N GLU A 922 10.21 7.18 -1.29
CA GLU A 922 11.52 6.58 -1.59
C GLU A 922 12.76 7.38 -1.12
N THR A 923 12.59 8.51 -0.43
CA THR A 923 13.64 9.52 -0.19
C THR A 923 14.28 10.04 -1.51
N PRO A 924 15.02 11.17 -1.51
CA PRO A 924 15.57 11.74 -2.75
C PRO A 924 16.40 10.81 -3.63
N PRO A 925 17.35 10.00 -3.10
CA PRO A 925 18.12 9.10 -3.96
C PRO A 925 17.26 7.98 -4.59
N GLY A 926 16.22 7.51 -3.89
CA GLY A 926 15.29 6.50 -4.42
C GLY A 926 14.38 7.07 -5.50
N HIS A 927 13.83 8.27 -5.29
CA HIS A 927 12.99 8.96 -6.27
C HIS A 927 13.69 9.11 -7.64
N TRP A 928 14.99 9.44 -7.65
CA TRP A 928 15.74 9.53 -8.91
C TRP A 928 16.03 8.16 -9.58
N ASN A 929 15.96 7.05 -8.83
CA ASN A 929 15.94 5.71 -9.44
C ASN A 929 14.56 5.44 -10.07
N THR A 930 13.45 5.81 -9.41
CA THR A 930 12.11 5.74 -9.99
C THR A 930 12.00 6.55 -11.29
N LEU A 931 12.48 7.80 -11.32
CA LEU A 931 12.50 8.61 -12.55
C LEU A 931 13.38 7.99 -13.66
N ALA A 932 14.50 7.34 -13.30
CA ALA A 932 15.33 6.65 -14.29
C ALA A 932 14.65 5.39 -14.86
N ASN A 933 13.86 4.73 -14.03
CA ASN A 933 13.03 3.57 -14.37
C ASN A 933 11.87 3.98 -15.29
N GLU A 934 11.14 5.05 -14.96
CA GLU A 934 10.09 5.62 -15.81
C GLU A 934 10.64 6.12 -17.15
N LEU A 935 11.82 6.76 -17.14
CA LEU A 935 12.53 7.14 -18.36
C LEU A 935 12.81 5.94 -19.27
N TYR A 936 13.22 4.81 -18.69
CA TYR A 936 13.44 3.56 -19.43
C TYR A 936 12.14 3.05 -20.06
N ASP A 937 11.02 3.15 -19.33
CA ASP A 937 9.70 2.67 -19.73
C ASP A 937 9.02 3.61 -20.75
N HIS A 938 9.54 4.82 -20.94
CA HIS A 938 8.98 5.80 -21.87
C HIS A 938 9.03 5.31 -23.34
N PRO A 939 7.91 5.32 -24.09
CA PRO A 939 7.80 4.67 -25.40
C PRO A 939 8.68 5.28 -26.50
N GLU A 940 9.03 6.57 -26.38
CA GLU A 940 9.95 7.24 -27.30
C GLU A 940 11.43 7.11 -26.92
N PHE A 941 11.73 6.45 -25.80
CA PHE A 941 13.10 6.28 -25.33
C PHE A 941 13.83 5.18 -26.12
N ILE A 942 15.11 5.41 -26.41
CA ILE A 942 15.98 4.45 -27.09
C ILE A 942 17.26 4.32 -26.27
N ARG A 943 17.60 3.08 -25.87
CA ARG A 943 18.72 2.75 -24.97
C ARG A 943 20.09 2.90 -25.63
N GLN A 944 20.43 4.07 -26.14
CA GLN A 944 21.73 4.35 -26.75
C GLN A 944 22.68 4.99 -25.76
N PHE A 945 23.88 4.43 -25.64
CA PHE A 945 24.92 5.01 -24.82
C PHE A 945 25.32 6.40 -25.35
N GLU A 946 25.17 7.44 -24.53
CA GLU A 946 25.36 8.84 -24.93
C GLU A 946 24.50 9.25 -26.14
N GLY A 947 23.34 8.62 -26.32
CA GLY A 947 22.40 8.94 -27.41
C GLY A 947 22.92 8.60 -28.80
N THR A 948 23.99 7.79 -28.91
CA THR A 948 24.56 7.38 -30.19
C THR A 948 24.95 5.90 -30.20
N GLY A 949 25.09 5.33 -31.41
CA GLY A 949 25.54 3.95 -31.57
C GLY A 949 24.39 2.93 -31.54
N PRO A 950 24.71 1.63 -31.36
CA PRO A 950 23.68 0.59 -31.24
C PRO A 950 22.90 0.75 -29.93
N GLU A 951 21.65 0.31 -29.96
CA GLU A 951 20.85 0.15 -28.75
C GLU A 951 21.50 -0.90 -27.83
N LEU A 952 21.56 -0.58 -26.55
CA LEU A 952 22.08 -1.44 -25.50
C LEU A 952 21.01 -2.49 -25.12
N ASP A 953 21.52 -3.66 -24.74
CA ASP A 953 20.74 -4.68 -24.06
C ASP A 953 20.12 -4.10 -22.76
N PRO A 954 18.87 -4.46 -22.40
CA PRO A 954 18.21 -4.01 -21.17
C PRO A 954 19.07 -4.13 -19.92
N LEU A 955 19.71 -5.28 -19.71
CA LEU A 955 20.55 -5.51 -18.54
C LEU A 955 21.80 -4.62 -18.57
N GLU A 956 22.44 -4.48 -19.73
CA GLU A 956 23.60 -3.59 -19.90
C GLU A 956 23.24 -2.12 -19.62
N TRP A 957 22.06 -1.67 -20.05
CA TRP A 957 21.57 -0.33 -19.77
C TRP A 957 21.40 -0.11 -18.25
N ASP A 958 20.63 -0.99 -17.60
CA ASP A 958 20.28 -0.85 -16.19
C ASP A 958 21.51 -0.89 -15.28
N VAL A 959 22.42 -1.84 -15.48
CA VAL A 959 23.65 -1.91 -14.66
C VAL A 959 24.53 -0.67 -14.85
N LYS A 960 24.57 -0.07 -16.05
CA LYS A 960 25.35 1.15 -16.30
C LYS A 960 24.70 2.39 -15.68
N VAL A 961 23.39 2.56 -15.85
CA VAL A 961 22.64 3.67 -15.23
C VAL A 961 22.76 3.61 -13.73
N TYR A 962 22.42 2.48 -13.12
CA TYR A 962 22.45 2.34 -11.66
C TYR A 962 23.86 2.50 -11.10
N PHE A 963 24.89 1.96 -11.77
CA PHE A 963 26.28 2.13 -11.32
C PHE A 963 26.72 3.59 -11.34
N ALA A 964 26.52 4.31 -12.45
CA ALA A 964 26.94 5.70 -12.57
C ALA A 964 26.10 6.63 -11.68
N MET A 965 24.77 6.45 -11.68
CA MET A 965 23.84 7.32 -10.96
C MET A 965 23.92 7.09 -9.45
N ASN A 966 23.90 5.84 -8.98
CA ASN A 966 23.97 5.57 -7.55
C ASN A 966 25.38 5.85 -7.00
N GLY A 967 26.42 5.77 -7.82
CA GLY A 967 27.75 6.32 -7.50
C GLY A 967 27.73 7.83 -7.31
N ALA A 968 27.04 8.57 -8.19
CA ALA A 968 26.86 10.02 -8.07
C ALA A 968 26.02 10.42 -6.84
N LEU A 969 24.95 9.68 -6.54
CA LEU A 969 24.10 9.90 -5.38
C LEU A 969 24.85 9.61 -4.07
N HIS A 970 25.68 8.56 -4.02
CA HIS A 970 26.56 8.29 -2.88
C HIS A 970 27.56 9.43 -2.62
N ASP A 971 28.19 9.95 -3.68
CA ASP A 971 29.09 11.10 -3.58
C ASP A 971 28.36 12.40 -3.18
N ALA A 972 27.13 12.60 -3.67
CA ALA A 972 26.27 13.71 -3.29
C ALA A 972 25.93 13.67 -1.78
N ALA A 973 25.60 12.49 -1.23
CA ALA A 973 25.37 12.31 0.20
C ALA A 973 26.61 12.72 1.01
N ILE A 974 27.79 12.20 0.65
CA ILE A 974 29.06 12.49 1.33
C ILE A 974 29.38 13.98 1.29
N ALA A 975 29.28 14.61 0.12
CA ALA A 975 29.59 16.03 -0.05
C ALA A 975 28.63 16.93 0.76
N ALA A 976 27.32 16.66 0.68
CA ALA A 976 26.29 17.45 1.37
C ALA A 976 26.39 17.29 2.89
N TRP A 977 26.49 16.07 3.41
CA TRP A 977 26.58 15.84 4.86
C TRP A 977 27.91 16.29 5.44
N GLY A 978 29.01 16.24 4.67
CA GLY A 978 30.27 16.86 5.04
C GLY A 978 30.11 18.36 5.31
N CYS A 979 29.42 19.07 4.40
CA CYS A 979 29.09 20.49 4.58
C CYS A 979 28.18 20.72 5.79
N LYS A 980 27.13 19.92 5.93
CA LYS A 980 26.19 20.01 7.07
C LYS A 980 26.91 19.85 8.40
N ARG A 981 27.87 18.93 8.48
CA ARG A 981 28.68 18.71 9.68
C ARG A 981 29.62 19.87 10.00
N VAL A 982 30.35 20.37 9.00
CA VAL A 982 31.37 21.40 9.23
C VAL A 982 30.75 22.77 9.49
N TYR A 983 29.76 23.14 8.69
CA TYR A 983 29.13 24.46 8.81
C TYR A 983 28.04 24.49 9.87
N ASP A 984 27.40 23.35 10.14
CA ASP A 984 26.39 23.18 11.19
C ASP A 984 25.35 24.31 11.16
N TYR A 985 24.88 24.63 9.96
CA TYR A 985 24.13 25.84 9.67
C TYR A 985 22.66 25.76 10.09
N VAL A 986 22.12 26.90 10.54
CA VAL A 986 20.77 27.06 11.07
C VAL A 986 19.67 26.79 10.03
N ARG A 987 18.52 26.29 10.48
CA ARG A 987 17.31 26.07 9.65
C ARG A 987 16.37 27.29 9.71
N PRO A 988 15.54 27.53 8.68
CA PRO A 988 14.66 28.71 8.60
C PRO A 988 13.77 28.90 9.83
N ILE A 989 13.18 27.84 10.38
CA ILE A 989 12.32 27.95 11.57
C ILE A 989 13.04 28.61 12.75
N SER A 990 14.27 28.21 13.03
CA SER A 990 15.06 28.75 14.12
C SER A 990 15.50 30.19 13.83
N SER A 991 15.97 30.49 12.61
CA SER A 991 16.45 31.83 12.24
C SER A 991 15.32 32.85 12.11
N ILE A 992 14.17 32.49 11.54
CA ILE A 992 13.00 33.37 11.41
C ILE A 992 12.41 33.69 12.80
N ARG A 993 12.19 32.67 13.65
CA ARG A 993 11.72 32.88 15.03
C ARG A 993 12.68 33.76 15.82
N TYR A 994 14.00 33.53 15.69
CA TYR A 994 15.02 34.29 16.39
C TYR A 994 15.14 35.75 15.93
N MET A 995 15.17 36.01 14.62
CA MET A 995 15.23 37.39 14.13
C MET A 995 13.93 38.15 14.44
N GLY A 996 12.78 37.50 14.26
CA GLY A 996 11.49 38.13 14.45
C GLY A 996 11.19 38.49 15.92
N GLN A 997 11.65 37.69 16.89
CA GLN A 997 11.50 38.04 18.31
C GLN A 997 12.33 39.26 18.74
N LEU A 998 13.45 39.52 18.07
CA LEU A 998 14.30 40.69 18.36
C LEU A 998 13.64 41.98 17.87
N GLY A 999 12.96 41.91 16.73
CA GLY A 999 12.24 43.02 16.13
C GLY A 999 12.65 43.24 14.68
N GLN A 1000 12.65 44.50 14.23
CA GLN A 1000 12.96 44.89 12.86
C GLN A 1000 14.35 45.51 12.70
N SER A 1001 15.01 45.31 11.55
CA SER A 1001 16.37 45.82 11.29
C SER A 1001 16.48 46.92 10.22
N SER A 1002 15.37 47.39 9.63
CA SER A 1002 15.37 48.38 8.54
C SER A 1002 15.41 49.84 9.01
N GLU A 1003 14.81 50.14 10.16
CA GLU A 1003 14.63 51.51 10.65
C GLU A 1003 15.30 51.71 12.02
N PRO A 1004 16.57 52.18 12.08
CA PRO A 1004 17.34 52.34 13.32
C PRO A 1004 16.74 53.25 14.39
N GLN A 1005 15.73 54.06 14.05
CA GLN A 1005 15.03 54.97 14.97
C GLN A 1005 13.54 54.60 15.10
N GLY A 1006 13.10 53.54 14.42
CA GLY A 1006 11.73 53.05 14.47
C GLY A 1006 11.48 52.17 15.71
N PRO A 1007 10.20 51.87 16.00
CA PRO A 1007 9.83 50.91 17.04
C PRO A 1007 10.42 49.51 16.77
N ALA A 1008 10.65 48.77 17.86
CA ALA A 1008 11.25 47.43 17.85
C ALA A 1008 12.51 47.28 16.98
N TYR A 1009 13.35 48.31 16.91
CA TYR A 1009 14.60 48.19 16.16
C TYR A 1009 15.61 47.28 16.88
N ASP A 1010 16.09 46.26 16.17
CA ASP A 1010 17.27 45.50 16.52
C ASP A 1010 18.09 45.22 15.25
N PRO A 1011 19.41 45.49 15.22
CA PRO A 1011 20.23 45.24 14.04
C PRO A 1011 20.28 43.77 13.60
N MET A 1012 19.95 42.81 14.47
CA MET A 1012 19.83 41.38 14.16
C MET A 1012 18.38 40.94 13.87
N GLY A 1013 17.42 41.87 13.86
CA GLY A 1013 16.01 41.60 13.56
C GLY A 1013 15.70 41.41 12.08
N LEU A 1014 14.43 41.11 11.77
CA LEU A 1014 13.94 40.95 10.39
C LEU A 1014 13.88 42.29 9.64
N PRO A 1015 14.28 42.38 8.37
CA PRO A 1015 14.03 43.60 7.60
C PRO A 1015 12.54 43.80 7.34
N LEU A 1016 12.09 45.05 7.36
CA LEU A 1016 10.72 45.43 6.99
C LEU A 1016 10.54 45.36 5.47
N VAL A 1017 9.46 44.70 5.05
CA VAL A 1017 9.04 44.58 3.66
C VAL A 1017 7.53 44.86 3.64
N PRO A 1018 7.07 45.99 3.08
CA PRO A 1018 5.64 46.33 3.06
C PRO A 1018 4.79 45.20 2.50
N GLY A 1019 3.73 44.81 3.20
CA GLY A 1019 2.84 43.70 2.81
C GLY A 1019 3.37 42.30 3.13
N LEU A 1020 4.57 42.17 3.71
CA LEU A 1020 5.17 40.88 4.06
C LEU A 1020 5.74 40.85 5.48
N VAL A 1021 6.49 41.88 5.89
CA VAL A 1021 7.08 42.02 7.22
C VAL A 1021 6.85 43.45 7.72
N GLU A 1022 6.03 43.60 8.75
CA GLU A 1022 5.58 44.90 9.25
C GLU A 1022 5.67 45.02 10.77
N VAL A 1023 5.81 46.26 11.27
CA VAL A 1023 5.59 46.52 12.69
C VAL A 1023 4.09 46.67 12.94
N ILE A 1024 3.59 45.96 13.95
CA ILE A 1024 2.21 46.09 14.41
C ILE A 1024 2.04 47.48 15.04
N THR A 1025 1.20 48.30 14.44
CA THR A 1025 0.84 49.64 14.92
C THR A 1025 -0.60 49.68 15.43
N GLU A 1026 -0.93 50.65 16.27
CA GLU A 1026 -2.31 50.90 16.73
C GLU A 1026 -3.30 51.06 15.55
N GLU A 1027 -2.84 51.62 14.42
CA GLU A 1027 -3.66 51.77 13.21
C GLU A 1027 -3.87 50.40 12.54
N SER A 1028 -2.81 49.62 12.33
CA SER A 1028 -2.92 48.32 11.68
C SER A 1028 -3.65 47.27 12.50
N SER A 1029 -3.72 47.42 13.83
CA SER A 1029 -4.39 46.52 14.75
C SER A 1029 -5.72 47.05 15.28
N ALA A 1030 -6.28 48.08 14.66
CA ALA A 1030 -7.63 48.53 14.96
C ALA A 1030 -8.65 47.51 14.43
N SER A 1031 -9.87 47.51 15.00
CA SER A 1031 -10.90 46.54 14.62
C SER A 1031 -11.18 46.53 13.11
N GLY A 1032 -11.11 45.34 12.50
CA GLY A 1032 -11.27 45.12 11.06
C GLY A 1032 -10.06 45.51 10.20
N GLN A 1033 -8.90 45.78 10.80
CA GLN A 1033 -7.63 45.98 10.09
C GLN A 1033 -6.80 44.68 10.07
N ARG A 1034 -5.76 44.66 9.23
CA ARG A 1034 -4.97 43.45 8.94
C ARG A 1034 -4.23 42.81 10.14
N HIS A 1035 -4.01 43.55 11.23
CA HIS A 1035 -3.40 43.02 12.47
C HIS A 1035 -4.38 43.04 13.66
N ASP A 1036 -5.70 43.04 13.43
CA ASP A 1036 -6.72 43.13 14.49
C ASP A 1036 -6.54 42.02 15.55
N HIS A 1037 -6.35 40.77 15.11
CA HIS A 1037 -6.09 39.63 16.01
C HIS A 1037 -4.74 39.70 16.73
N LEU A 1038 -3.82 40.54 16.26
CA LEU A 1038 -2.52 40.78 16.87
C LEU A 1038 -2.47 42.08 17.71
N ALA A 1039 -3.60 42.70 18.04
CA ALA A 1039 -3.66 43.95 18.79
C ALA A 1039 -2.96 43.93 20.17
N ALA A 1040 -2.84 42.75 20.79
CA ALA A 1040 -2.07 42.57 22.04
C ALA A 1040 -0.55 42.75 21.85
N HIS A 1041 -0.07 42.84 20.61
CA HIS A 1041 1.33 42.82 20.23
C HIS A 1041 1.78 44.09 19.51
N VAL A 1042 1.05 45.20 19.64
CA VAL A 1042 1.47 46.51 19.13
C VAL A 1042 2.91 46.81 19.55
N GLY A 1043 3.73 47.18 18.56
CA GLY A 1043 5.15 47.44 18.70
C GLY A 1043 6.04 46.22 18.45
N LYS A 1044 5.50 45.02 18.18
CA LYS A 1044 6.26 43.85 17.68
C LYS A 1044 6.22 43.77 16.15
N VAL A 1045 7.04 42.89 15.58
CA VAL A 1045 7.02 42.54 14.16
C VAL A 1045 5.99 41.44 13.90
N ALA A 1046 5.25 41.56 12.80
CA ALA A 1046 4.41 40.52 12.22
C ALA A 1046 4.95 40.15 10.82
N ILE A 1047 4.75 38.90 10.44
CA ILE A 1047 5.02 38.38 9.08
C ILE A 1047 3.72 37.89 8.47
N LYS A 1048 3.60 38.00 7.15
CA LYS A 1048 2.50 37.39 6.38
C LYS A 1048 2.97 36.04 5.86
N SER A 1049 2.29 34.96 6.22
CA SER A 1049 2.76 33.60 5.97
C SER A 1049 1.61 32.60 6.00
N TRP A 1050 1.80 31.43 5.39
CA TRP A 1050 0.94 30.26 5.60
C TRP A 1050 0.97 29.83 7.07
N SER A 1051 -0.18 29.38 7.56
CA SER A 1051 -0.42 28.73 8.84
C SER A 1051 -1.22 27.45 8.58
N ALA A 1052 -0.84 26.37 9.26
CA ALA A 1052 -1.63 25.15 9.29
C ALA A 1052 -3.05 25.46 9.81
N GLY A 1053 -4.06 24.82 9.22
CA GLY A 1053 -5.42 24.82 9.75
C GLY A 1053 -5.52 23.89 10.98
N GLU A 1054 -6.53 24.11 11.82
CA GLU A 1054 -6.85 23.18 12.92
C GLU A 1054 -7.60 21.96 12.35
N ASN A 1055 -7.30 20.73 12.81
CA ASN A 1055 -8.02 19.50 12.44
C ASN A 1055 -8.18 19.28 10.92
N GLU A 1056 -7.07 19.20 10.18
CA GLU A 1056 -7.07 18.92 8.72
C GLU A 1056 -7.86 19.94 7.89
N THR A 1057 -8.14 21.12 8.46
CA THR A 1057 -8.72 22.21 7.68
C THR A 1057 -7.66 22.84 6.78
N LEU A 1058 -8.13 23.33 5.64
CA LEU A 1058 -7.33 24.04 4.65
C LEU A 1058 -6.49 25.15 5.31
N GLY A 1059 -5.16 25.10 5.13
CA GLY A 1059 -4.25 26.11 5.63
C GLY A 1059 -4.55 27.51 5.06
N VAL A 1060 -4.20 28.54 5.82
CA VAL A 1060 -4.51 29.94 5.46
C VAL A 1060 -3.26 30.81 5.49
N VAL A 1061 -3.19 31.79 4.58
CA VAL A 1061 -2.16 32.83 4.65
C VAL A 1061 -2.70 34.03 5.41
N ASP A 1062 -2.12 34.31 6.58
CA ASP A 1062 -2.48 35.46 7.41
C ASP A 1062 -1.25 36.12 8.06
N TRP A 1063 -1.47 37.25 8.73
CA TRP A 1063 -0.47 37.89 9.58
C TRP A 1063 -0.31 37.13 10.88
N MET A 1064 0.93 36.83 11.25
CA MET A 1064 1.27 36.13 12.49
C MET A 1064 2.51 36.72 13.14
N LEU A 1065 2.75 36.37 14.40
CA LEU A 1065 4.04 36.63 15.01
C LEU A 1065 5.08 35.65 14.43
N PRO A 1066 6.27 36.12 14.05
CA PRO A 1066 7.34 35.22 13.60
C PRO A 1066 7.72 34.16 14.63
N ALA A 1067 7.45 34.43 15.91
CA ALA A 1067 7.68 33.53 17.04
C ALA A 1067 6.86 32.23 16.95
N ASP A 1068 5.72 32.27 16.25
CA ASP A 1068 4.79 31.15 16.10
C ASP A 1068 4.92 30.47 14.72
N TRP A 1069 5.81 30.99 13.86
CA TRP A 1069 5.93 30.54 12.47
C TRP A 1069 6.33 29.06 12.38
N LEU A 1070 5.67 28.37 11.45
CA LEU A 1070 6.01 27.01 11.01
C LEU A 1070 6.19 27.00 9.48
N PRO A 1071 7.15 26.20 8.97
CA PRO A 1071 7.24 25.89 7.55
C PRO A 1071 6.03 25.07 7.07
N TYR A 1072 5.79 25.03 5.75
CA TYR A 1072 4.76 24.19 5.13
C TYR A 1072 5.17 22.72 5.21
N GLN A 1073 4.84 22.07 6.33
CA GLN A 1073 5.15 20.69 6.69
C GLN A 1073 4.15 20.21 7.75
N ARG A 1074 4.06 18.89 7.98
CA ARG A 1074 3.36 18.30 9.12
C ARG A 1074 3.94 18.82 10.44
N ASP A 1075 3.10 19.06 11.44
CA ASP A 1075 3.51 19.55 12.77
C ASP A 1075 4.37 18.53 13.56
N THR A 1076 4.20 17.24 13.24
CA THR A 1076 5.02 16.12 13.74
C THR A 1076 6.35 15.94 12.99
N PHE A 1077 6.52 16.60 11.84
CA PHE A 1077 7.72 16.55 10.99
C PHE A 1077 8.04 17.92 10.37
N VAL A 1078 8.47 18.88 11.19
CA VAL A 1078 8.60 20.29 10.76
C VAL A 1078 9.82 20.59 9.88
N THR A 1079 10.92 19.88 10.08
CA THR A 1079 12.12 19.94 9.22
C THR A 1079 12.97 18.70 9.50
N PRO A 1080 13.72 18.17 8.52
CA PRO A 1080 14.56 17.00 8.74
C PRO A 1080 15.62 17.22 9.84
N ALA A 1081 15.96 16.15 10.56
CA ALA A 1081 16.83 16.15 11.73
C ALA A 1081 18.33 16.29 11.38
N PHE A 1082 18.69 17.37 10.68
CA PHE A 1082 20.07 17.74 10.35
C PHE A 1082 20.18 19.22 9.91
N PRO A 1083 21.40 19.83 9.99
CA PRO A 1083 21.66 21.21 9.57
C PRO A 1083 21.28 21.53 8.13
N GLY A 1084 21.06 22.82 7.84
CA GLY A 1084 20.59 23.31 6.53
C GLY A 1084 21.61 23.21 5.39
N TYR A 1085 22.84 23.67 5.62
CA TYR A 1085 23.78 23.95 4.53
C TYR A 1085 24.71 22.77 4.19
N VAL A 1086 24.74 22.25 2.96
CA VAL A 1086 23.89 22.56 1.80
C VAL A 1086 22.65 21.66 1.74
N SER A 1087 21.67 21.98 0.89
CA SER A 1087 20.48 21.16 0.64
C SER A 1087 20.87 19.77 0.09
N GLY A 1088 20.42 18.72 0.76
CA GLY A 1088 20.62 17.33 0.33
C GLY A 1088 19.89 17.05 -0.98
N HIS A 1089 18.58 17.34 -1.03
CA HIS A 1089 17.73 17.22 -2.22
C HIS A 1089 18.33 17.89 -3.44
N SER A 1090 18.80 19.13 -3.32
CA SER A 1090 19.42 19.88 -4.42
C SER A 1090 20.70 19.21 -4.93
N THR A 1091 21.50 18.64 -4.03
CA THR A 1091 22.76 17.96 -4.35
C THR A 1091 22.49 16.61 -5.03
N PHE A 1092 21.59 15.78 -4.49
CA PHE A 1092 21.19 14.50 -5.09
C PHE A 1092 20.59 14.69 -6.47
N SER A 1093 19.61 15.59 -6.58
CA SER A 1093 18.85 15.78 -7.81
C SER A 1093 19.72 16.27 -8.95
N ARG A 1094 20.62 17.22 -8.67
CA ARG A 1094 21.52 17.70 -9.71
C ARG A 1094 22.55 16.64 -10.10
N ALA A 1095 23.04 15.82 -9.16
CA ALA A 1095 23.96 14.74 -9.47
C ALA A 1095 23.33 13.68 -10.39
N ALA A 1096 22.09 13.25 -10.10
CA ALA A 1096 21.37 12.31 -10.95
C ALA A 1096 21.06 12.90 -12.34
N ALA A 1097 20.60 14.14 -12.42
CA ALA A 1097 20.32 14.81 -13.69
C ALA A 1097 21.56 14.90 -14.60
N GLU A 1098 22.76 15.18 -14.07
CA GLU A 1098 23.98 15.18 -14.87
C GLU A 1098 24.32 13.80 -15.44
N VAL A 1099 24.06 12.73 -14.68
CA VAL A 1099 24.30 11.35 -15.13
C VAL A 1099 23.29 10.97 -16.20
N LEU A 1100 21.98 11.20 -15.97
CA LEU A 1100 20.94 10.88 -16.94
C LEU A 1100 21.12 11.65 -18.26
N ALA A 1101 21.45 12.94 -18.19
CA ALA A 1101 21.70 13.75 -19.39
C ALA A 1101 22.86 13.21 -20.24
N ARG A 1102 23.92 12.71 -19.59
CA ARG A 1102 25.08 12.11 -20.29
C ARG A 1102 24.78 10.72 -20.80
N MET A 1103 24.13 9.89 -19.98
CA MET A 1103 23.79 8.52 -20.36
C MET A 1103 22.86 8.49 -21.57
N THR A 1104 21.85 9.35 -21.61
CA THR A 1104 20.91 9.47 -22.74
C THR A 1104 21.45 10.28 -23.91
N GLY A 1105 22.53 11.05 -23.71
CA GLY A 1105 23.07 11.96 -24.72
C GLY A 1105 22.23 13.21 -24.97
N SER A 1106 21.22 13.47 -24.15
CA SER A 1106 20.29 14.59 -24.26
C SER A 1106 20.02 15.18 -22.87
N GLU A 1107 19.96 16.51 -22.78
CA GLU A 1107 19.50 17.16 -21.53
C GLU A 1107 17.98 17.07 -21.38
N PHE A 1108 17.27 16.84 -22.48
CA PHE A 1108 15.81 16.78 -22.55
C PHE A 1108 15.29 15.36 -22.34
N PHE A 1109 14.17 15.25 -21.62
CA PHE A 1109 13.38 14.02 -21.55
C PHE A 1109 12.94 13.57 -22.97
N PRO A 1110 12.67 12.26 -23.17
CA PRO A 1110 12.05 11.77 -24.40
C PRO A 1110 10.79 12.57 -24.75
N GLY A 1111 10.55 12.80 -26.05
CA GLY A 1111 9.45 13.67 -26.50
C GLY A 1111 9.61 15.16 -26.16
N GLY A 1112 10.65 15.53 -25.39
CA GLY A 1112 10.95 16.90 -24.98
C GLY A 1112 10.17 17.37 -23.76
N MET A 1113 9.48 16.47 -23.04
CA MET A 1113 8.73 16.81 -21.84
C MET A 1113 8.40 15.56 -21.03
N GLU A 1114 8.60 15.62 -19.72
CA GLU A 1114 8.05 14.68 -18.74
C GLU A 1114 6.96 15.38 -17.92
N THR A 1115 5.96 14.61 -17.43
CA THR A 1115 4.82 15.19 -16.72
C THR A 1115 4.38 14.37 -15.51
N PHE A 1116 3.92 15.06 -14.48
CA PHE A 1116 3.23 14.45 -13.33
C PHE A 1116 1.95 15.23 -13.04
N THR A 1117 0.84 14.55 -12.75
CA THR A 1117 -0.45 15.19 -12.47
C THR A 1117 -0.83 14.97 -11.01
N ALA A 1118 -1.05 16.07 -10.28
CA ALA A 1118 -1.69 16.05 -8.97
C ALA A 1118 -3.16 16.46 -9.14
N HIS A 1119 -4.06 15.51 -8.89
CA HIS A 1119 -5.50 15.69 -8.93
C HIS A 1119 -6.02 16.32 -7.64
N GLU A 1120 -7.21 16.88 -7.73
CA GLU A 1120 -7.86 17.76 -6.78
C GLU A 1120 -8.28 17.02 -5.53
N ASN A 1121 -7.72 17.40 -4.38
CA ASN A 1121 -7.94 16.73 -3.09
C ASN A 1121 -7.50 15.26 -3.04
N GLU A 1122 -6.69 14.81 -4.00
CA GLU A 1122 -6.19 13.42 -4.06
C GLU A 1122 -4.69 13.32 -3.70
N PHE A 1123 -3.94 14.43 -3.73
CA PHE A 1123 -2.48 14.40 -3.63
C PHE A 1123 -1.87 14.99 -2.34
N LEU A 1124 -2.38 16.13 -1.85
CA LEU A 1124 -1.79 16.77 -0.66
C LEU A 1124 -2.18 15.98 0.60
N GLU A 1125 -1.20 15.56 1.40
CA GLU A 1125 -1.44 14.53 2.43
C GLU A 1125 -1.93 15.07 3.78
N PHE A 1126 -1.70 16.36 4.07
CA PHE A 1126 -1.98 16.93 5.40
C PHE A 1126 -2.83 18.21 5.36
N GLU A 1127 -3.32 18.61 4.19
CA GLU A 1127 -4.40 19.56 4.02
C GLU A 1127 -5.13 19.30 2.69
N PRO A 1128 -6.42 19.65 2.56
CA PRO A 1128 -7.15 19.48 1.30
C PRO A 1128 -6.51 20.24 0.13
N GLY A 1129 -6.27 19.54 -0.97
CA GLY A 1129 -5.89 20.12 -2.25
C GLY A 1129 -5.07 19.17 -3.13
N PRO A 1130 -4.55 19.64 -4.27
CA PRO A 1130 -4.72 20.99 -4.84
C PRO A 1130 -6.18 21.34 -5.18
N THR A 1131 -6.46 22.63 -5.44
CA THR A 1131 -7.83 23.09 -5.76
C THR A 1131 -8.26 22.85 -7.22
N MET A 1132 -7.29 22.48 -8.05
CA MET A 1132 -7.43 22.13 -9.47
C MET A 1132 -6.26 21.21 -9.85
N ASP A 1133 -6.39 20.50 -10.97
CA ASP A 1133 -5.29 19.75 -11.59
C ASP A 1133 -4.02 20.60 -11.65
N VAL A 1134 -2.95 20.10 -11.03
CA VAL A 1134 -1.60 20.64 -11.20
C VAL A 1134 -0.78 19.64 -11.98
N VAL A 1135 -0.55 19.95 -13.25
CA VAL A 1135 0.34 19.16 -14.11
C VAL A 1135 1.74 19.74 -14.05
N LEU A 1136 2.64 19.15 -13.27
CA LEU A 1136 4.06 19.47 -13.31
C LEU A 1136 4.63 19.04 -14.66
N GLN A 1137 5.47 19.90 -15.26
CA GLN A 1137 6.07 19.66 -16.58
C GLN A 1137 7.56 20.01 -16.55
N TRP A 1138 8.40 19.11 -17.06
CA TRP A 1138 9.85 19.32 -17.15
C TRP A 1138 10.35 19.04 -18.56
N ALA A 1139 10.99 20.02 -19.20
CA ALA A 1139 11.62 19.78 -20.49
C ALA A 1139 12.93 19.00 -20.35
N THR A 1140 13.73 19.34 -19.33
CA THR A 1140 15.04 18.75 -19.07
C THR A 1140 15.13 18.10 -17.71
N TYR A 1141 16.04 17.13 -17.55
CA TYR A 1141 16.40 16.57 -16.23
C TYR A 1141 16.87 17.66 -15.26
N PHE A 1142 17.46 18.74 -15.79
CA PHE A 1142 17.90 19.88 -15.01
C PHE A 1142 16.75 20.74 -14.49
N ASP A 1143 15.65 20.89 -15.25
CA ASP A 1143 14.47 21.60 -14.78
C ASP A 1143 13.81 20.85 -13.61
N ALA A 1144 13.71 19.52 -13.72
CA ALA A 1144 13.24 18.66 -12.63
C ALA A 1144 14.13 18.80 -11.38
N ALA A 1145 15.46 18.74 -11.56
CA ALA A 1145 16.40 18.90 -10.45
C ALA A 1145 16.39 20.30 -9.82
N ASP A 1146 16.20 21.35 -10.61
CA ASP A 1146 16.08 22.72 -10.10
C ASP A 1146 14.77 22.91 -9.33
N GLN A 1147 13.67 22.30 -9.81
CA GLN A 1147 12.40 22.28 -9.12
C GLN A 1147 12.45 21.49 -7.81
N ALA A 1148 13.21 20.39 -7.74
CA ALA A 1148 13.49 19.69 -6.50
C ALA A 1148 14.19 20.60 -5.47
N GLY A 1149 15.09 21.48 -5.90
CA GLY A 1149 15.68 22.52 -5.04
C GLY A 1149 14.66 23.59 -4.61
N LEU A 1150 13.90 24.12 -5.58
CA LEU A 1150 12.88 25.15 -5.35
C LEU A 1150 11.78 24.69 -4.38
N SER A 1151 11.41 23.41 -4.42
CA SER A 1151 10.43 22.82 -3.52
C SER A 1151 10.81 23.01 -2.05
N ARG A 1152 12.10 23.02 -1.72
CA ARG A 1152 12.58 23.16 -0.34
C ARG A 1152 12.39 24.59 0.21
N LEU A 1153 12.31 25.57 -0.68
CA LEU A 1153 12.02 26.97 -0.35
C LEU A 1153 10.52 27.14 -0.12
N TYR A 1154 9.67 26.53 -0.95
CA TYR A 1154 8.21 26.52 -0.74
C TYR A 1154 7.82 25.75 0.52
N GLY A 1155 8.41 24.58 0.74
CA GLY A 1155 8.27 23.81 1.98
C GLY A 1155 8.84 24.53 3.21
N GLY A 1156 9.58 25.63 3.05
CA GLY A 1156 10.08 26.46 4.15
C GLY A 1156 11.24 25.87 4.96
N ILE A 1157 11.89 24.81 4.48
CA ILE A 1157 12.92 24.08 5.23
C ILE A 1157 14.36 24.41 4.80
N HIS A 1158 14.55 25.13 3.69
CA HIS A 1158 15.85 25.62 3.21
C HIS A 1158 15.77 27.07 2.72
N VAL A 1159 16.90 27.78 2.79
CA VAL A 1159 17.08 29.12 2.18
C VAL A 1159 17.78 29.00 0.82
N PRO A 1160 17.73 30.02 -0.06
CA PRO A 1160 18.46 30.02 -1.34
C PRO A 1160 19.96 29.68 -1.23
N ALA A 1161 20.59 30.09 -0.13
CA ALA A 1161 22.00 29.80 0.14
C ALA A 1161 22.28 28.30 0.39
N ASP A 1162 21.28 27.50 0.78
CA ASP A 1162 21.44 26.05 0.92
C ASP A 1162 21.29 25.34 -0.43
N ASP A 1163 20.40 25.86 -1.29
CA ASP A 1163 19.99 25.24 -2.54
C ASP A 1163 21.01 25.44 -3.66
N GLY A 1164 21.34 26.69 -3.99
CA GLY A 1164 22.22 27.02 -5.12
C GLY A 1164 23.59 26.32 -5.07
N PRO A 1165 24.36 26.44 -3.97
CA PRO A 1165 25.59 25.69 -3.77
C PRO A 1165 25.40 24.17 -3.79
N GLY A 1166 24.28 23.67 -3.25
CA GLY A 1166 23.92 22.25 -3.31
C GLY A 1166 23.81 21.74 -4.76
N ARG A 1167 23.12 22.47 -5.64
CA ARG A 1167 23.04 22.12 -7.07
C ARG A 1167 24.41 22.14 -7.73
N ILE A 1168 25.24 23.14 -7.45
CA ILE A 1168 26.60 23.22 -8.00
C ILE A 1168 27.44 22.00 -7.57
N MET A 1169 27.38 21.64 -6.28
CA MET A 1169 28.07 20.46 -5.75
C MET A 1169 27.54 19.16 -6.37
N GLY A 1170 26.23 19.02 -6.51
CA GLY A 1170 25.59 17.88 -7.17
C GLY A 1170 26.06 17.74 -8.62
N SER A 1171 26.13 18.86 -9.35
CA SER A 1171 26.62 18.87 -10.73
C SER A 1171 28.07 18.36 -10.81
N ILE A 1172 28.95 18.82 -9.92
CA ILE A 1172 30.34 18.35 -9.84
C ILE A 1172 30.39 16.84 -9.51
N ALA A 1173 29.60 16.38 -8.55
CA ALA A 1173 29.55 14.97 -8.16
C ALA A 1173 29.08 14.07 -9.33
N GLY A 1174 27.98 14.43 -10.00
CA GLY A 1174 27.45 13.70 -11.15
C GLY A 1174 28.42 13.62 -12.32
N ILE A 1175 29.11 14.73 -12.63
CA ILE A 1175 30.13 14.77 -13.69
C ILE A 1175 31.31 13.85 -13.36
N GLN A 1176 31.85 13.93 -12.14
CA GLN A 1176 33.00 13.10 -11.75
C GLN A 1176 32.63 11.61 -11.67
N ALA A 1177 31.45 11.29 -11.16
CA ALA A 1177 30.93 9.93 -11.13
C ALA A 1177 30.78 9.35 -12.55
N TRP A 1178 30.24 10.13 -13.49
CA TRP A 1178 30.19 9.75 -14.91
C TRP A 1178 31.59 9.53 -15.51
N GLU A 1179 32.52 10.47 -15.31
CA GLU A 1179 33.89 10.37 -15.82
C GLU A 1179 34.63 9.15 -15.26
N LEU A 1180 34.35 8.74 -14.02
CA LEU A 1180 34.92 7.52 -13.45
C LEU A 1180 34.21 6.27 -13.98
N ALA A 1181 32.87 6.25 -13.99
CA ALA A 1181 32.08 5.11 -14.43
C ALA A 1181 32.41 4.71 -15.88
N THR A 1182 32.53 5.69 -16.78
CA THR A 1182 32.93 5.47 -18.18
C THR A 1182 34.28 4.78 -18.34
N GLN A 1183 35.26 5.07 -17.47
CA GLN A 1183 36.56 4.40 -17.46
C GLN A 1183 36.48 2.93 -17.01
N TYR A 1184 35.51 2.59 -16.16
CA TYR A 1184 35.20 1.22 -15.80
C TYR A 1184 34.44 0.51 -16.91
N PHE A 1185 33.53 1.21 -17.61
CA PHE A 1185 32.76 0.67 -18.73
C PHE A 1185 33.64 0.24 -19.90
N ASP A 1186 34.64 1.05 -20.26
CA ASP A 1186 35.53 0.76 -21.40
C ASP A 1186 36.86 0.09 -21.02
N GLY A 1187 37.09 -0.11 -19.71
CA GLY A 1187 38.30 -0.72 -19.16
C GLY A 1187 39.55 0.16 -19.21
N SER A 1188 39.44 1.40 -19.67
CA SER A 1188 40.56 2.34 -19.76
C SER A 1188 41.17 2.66 -18.40
N ILE A 1189 40.42 2.46 -17.30
CA ILE A 1189 40.92 2.56 -15.93
C ILE A 1189 42.16 1.70 -15.70
N THR A 1190 42.24 0.51 -16.32
CA THR A 1190 43.38 -0.41 -16.20
C THR A 1190 44.66 0.10 -16.85
N GLY A 1191 44.56 1.12 -17.72
CA GLY A 1191 45.67 1.79 -18.38
C GLY A 1191 46.27 2.94 -17.58
N GLN A 1192 45.64 3.37 -16.47
CA GLN A 1192 46.12 4.49 -15.67
C GLN A 1192 47.53 4.21 -15.12
N PRO A 1193 48.47 5.17 -15.25
CA PRO A 1193 49.83 4.99 -14.75
C PRO A 1193 49.82 4.92 -13.22
N MET A 1194 50.66 4.05 -12.67
CA MET A 1194 50.89 4.00 -11.23
C MET A 1194 51.95 5.03 -10.87
N GLU A 1195 51.56 6.08 -10.15
CA GLU A 1195 52.50 7.03 -9.58
C GLU A 1195 53.04 6.49 -8.26
N THR A 1196 54.34 6.64 -8.03
CA THR A 1196 55.00 6.21 -6.79
C THR A 1196 55.71 7.39 -6.14
N GLN A 1197 55.53 7.58 -4.84
CA GLN A 1197 56.18 8.61 -4.05
C GLN A 1197 57.01 7.99 -2.93
N LEU A 1198 58.22 8.50 -2.70
CA LEU A 1198 59.07 8.10 -1.57
C LEU A 1198 59.25 9.29 -0.64
N SER A 1199 58.94 9.10 0.64
CA SER A 1199 59.09 10.11 1.69
C SER A 1199 59.82 9.54 2.90
N PHE A 1200 60.65 10.34 3.57
CA PHE A 1200 61.24 9.92 4.85
C PHE A 1200 60.21 10.11 5.96
N VAL A 1201 59.91 9.03 6.70
CA VAL A 1201 59.09 9.10 7.91
C VAL A 1201 59.99 9.44 9.10
N ASP A 1202 61.15 8.79 9.19
CA ASP A 1202 62.22 9.09 10.14
C ASP A 1202 63.61 8.71 9.56
N PRO A 1203 64.74 8.97 10.25
CA PRO A 1203 66.07 8.68 9.73
C PRO A 1203 66.35 7.20 9.36
N ASN A 1204 65.53 6.27 9.81
CA ASN A 1204 65.66 4.82 9.60
C ASN A 1204 64.54 4.22 8.75
N SER A 1205 63.50 5.00 8.40
CA SER A 1205 62.32 4.50 7.68
C SER A 1205 61.94 5.42 6.51
N ILE A 1206 61.59 4.80 5.38
CA ILE A 1206 61.10 5.43 4.17
C ILE A 1206 59.69 4.90 3.93
N GLN A 1207 58.74 5.79 3.67
CA GLN A 1207 57.41 5.42 3.21
C GLN A 1207 57.40 5.46 1.68
N LEU A 1208 56.99 4.35 1.08
CA LEU A 1208 56.71 4.22 -0.34
C LEU A 1208 55.19 4.24 -0.51
N ASP A 1209 54.68 5.29 -1.13
CA ASP A 1209 53.28 5.45 -1.49
C ASP A 1209 53.11 5.16 -2.98
N TRP A 1210 52.00 4.56 -3.38
CA TRP A 1210 51.65 4.41 -4.79
C TRP A 1210 50.15 4.54 -5.04
N THR A 1211 49.80 5.10 -6.19
CA THR A 1211 48.39 5.22 -6.61
C THR A 1211 47.84 3.85 -6.98
N THR A 1212 46.65 3.55 -6.50
CA THR A 1212 45.95 2.30 -6.73
C THR A 1212 44.63 2.49 -7.47
N ILE A 1213 44.19 1.43 -8.13
CA ILE A 1213 42.87 1.31 -8.75
C ILE A 1213 42.10 0.35 -7.86
N ARG A 1214 40.88 0.73 -7.45
CA ARG A 1214 40.04 -0.14 -6.62
C ARG A 1214 39.77 -1.46 -7.34
N GLY A 1215 39.79 -2.54 -6.57
CA GLY A 1215 39.61 -3.90 -7.08
C GLY A 1215 40.87 -4.54 -7.70
N ALA A 1216 41.95 -3.78 -7.92
CA ALA A 1216 43.21 -4.31 -8.43
C ALA A 1216 44.09 -4.86 -7.29
N PHE A 1217 45.03 -5.74 -7.63
CA PHE A 1217 45.99 -6.32 -6.70
C PHE A 1217 47.39 -5.79 -6.93
N TYR A 1218 48.09 -5.50 -5.83
CA TYR A 1218 49.43 -4.92 -5.84
C TYR A 1218 50.40 -5.79 -5.06
N LYS A 1219 51.63 -5.91 -5.56
CA LYS A 1219 52.71 -6.62 -4.86
C LYS A 1219 54.00 -5.83 -4.95
N LEU A 1220 54.69 -5.72 -3.83
CA LEU A 1220 56.01 -5.11 -3.77
C LEU A 1220 57.09 -6.16 -4.07
N GLN A 1221 58.02 -5.83 -4.95
CA GLN A 1221 59.20 -6.64 -5.22
C GLN A 1221 60.48 -5.83 -5.01
N GLU A 1222 61.54 -6.48 -4.56
CA GLU A 1222 62.85 -5.87 -4.33
C GLU A 1222 63.96 -6.50 -5.19
N SER A 1223 65.01 -5.73 -5.46
CA SER A 1223 66.24 -6.19 -6.11
C SER A 1223 67.46 -5.49 -5.52
N SER A 1224 68.59 -6.19 -5.50
CA SER A 1224 69.90 -5.61 -5.18
C SER A 1224 70.66 -5.11 -6.40
N ASN A 1225 70.15 -5.35 -7.62
CA ASN A 1225 70.76 -4.93 -8.86
C ASN A 1225 69.72 -4.66 -9.96
N LEU A 1226 69.45 -3.37 -10.19
CA LEU A 1226 68.51 -2.92 -11.22
C LEU A 1226 68.87 -3.43 -12.63
N GLU A 1227 70.16 -3.57 -12.96
CA GLU A 1227 70.60 -4.03 -14.28
C GLU A 1227 70.36 -5.52 -14.52
N SER A 1228 70.17 -6.31 -13.45
CA SER A 1228 69.92 -7.75 -13.59
C SER A 1228 68.53 -8.07 -14.12
N GLY A 1229 67.57 -7.14 -13.96
CA GLY A 1229 66.14 -7.37 -14.23
C GLY A 1229 65.47 -8.38 -13.29
N ILE A 1230 66.20 -8.97 -12.34
CA ILE A 1230 65.68 -9.97 -11.40
C ILE A 1230 65.20 -9.25 -10.14
N PHE A 1231 63.91 -9.38 -9.87
CA PHE A 1231 63.25 -8.90 -8.65
C PHE A 1231 62.68 -10.12 -7.89
N THR A 1232 62.71 -10.04 -6.56
CA THR A 1232 62.13 -11.04 -5.65
C THR A 1232 60.98 -10.43 -4.87
N ASP A 1233 59.95 -11.21 -4.63
CA ASP A 1233 58.78 -10.77 -3.86
C ASP A 1233 59.17 -10.34 -2.44
N SER A 1234 58.70 -9.17 -2.03
CA SER A 1234 58.91 -8.60 -0.69
C SER A 1234 57.62 -8.41 0.10
N SER A 1235 56.46 -8.59 -0.53
CA SER A 1235 55.15 -8.65 0.10
C SER A 1235 54.30 -9.74 -0.54
N ASP A 1236 53.22 -10.14 0.13
CA ASP A 1236 52.12 -10.82 -0.52
C ASP A 1236 51.35 -9.85 -1.44
N TRP A 1237 50.43 -10.39 -2.24
CA TRP A 1237 49.49 -9.56 -2.99
C TRP A 1237 48.51 -8.88 -2.03
N ILE A 1238 48.27 -7.60 -2.24
CA ILE A 1238 47.36 -6.76 -1.47
C ILE A 1238 46.23 -6.33 -2.41
N TRP A 1239 44.98 -6.59 -2.03
CA TRP A 1239 43.81 -6.07 -2.72
C TRP A 1239 43.67 -4.58 -2.40
N ALA A 1240 43.62 -3.74 -3.42
CA ALA A 1240 43.43 -2.32 -3.26
C ALA A 1240 41.94 -2.01 -3.08
N GLY A 1241 41.54 -1.74 -1.84
CA GLY A 1241 40.27 -1.06 -1.55
C GLY A 1241 40.39 0.46 -1.63
N GLU A 1242 41.62 0.98 -1.66
CA GLU A 1242 41.93 2.42 -1.59
C GLU A 1242 42.46 2.95 -2.93
N THR A 1243 42.58 4.28 -3.05
CA THR A 1243 43.18 4.97 -4.21
C THR A 1243 44.68 5.24 -4.04
N ILE A 1244 45.21 5.08 -2.83
CA ILE A 1244 46.63 5.14 -2.51
C ILE A 1244 46.95 4.03 -1.52
N GLU A 1245 48.04 3.31 -1.74
CA GLU A 1245 48.58 2.33 -0.80
C GLU A 1245 49.96 2.79 -0.31
N SER A 1246 50.31 2.41 0.92
CA SER A 1246 51.55 2.83 1.59
C SER A 1246 52.31 1.63 2.16
N ASN A 1247 53.65 1.65 2.08
CA ASN A 1247 54.49 0.64 2.73
C ASN A 1247 55.74 1.26 3.37
N LEU A 1248 56.03 0.84 4.60
CA LEU A 1248 57.20 1.29 5.36
C LEU A 1248 58.42 0.41 5.07
N LEU A 1249 59.46 1.01 4.51
CA LEU A 1249 60.71 0.37 4.11
C LEU A 1249 61.87 0.85 4.99
N PRO A 1250 62.82 -0.03 5.35
CA PRO A 1250 64.00 0.36 6.13
C PRO A 1250 65.01 1.14 5.27
N VAL A 1251 65.65 2.16 5.86
CA VAL A 1251 66.81 2.84 5.25
C VAL A 1251 68.05 1.94 5.41
N PRO A 1252 68.70 1.46 4.33
CA PRO A 1252 69.90 0.63 4.45
C PRO A 1252 71.07 1.42 5.08
N PRO A 1253 71.89 0.80 5.95
CA PRO A 1253 73.14 1.39 6.43
C PRO A 1253 74.04 1.86 5.28
N ALA A 1254 74.82 2.94 5.48
CA ALA A 1254 75.62 3.59 4.43
C ALA A 1254 76.70 2.70 3.72
N LEU A 1255 76.89 1.45 4.15
CA LEU A 1255 77.82 0.48 3.59
C LEU A 1255 77.14 -0.71 2.88
N GLU A 1256 75.80 -0.76 2.88
CA GLU A 1256 75.02 -1.79 2.18
C GLU A 1256 74.77 -1.39 0.70
N PRO A 1257 74.63 -2.38 -0.21
CA PRO A 1257 74.26 -2.11 -1.59
C PRO A 1257 72.88 -1.44 -1.68
N ARG A 1258 72.68 -0.60 -2.70
CA ARG A 1258 71.38 0.04 -2.97
C ARG A 1258 70.32 -1.05 -3.19
N LYS A 1259 69.19 -0.92 -2.51
CA LYS A 1259 67.98 -1.69 -2.81
C LYS A 1259 67.13 -0.94 -3.83
N PHE A 1260 66.53 -1.68 -4.75
CA PHE A 1260 65.59 -1.18 -5.74
C PHE A 1260 64.25 -1.84 -5.48
N TYR A 1261 63.19 -1.05 -5.48
CA TYR A 1261 61.83 -1.52 -5.30
C TYR A 1261 61.04 -1.28 -6.57
N ARG A 1262 60.13 -2.19 -6.88
CA ARG A 1262 59.06 -1.94 -7.85
C ARG A 1262 57.76 -2.46 -7.27
N VAL A 1263 56.68 -1.77 -7.56
CA VAL A 1263 55.33 -2.27 -7.35
C VAL A 1263 54.88 -2.90 -8.66
N ILE A 1264 54.24 -4.05 -8.59
CA ILE A 1264 53.57 -4.67 -9.74
C ILE A 1264 52.07 -4.67 -9.47
N ARG A 1265 51.29 -4.43 -10.52
CA ARG A 1265 49.83 -4.44 -10.51
C ARG A 1265 49.35 -5.61 -11.34
N THR A 1266 48.36 -6.34 -10.83
CA THR A 1266 47.51 -7.22 -11.63
C THR A 1266 46.05 -6.85 -11.36
N HIS A 1267 45.21 -7.05 -12.37
CA HIS A 1267 43.77 -6.82 -12.25
C HIS A 1267 43.01 -8.12 -11.99
N GLN A 1268 43.65 -9.29 -12.09
CA GLN A 1268 43.01 -10.56 -11.76
C GLN A 1268 43.41 -11.02 -10.37
N SER A 1269 42.48 -11.70 -9.68
CA SER A 1269 42.77 -12.34 -8.40
C SER A 1269 43.97 -13.29 -8.53
N PRO A 1270 45.03 -13.15 -7.70
CA PRO A 1270 46.19 -14.03 -7.74
C PRO A 1270 45.90 -15.49 -7.40
N ALA A 1271 44.72 -15.80 -6.84
CA ALA A 1271 44.26 -17.16 -6.58
C ALA A 1271 43.74 -17.86 -7.86
N ALA A 1272 43.54 -17.12 -8.95
CA ALA A 1272 43.10 -17.62 -10.25
C ALA A 1272 44.27 -17.90 -11.23
N GLU A 1273 45.52 -17.61 -10.86
CA GLU A 1273 46.75 -17.90 -11.64
C GLU A 1273 47.40 -19.26 -11.31
#